data_AF-A0AAU9GX56-F1
#
_entry.id   AF-A0AAU9GX56-F1
#
_cell.length_a   1.000
_cell.length_b   1.000
_cell.length_c   1.000
_cell.angle_alpha   90.00
_cell.angle_beta   90.00
_cell.angle_gamma   90.00
#
_symmetry.space_group_name_H-M   'P 1'
#
loop_
_entity.id
_entity.type
_entity.pdbx_description
1 polymer ?
#
loop_
_entity_poly.entity_id
_entity_poly.type
_entity_poly.pdbx_seq_one_letter_code
_entity_poly.pdbx_strand_id
1 'polypeptide(L)'
;MNLLKKNKYSIRKYKVGIFSTLIGTVLLLSNPNGAQALTTDNNVQSDTNQATPVNSQDKDVANNRGLANSAQNTPNQSATTNQATNQALVNHNNGSIVNQATPTSVQSSTPSAQNNNHTDGNTTATETVSNTNNNDVVSNNTALNVPTKTNENGSGGHLTLKEIQEDVRHSSNKPELVAIAEPASNRPKKRSRRAAPADPNATPADPAAAAVGNGGAPVAITAPYTPTTDPNANNAGQNAPNEVLSFDDNGIRPSTNRSVPTVNVVNNLPGFTLINGGKVGVFSHAMVRTSMFDSGDNKNYQAQGNVIALGRIHGTDTNDHGDFNGIEKALTVNPNSELIFEFNTMTTKNGQGATNVIIKNADTNDTIAEKTVEGGPTLRLFKVPDNVRNLKIQFVPKNDAITDARGIYQLKDGYKYYSFVDSIGLHSGSHVFVERRTMDPTATNNKEFTVTTSLKNNGNSGASLDTNDFVYQVQLPEGVEYVNNSLTKDFPSNNSGVDVNDMNVTYDAANRVITIKSTGGGTANSPARLMPDKILDLRYKLRVNNVPTPRTVTFNETLTYKTYTQDFINSAAESHTVSTNPYTIDIIMNKDALQAEVDRRIQQADYTFASLDIFNGLKRRAQTILDENRNNVPLNKRVSQAYIDSLTNQMQHTLIRSVDAENAVNKKVDQMEDLVNQNDELTDEEKQAAIQVIEEHKNEIIGNIGDQTTDDGVTRIKDQGIQTLSGDTATPVVKPNAKKAIRDKATKQREIINATPDVTEDEIQDALNQLATDETDAIDNVTNATTNADVETAKNNGINTIGAVVPQVTHKKAARDAINQATATKRQQINSNREATQEEKNAALNELTQATNHALEQINQATTNADVDNAKGDGLNAINPIAPVTVVKQAARDAVSHDAQQHIAEINANPDATQEERQAAIDKVNAAVTAANTNILNANTNADVEQVKTNAIQGIQAITPATKVKTDAKNAIDKSAETQHNTIFNNNDATLEEQQAAQQLLDQAVATAKQNINAADTNQEVAQAKDQGTQNIVVIQPATQVKTDTRNVVNDKAREAITNINATTGATREEKQEAINRVNTLKNRALTDIGVTSTTAMVNSIRDDAVNQIGAVQPHVTKKQTATGVLNDLATAKKQEINQNTNATTEEKQVALNQVDQELATAINNINQADTNAEVDQAQQLGTKAINAIQPNIVKKPAALAQINQHYNAKLAEINATPDATNDEKNAAINTLNQDRQQAIESIKQANTNAEVDQAATVAENNIDAVQVDVVKKTSSAR
;
A
#
# COMPACT_ATOMS: atom_id res chain seq x y z
N MET A 1 10.66 1.75 36.84
CA MET A 1 9.31 2.34 36.62
C MET A 1 8.80 1.78 35.30
N ASN A 2 7.58 1.25 35.16
CA ASN A 2 6.24 1.80 35.48
C ASN A 2 5.82 2.94 34.52
N LEU A 3 4.63 2.98 33.90
CA LEU A 3 3.49 2.02 33.86
C LEU A 3 2.62 2.30 32.58
N LEU A 4 1.84 1.30 32.14
CA LEU A 4 0.53 1.37 31.44
C LEU A 4 0.34 2.33 30.23
N LYS A 5 0.15 1.81 29.00
CA LYS A 5 -1.13 1.33 28.39
C LYS A 5 -2.26 2.37 28.22
N LYS A 6 -2.55 2.77 26.97
CA LYS A 6 -3.77 2.42 26.17
C LYS A 6 -3.69 3.14 24.79
N ASN A 7 -3.80 2.47 23.62
CA ASN A 7 -4.98 1.85 22.97
C ASN A 7 -5.97 2.90 22.42
N LYS A 8 -6.57 2.85 21.20
CA LYS A 8 -6.90 1.79 20.20
C LYS A 8 -7.39 2.48 18.87
N TYR A 9 -7.69 1.86 17.71
CA TYR A 9 -7.69 0.47 17.20
C TYR A 9 -7.68 0.45 15.64
N SER A 10 -7.31 -0.69 15.02
CA SER A 10 -7.70 -1.03 13.64
C SER A 10 -7.71 -2.56 13.37
N ILE A 11 -7.90 -2.97 12.11
CA ILE A 11 -8.48 -4.24 11.59
C ILE A 11 -7.85 -4.54 10.20
N ARG A 12 -7.57 -5.76 9.70
CA ARG A 12 -7.50 -7.19 10.14
C ARG A 12 -6.45 -7.89 9.21
N LYS A 13 -5.63 -8.87 9.67
CA LYS A 13 -5.78 -10.35 9.59
C LYS A 13 -6.19 -10.91 8.20
N TYR A 14 -5.62 -12.01 7.68
CA TYR A 14 -4.89 -13.17 8.26
C TYR A 14 -3.64 -13.54 7.38
N LYS A 15 -2.77 -14.53 7.65
CA LYS A 15 -2.70 -15.63 8.65
C LYS A 15 -1.23 -15.93 9.05
N VAL A 16 -0.99 -16.93 9.90
CA VAL A 16 0.32 -17.25 10.51
C VAL A 16 0.63 -18.76 10.42
N GLY A 17 1.89 -19.13 10.22
CA GLY A 17 2.50 -20.43 10.50
C GLY A 17 4.01 -20.24 10.73
N ILE A 18 4.56 -20.70 11.86
CA ILE A 18 5.92 -20.37 12.33
C ILE A 18 6.60 -21.62 12.92
N PHE A 19 7.93 -21.67 12.80
CA PHE A 19 8.84 -22.68 13.36
C PHE A 19 8.81 -22.86 14.90
N SER A 20 9.18 -24.08 15.32
CA SER A 20 9.92 -24.46 16.54
C SER A 20 9.33 -24.29 17.95
N THR A 21 9.67 -25.24 18.83
CA THR A 21 9.49 -25.16 20.29
C THR A 21 10.64 -25.81 21.07
N LEU A 22 11.39 -25.01 21.82
CA LEU A 22 12.34 -25.35 22.91
C LEU A 22 12.54 -24.02 23.69
N ILE A 23 12.70 -23.89 25.02
CA ILE A 23 13.57 -24.53 26.03
C ILE A 23 13.01 -24.31 27.46
N GLY A 24 13.20 -25.28 28.37
CA GLY A 24 13.55 -25.10 29.82
C GLY A 24 12.55 -24.48 30.81
N THR A 25 12.80 -24.40 32.14
CA THR A 25 13.85 -24.94 33.07
C THR A 25 13.52 -24.46 34.51
N VAL A 26 13.97 -25.00 35.67
CA VAL A 26 14.57 -26.28 36.12
C VAL A 26 14.58 -26.33 37.68
N LEU A 27 14.45 -27.51 38.32
CA LEU A 27 14.73 -27.76 39.76
C LEU A 27 15.03 -29.27 39.98
N LEU A 28 16.27 -29.74 40.19
CA LEU A 28 17.14 -29.72 41.40
C LEU A 28 16.69 -30.62 42.57
N LEU A 29 17.38 -31.76 42.80
CA LEU A 29 18.34 -31.96 43.91
C LEU A 29 18.97 -33.38 43.99
N SER A 30 20.24 -33.43 44.43
CA SER A 30 20.99 -34.52 45.10
C SER A 30 20.86 -36.02 44.68
N ASN A 31 21.98 -36.56 44.17
CA ASN A 31 22.45 -37.95 44.37
C ASN A 31 23.04 -38.09 45.82
N PRO A 32 23.36 -39.28 46.42
CA PRO A 32 24.24 -40.30 45.81
C PRO A 32 24.11 -41.81 46.27
N ASN A 33 25.05 -42.64 45.76
CA ASN A 33 25.64 -43.88 46.33
C ASN A 33 25.02 -45.29 46.14
N GLY A 34 25.62 -46.03 45.19
CA GLY A 34 26.19 -47.38 45.42
C GLY A 34 25.39 -48.63 44.99
N ALA A 35 26.01 -49.80 44.73
CA ALA A 35 27.40 -50.15 44.40
C ALA A 35 27.52 -51.63 43.93
N GLN A 36 28.68 -52.04 43.38
CA GLN A 36 29.12 -53.43 43.04
C GLN A 36 28.43 -54.08 41.80
N ALA A 37 29.06 -54.78 40.84
CA ALA A 37 30.24 -55.70 40.77
C ALA A 37 29.89 -57.18 41.13
N LEU A 38 30.40 -58.25 40.50
CA LEU A 38 31.39 -58.42 39.40
C LEU A 38 31.25 -59.80 38.70
N THR A 39 31.53 -59.90 37.38
CA THR A 39 32.11 -61.04 36.59
C THR A 39 31.61 -62.51 36.60
N THR A 40 31.83 -63.16 35.44
CA THR A 40 32.26 -64.57 35.17
C THR A 40 31.28 -65.77 35.24
N ASP A 41 30.94 -66.25 34.04
CA ASP A 41 31.33 -67.55 33.44
C ASP A 41 30.83 -68.95 33.90
N ASN A 42 30.62 -69.76 32.85
CA ASN A 42 30.93 -71.20 32.68
C ASN A 42 29.96 -72.32 33.12
N ASN A 43 29.24 -72.82 32.10
CA ASN A 43 29.52 -74.10 31.42
C ASN A 43 28.94 -75.44 31.97
N VAL A 44 27.90 -75.91 31.27
CA VAL A 44 27.66 -77.31 30.78
C VAL A 44 27.87 -78.50 31.74
N GLN A 45 26.79 -79.25 31.97
CA GLN A 45 26.79 -80.72 31.81
C GLN A 45 25.43 -81.22 31.27
N SER A 46 25.28 -82.54 31.06
CA SER A 46 24.61 -83.09 29.88
C SER A 46 23.60 -84.24 30.13
N ASP A 47 23.01 -84.71 29.01
CA ASP A 47 22.53 -86.08 28.74
C ASP A 47 21.07 -86.54 29.05
N THR A 48 20.21 -86.25 28.06
CA THR A 48 19.34 -87.23 27.33
C THR A 48 18.14 -87.98 27.95
N ASN A 49 17.16 -88.21 27.07
CA ASN A 49 16.22 -89.35 26.97
C ASN A 49 14.81 -89.31 27.61
N GLN A 50 13.86 -88.90 26.75
CA GLN A 50 12.58 -89.56 26.43
C GLN A 50 11.39 -89.55 27.40
N ALA A 51 10.22 -89.75 26.77
CA ALA A 51 8.88 -90.05 27.29
C ALA A 51 8.01 -88.90 27.84
N THR A 52 6.86 -88.74 27.18
CA THR A 52 5.60 -88.12 27.63
C THR A 52 4.89 -89.05 28.66
N PRO A 53 3.77 -88.69 29.35
CA PRO A 53 2.80 -87.63 29.02
C PRO A 53 2.16 -86.82 30.20
N VAL A 54 1.38 -85.78 29.84
CA VAL A 54 0.01 -85.39 30.31
C VAL A 54 -0.37 -85.81 31.76
N ASN A 55 -0.81 -84.94 32.69
CA ASN A 55 -1.86 -83.89 32.55
C ASN A 55 -1.93 -82.86 33.72
N SER A 56 -2.67 -81.76 33.49
CA SER A 56 -3.55 -81.01 34.44
C SER A 56 -3.09 -80.60 35.86
N GLN A 57 -3.05 -79.28 36.11
CA GLN A 57 -3.89 -78.65 37.15
C GLN A 57 -3.97 -77.11 37.00
N ASP A 58 -5.14 -76.53 37.30
CA ASP A 58 -5.43 -75.08 37.22
C ASP A 58 -4.87 -74.24 38.37
N LYS A 59 -4.60 -72.96 38.07
CA LYS A 59 -4.88 -71.81 38.97
C LYS A 59 -4.67 -70.46 38.28
N ASP A 60 -5.62 -69.55 38.51
CA ASP A 60 -5.57 -68.16 38.06
C ASP A 60 -4.43 -67.33 38.71
N VAL A 61 -3.91 -66.34 38.00
CA VAL A 61 -4.23 -64.90 38.22
C VAL A 61 -3.42 -64.00 37.26
N ALA A 62 -4.17 -63.18 36.51
CA ALA A 62 -3.88 -61.86 35.93
C ALA A 62 -2.45 -61.38 35.51
N ASN A 63 -2.48 -60.67 34.37
CA ASN A 63 -1.67 -59.49 34.01
C ASN A 63 -0.22 -59.62 33.47
N ASN A 64 -0.17 -59.68 32.13
CA ASN A 64 0.40 -58.62 31.28
C ASN A 64 1.89 -58.74 30.85
N ARG A 65 2.15 -58.24 29.64
CA ARG A 65 3.39 -58.26 28.82
C ARG A 65 3.73 -59.64 28.23
N GLY A 66 4.20 -59.72 26.99
CA GLY A 66 4.36 -58.67 25.98
C GLY A 66 5.41 -59.03 24.92
N LEU A 67 5.77 -58.03 24.10
CA LEU A 67 6.66 -58.14 22.92
C LEU A 67 5.97 -58.85 21.72
N ALA A 68 6.30 -58.55 20.46
CA ALA A 68 7.40 -57.72 19.96
C ALA A 68 7.02 -56.90 18.70
N ASN A 69 7.80 -55.85 18.42
CA ASN A 69 8.18 -55.33 17.09
C ASN A 69 7.09 -54.78 16.13
N SER A 70 7.37 -53.83 15.22
CA SER A 70 8.50 -52.86 15.08
C SER A 70 8.23 -51.90 13.90
N ALA A 71 8.79 -50.67 13.94
CA ALA A 71 8.86 -49.72 12.82
C ALA A 71 7.47 -49.19 12.31
N GLN A 72 7.29 -47.97 11.80
CA GLN A 72 7.98 -47.20 10.75
C GLN A 72 7.96 -47.93 9.38
N ASN A 73 7.65 -47.28 8.25
CA ASN A 73 7.80 -45.85 7.97
C ASN A 73 6.73 -45.23 7.03
N THR A 74 6.95 -43.96 6.66
CA THR A 74 6.11 -43.05 5.85
C THR A 74 6.05 -43.36 4.34
N PRO A 75 5.12 -42.72 3.57
CA PRO A 75 4.77 -43.10 2.19
C PRO A 75 5.49 -42.27 1.10
N ASN A 76 5.21 -42.59 -0.18
CA ASN A 76 5.10 -41.64 -1.29
C ASN A 76 4.22 -42.26 -2.41
N GLN A 77 3.13 -41.60 -2.82
CA GLN A 77 2.99 -40.90 -4.13
C GLN A 77 2.74 -41.87 -5.34
N SER A 78 2.10 -41.50 -6.46
CA SER A 78 1.67 -40.17 -6.97
C SER A 78 0.60 -40.28 -8.07
N ALA A 79 -0.01 -39.14 -8.45
CA ALA A 79 -0.80 -38.95 -9.69
C ALA A 79 -2.09 -39.83 -9.81
N THR A 80 -3.02 -39.71 -10.78
CA THR A 80 -3.40 -38.60 -11.70
C THR A 80 -4.96 -38.46 -11.64
N THR A 81 -5.81 -37.98 -12.56
CA THR A 81 -5.76 -37.54 -13.98
C THR A 81 -6.80 -36.44 -14.26
N ASN A 82 -6.73 -35.85 -15.46
CA ASN A 82 -7.68 -34.90 -16.06
C ASN A 82 -9.12 -35.44 -16.32
N GLN A 83 -10.11 -34.51 -16.27
CA GLN A 83 -11.23 -34.30 -17.23
C GLN A 83 -12.26 -35.44 -17.49
N ALA A 84 -13.53 -35.20 -17.85
CA ALA A 84 -14.47 -34.06 -17.83
C ALA A 84 -15.89 -34.63 -18.20
N THR A 85 -16.99 -33.95 -18.57
CA THR A 85 -17.32 -32.56 -18.95
C THR A 85 -18.85 -32.33 -18.80
N ASN A 86 -19.30 -31.07 -18.76
CA ASN A 86 -20.68 -30.63 -19.06
C ASN A 86 -21.79 -31.00 -18.03
N GLN A 87 -22.92 -30.27 -17.90
CA GLN A 87 -23.39 -29.06 -18.61
C GLN A 87 -24.36 -28.21 -17.76
N ALA A 88 -24.25 -26.87 -17.87
CA ALA A 88 -25.32 -25.87 -17.60
C ALA A 88 -25.90 -25.82 -16.14
N LEU A 89 -26.75 -24.87 -15.72
CA LEU A 89 -27.43 -23.74 -16.37
C LEU A 89 -27.31 -22.43 -15.52
N VAL A 90 -26.88 -21.33 -16.15
CA VAL A 90 -27.67 -20.08 -16.30
C VAL A 90 -28.13 -19.29 -15.02
N ASN A 91 -27.44 -18.15 -14.80
CA ASN A 91 -27.99 -16.77 -14.64
C ASN A 91 -28.80 -16.37 -13.37
N HIS A 92 -28.96 -15.08 -12.99
CA HIS A 92 -28.42 -13.79 -13.50
C HIS A 92 -28.55 -12.63 -12.47
N ASN A 93 -27.82 -11.53 -12.71
CA ASN A 93 -28.19 -10.11 -12.43
C ASN A 93 -28.32 -9.67 -10.94
N ASN A 94 -28.21 -8.38 -10.58
CA ASN A 94 -27.81 -7.14 -11.27
C ASN A 94 -27.15 -6.20 -10.21
N GLY A 95 -26.43 -5.10 -10.51
CA GLY A 95 -26.17 -4.44 -11.80
C GLY A 95 -26.83 -3.05 -11.89
N SER A 96 -26.03 -1.97 -11.88
CA SER A 96 -26.34 -0.61 -12.39
C SER A 96 -25.05 0.25 -12.36
N ILE A 97 -24.58 0.98 -13.38
CA ILE A 97 -25.18 1.84 -14.44
C ILE A 97 -25.29 3.32 -14.02
N VAL A 98 -24.49 4.19 -14.65
CA VAL A 98 -24.85 5.39 -15.45
C VAL A 98 -23.65 5.65 -16.40
N ASN A 99 -23.68 5.80 -17.74
CA ASN A 99 -24.68 5.94 -18.83
C ASN A 99 -24.91 7.36 -19.40
N GLN A 100 -24.29 7.68 -20.55
CA GLN A 100 -24.79 8.47 -21.71
C GLN A 100 -23.70 8.48 -22.81
N ALA A 101 -23.95 7.99 -24.03
CA ALA A 101 -24.64 8.63 -25.18
C ALA A 101 -23.66 9.48 -26.05
N THR A 102 -23.03 8.98 -27.13
CA THR A 102 -23.51 8.68 -28.52
C THR A 102 -23.72 9.92 -29.42
N PRO A 103 -23.61 9.82 -30.78
CA PRO A 103 -23.06 8.77 -31.67
C PRO A 103 -21.89 9.31 -32.56
N THR A 104 -21.23 8.65 -33.54
CA THR A 104 -21.40 7.41 -34.38
C THR A 104 -19.95 6.93 -34.77
N SER A 105 -19.54 5.89 -35.53
CA SER A 105 -20.04 4.80 -36.42
C SER A 105 -19.07 3.58 -36.32
N VAL A 106 -19.26 2.33 -36.80
CA VAL A 106 -20.14 1.65 -37.79
C VAL A 106 -19.70 1.81 -39.27
N GLN A 107 -19.07 0.84 -39.97
CA GLN A 107 -18.60 -0.53 -39.63
C GLN A 107 -17.70 -1.15 -40.74
N SER A 108 -16.69 -1.98 -40.36
CA SER A 108 -16.15 -3.19 -41.08
C SER A 108 -15.52 -3.07 -42.52
N SER A 109 -14.85 -4.05 -43.16
CA SER A 109 -14.38 -5.44 -42.82
C SER A 109 -13.24 -6.00 -43.72
N THR A 110 -12.55 -7.03 -43.22
CA THR A 110 -11.70 -8.12 -43.82
C THR A 110 -12.37 -8.92 -44.99
N PRO A 111 -11.70 -9.82 -45.80
CA PRO A 111 -10.66 -10.80 -45.37
C PRO A 111 -9.61 -11.40 -46.37
N SER A 112 -8.62 -12.12 -45.78
CA SER A 112 -7.88 -13.35 -46.20
C SER A 112 -7.56 -13.72 -47.67
N ALA A 113 -6.27 -14.01 -47.99
CA ALA A 113 -5.71 -15.39 -48.13
C ALA A 113 -4.30 -15.46 -48.81
N GLN A 114 -3.46 -16.43 -48.39
CA GLN A 114 -2.29 -17.12 -49.04
C GLN A 114 -1.62 -16.47 -50.30
N ASN A 115 -0.28 -16.36 -50.43
CA ASN A 115 0.67 -17.48 -50.58
C ASN A 115 2.17 -17.03 -50.76
N ASN A 116 3.13 -17.91 -50.42
CA ASN A 116 4.54 -18.06 -50.87
C ASN A 116 5.56 -16.89 -51.14
N ASN A 117 6.74 -17.06 -50.52
CA ASN A 117 8.14 -16.81 -50.98
C ASN A 117 8.78 -15.41 -51.26
N HIS A 118 9.83 -15.16 -50.45
CA HIS A 118 11.23 -14.84 -50.83
C HIS A 118 11.68 -13.39 -51.22
N THR A 119 12.74 -12.96 -50.51
CA THR A 119 13.77 -11.91 -50.80
C THR A 119 13.40 -10.41 -50.84
N ASP A 120 14.21 -9.66 -50.08
CA ASP A 120 14.81 -8.32 -50.30
C ASP A 120 13.96 -7.15 -50.86
N GLY A 121 14.09 -5.93 -50.29
CA GLY A 121 13.39 -4.78 -50.90
C GLY A 121 13.46 -3.37 -50.31
N ASN A 122 13.93 -3.13 -49.09
CA ASN A 122 14.29 -1.79 -48.56
C ASN A 122 13.14 -0.74 -48.35
N THR A 123 13.46 0.31 -47.57
CA THR A 123 12.82 1.65 -47.52
C THR A 123 11.33 1.84 -47.11
N THR A 124 11.16 2.18 -45.82
CA THR A 124 10.66 3.52 -45.38
C THR A 124 9.16 3.82 -45.15
N ALA A 125 8.90 4.41 -43.97
CA ALA A 125 7.83 5.35 -43.58
C ALA A 125 6.41 4.87 -43.16
N THR A 126 6.21 4.93 -41.83
CA THR A 126 5.09 5.55 -41.09
C THR A 126 3.61 5.15 -41.29
N GLU A 127 3.08 4.58 -40.21
CA GLU A 127 1.86 5.02 -39.48
C GLU A 127 0.43 4.80 -40.05
N THR A 128 -0.23 3.84 -39.39
CA THR A 128 -1.57 3.98 -38.74
C THR A 128 -2.81 4.17 -39.62
N VAL A 129 -3.66 3.14 -39.64
CA VAL A 129 -5.01 3.15 -40.21
C VAL A 129 -6.03 2.62 -39.19
N SER A 130 -7.23 3.19 -39.15
CA SER A 130 -8.45 2.51 -38.69
C SER A 130 -9.71 3.24 -39.18
N ASN A 131 -10.79 2.46 -39.39
CA ASN A 131 -12.19 2.89 -39.58
C ASN A 131 -12.55 3.61 -40.91
N THR A 132 -13.75 3.46 -41.50
CA THR A 132 -14.88 2.49 -41.37
C THR A 132 -15.98 2.84 -42.41
N ASN A 133 -16.62 1.89 -43.13
CA ASN A 133 -18.07 1.92 -43.52
C ASN A 133 -18.48 0.87 -44.58
N ASN A 134 -19.68 0.30 -44.43
CA ASN A 134 -20.46 -0.43 -45.45
C ASN A 134 -21.58 0.46 -46.04
N ASN A 135 -22.08 0.08 -47.24
CA ASN A 135 -23.40 0.38 -47.85
C ASN A 135 -23.53 -0.44 -49.17
N ASP A 136 -24.68 -0.85 -49.73
CA ASP A 136 -26.08 -0.98 -49.26
C ASP A 136 -26.93 -1.75 -50.35
N VAL A 137 -28.23 -2.03 -50.09
CA VAL A 137 -29.35 -2.26 -51.06
C VAL A 137 -29.69 -3.69 -51.54
N VAL A 138 -30.77 -4.28 -50.96
CA VAL A 138 -32.07 -4.80 -51.55
C VAL A 138 -32.01 -5.75 -52.79
N SER A 139 -32.82 -6.82 -52.97
CA SER A 139 -34.20 -7.12 -52.51
C SER A 139 -34.53 -8.62 -52.31
N ASN A 140 -35.58 -8.90 -51.53
CA ASN A 140 -36.41 -10.11 -51.61
C ASN A 140 -37.67 -9.86 -52.47
N ASN A 141 -38.44 -10.91 -52.78
CA ASN A 141 -39.76 -10.77 -53.45
C ASN A 141 -40.83 -11.70 -52.83
N THR A 142 -41.85 -11.10 -52.19
CA THR A 142 -43.27 -11.50 -52.03
C THR A 142 -43.68 -12.98 -51.77
N ALA A 143 -44.68 -13.31 -50.94
CA ALA A 143 -45.95 -12.59 -50.71
C ALA A 143 -46.67 -12.93 -49.36
N LEU A 144 -47.49 -11.97 -48.89
CA LEU A 144 -48.79 -12.03 -48.16
C LEU A 144 -49.23 -13.34 -47.40
N ASN A 145 -49.95 -13.30 -46.25
CA ASN A 145 -50.75 -12.21 -45.65
C ASN A 145 -50.94 -12.28 -44.11
N VAL A 146 -50.97 -11.09 -43.52
CA VAL A 146 -51.46 -10.60 -42.20
C VAL A 146 -52.91 -11.12 -41.92
N PRO A 147 -53.37 -11.46 -40.67
CA PRO A 147 -53.60 -10.42 -39.63
C PRO A 147 -53.54 -10.77 -38.11
N THR A 148 -53.01 -9.80 -37.33
CA THR A 148 -53.56 -9.08 -36.14
C THR A 148 -54.53 -9.78 -35.13
N LYS A 149 -54.64 -9.41 -33.84
CA LYS A 149 -54.30 -8.13 -33.14
C LYS A 149 -54.35 -8.27 -31.58
N THR A 150 -53.53 -7.47 -30.89
CA THR A 150 -53.72 -6.79 -29.57
C THR A 150 -54.51 -7.40 -28.38
N ASN A 151 -53.92 -7.21 -27.19
CA ASN A 151 -54.48 -6.66 -25.94
C ASN A 151 -55.86 -7.13 -25.42
N GLU A 152 -55.91 -7.51 -24.15
CA GLU A 152 -56.26 -6.52 -23.10
C GLU A 152 -55.67 -6.85 -21.72
N ASN A 153 -55.48 -5.80 -20.91
CA ASN A 153 -55.41 -5.69 -19.43
C ASN A 153 -54.81 -6.84 -18.58
N GLY A 154 -53.94 -6.55 -17.59
CA GLY A 154 -53.44 -5.27 -17.09
C GLY A 154 -52.68 -5.41 -15.74
N SER A 155 -52.34 -4.28 -15.12
CA SER A 155 -51.77 -4.04 -13.76
C SER A 155 -51.48 -5.24 -12.83
N GLY A 156 -50.37 -5.36 -12.11
CA GLY A 156 -49.36 -4.35 -11.73
C GLY A 156 -49.65 -3.73 -10.35
N GLY A 157 -48.70 -3.86 -9.41
CA GLY A 157 -48.58 -2.96 -8.25
C GLY A 157 -48.93 -3.49 -6.85
N HIS A 158 -47.89 -3.51 -6.00
CA HIS A 158 -47.84 -2.85 -4.68
C HIS A 158 -48.44 -3.49 -3.40
N LEU A 159 -47.73 -3.23 -2.28
CA LEU A 159 -48.13 -3.31 -0.85
C LEU A 159 -48.45 -4.72 -0.29
N THR A 160 -47.89 -5.29 0.78
CA THR A 160 -47.05 -4.96 1.97
C THR A 160 -47.79 -5.36 3.25
N LEU A 161 -47.09 -6.13 4.10
CA LEU A 161 -47.27 -6.28 5.56
C LEU A 161 -48.54 -6.95 6.15
N LYS A 162 -48.24 -7.89 7.06
CA LYS A 162 -48.91 -8.22 8.34
C LYS A 162 -50.31 -8.86 8.36
N GLU A 163 -50.29 -10.12 8.83
CA GLU A 163 -51.06 -10.64 9.99
C GLU A 163 -52.58 -10.88 9.87
N ILE A 164 -53.06 -11.86 10.66
CA ILE A 164 -54.46 -12.24 10.94
C ILE A 164 -55.19 -12.85 9.71
N GLN A 165 -55.51 -14.15 9.61
CA GLN A 165 -56.20 -15.13 10.50
C GLN A 165 -57.72 -15.20 10.24
N GLU A 166 -58.23 -16.45 10.23
CA GLU A 166 -59.61 -16.89 9.91
C GLU A 166 -60.10 -16.60 8.46
N ASP A 167 -60.69 -17.55 7.72
CA ASP A 167 -61.97 -18.27 7.90
C ASP A 167 -63.19 -17.29 7.91
N VAL A 168 -64.30 -17.50 7.19
CA VAL A 168 -64.80 -18.73 6.57
C VAL A 168 -65.73 -18.45 5.35
N ARG A 169 -65.72 -19.38 4.39
CA ARG A 169 -66.80 -20.03 3.57
C ARG A 169 -68.27 -19.53 3.75
N HIS A 170 -69.28 -19.78 2.90
CA HIS A 170 -69.63 -20.79 1.88
C HIS A 170 -70.59 -20.13 0.84
N SER A 171 -70.82 -20.66 -0.38
CA SER A 171 -71.65 -21.83 -0.72
C SER A 171 -71.87 -21.80 -2.26
N SER A 172 -72.33 -22.80 -3.02
CA SER A 172 -73.11 -24.03 -2.80
C SER A 172 -72.79 -25.05 -3.94
N ASN A 173 -73.11 -26.35 -3.94
CA ASN A 173 -73.25 -27.42 -2.94
C ASN A 173 -73.16 -28.74 -3.75
N LYS A 174 -72.30 -29.71 -3.39
CA LYS A 174 -72.63 -30.98 -2.68
C LYS A 174 -73.80 -31.82 -3.27
N PRO A 175 -73.73 -33.17 -3.32
CA PRO A 175 -73.02 -34.03 -2.33
C PRO A 175 -72.15 -35.21 -2.87
N GLU A 176 -71.33 -35.76 -1.97
CA GLU A 176 -71.05 -37.19 -1.65
C GLU A 176 -70.84 -38.33 -2.70
N LEU A 177 -70.34 -39.46 -2.15
CA LEU A 177 -70.26 -40.84 -2.66
C LEU A 177 -69.09 -41.12 -3.64
N VAL A 178 -68.11 -41.99 -3.31
CA VAL A 178 -68.10 -43.45 -2.97
C VAL A 178 -67.85 -44.32 -4.20
N ALA A 179 -67.12 -45.43 -4.01
CA ALA A 179 -66.40 -46.15 -5.05
C ALA A 179 -67.27 -46.82 -6.14
N ILE A 180 -66.94 -46.54 -7.40
CA ILE A 180 -67.26 -47.31 -8.61
C ILE A 180 -65.98 -47.26 -9.46
N ALA A 181 -65.14 -48.30 -9.44
CA ALA A 181 -65.17 -49.45 -10.34
C ALA A 181 -64.93 -49.07 -11.83
N GLU A 182 -63.78 -49.50 -12.35
CA GLU A 182 -63.36 -49.38 -13.75
C GLU A 182 -64.30 -50.14 -14.71
N PRO A 183 -64.17 -49.88 -16.04
CA PRO A 183 -63.98 -51.06 -16.89
C PRO A 183 -63.02 -50.90 -18.08
N ALA A 184 -62.22 -51.95 -18.25
CA ALA A 184 -61.99 -52.66 -19.53
C ALA A 184 -61.07 -52.03 -20.61
N SER A 185 -60.43 -52.82 -21.49
CA SER A 185 -60.09 -54.26 -21.50
C SER A 185 -59.28 -54.57 -22.76
N ASN A 186 -58.29 -55.49 -22.70
CA ASN A 186 -58.33 -56.75 -23.49
C ASN A 186 -57.06 -57.61 -23.36
N ARG A 187 -57.12 -58.65 -22.52
CA ARG A 187 -57.31 -60.05 -22.98
C ARG A 187 -57.80 -60.95 -21.82
N PRO A 188 -58.42 -62.12 -22.07
CA PRO A 188 -59.50 -62.58 -21.19
C PRO A 188 -59.34 -63.98 -20.54
N LYS A 189 -60.02 -64.14 -19.39
CA LYS A 189 -60.85 -65.31 -18.93
C LYS A 189 -60.27 -66.74 -19.20
N LYS A 190 -60.25 -67.64 -18.20
CA LYS A 190 -61.44 -68.14 -17.46
C LYS A 190 -61.08 -68.80 -16.10
N ARG A 191 -61.96 -68.60 -15.11
CA ARG A 191 -62.60 -69.56 -14.15
C ARG A 191 -61.81 -70.82 -13.73
N SER A 192 -61.89 -71.28 -12.47
CA SER A 192 -63.08 -71.39 -11.58
C SER A 192 -62.67 -71.47 -10.09
N ARG A 193 -63.51 -71.58 -9.05
CA ARG A 193 -64.91 -72.08 -8.91
C ARG A 193 -65.54 -71.42 -7.65
N ARG A 194 -66.81 -71.00 -7.70
CA ARG A 194 -67.63 -70.84 -6.47
C ARG A 194 -68.34 -72.17 -6.19
N ALA A 195 -68.59 -72.47 -4.92
CA ALA A 195 -69.33 -73.67 -4.52
C ALA A 195 -70.72 -73.77 -5.15
N ALA A 196 -71.17 -75.01 -5.33
CA ALA A 196 -72.48 -75.40 -5.83
C ALA A 196 -73.04 -76.50 -4.88
N PRO A 197 -74.35 -76.81 -4.89
CA PRO A 197 -75.17 -76.40 -3.75
C PRO A 197 -75.83 -77.57 -3.00
N ALA A 198 -76.65 -77.26 -2.01
CA ALA A 198 -77.67 -78.18 -1.54
C ALA A 198 -78.78 -78.31 -2.59
N ASP A 199 -79.09 -79.53 -3.00
CA ASP A 199 -80.33 -79.87 -3.72
C ASP A 199 -81.45 -80.10 -2.71
N PRO A 200 -82.64 -79.53 -2.96
CA PRO A 200 -83.83 -80.36 -2.90
C PRO A 200 -84.72 -80.18 -4.15
N ASN A 201 -84.81 -81.25 -4.94
CA ASN A 201 -85.65 -81.46 -6.13
C ASN A 201 -85.08 -81.01 -7.50
N ALA A 202 -84.13 -81.81 -8.00
CA ALA A 202 -84.30 -82.67 -9.19
C ALA A 202 -84.46 -82.07 -10.62
N THR A 203 -84.31 -82.96 -11.61
CA THR A 203 -84.56 -82.79 -13.08
C THR A 203 -83.54 -81.94 -13.88
N PRO A 204 -83.30 -82.20 -15.19
CA PRO A 204 -82.01 -82.82 -15.56
C PRO A 204 -81.30 -82.31 -16.84
N ALA A 205 -80.18 -82.99 -17.16
CA ALA A 205 -79.49 -83.12 -18.47
C ALA A 205 -78.49 -82.05 -18.95
N ASP A 206 -77.20 -82.44 -19.00
CA ASP A 206 -76.34 -82.71 -20.20
C ASP A 206 -76.49 -81.87 -21.51
N PRO A 207 -75.46 -81.72 -22.39
CA PRO A 207 -74.11 -82.35 -22.35
C PRO A 207 -72.87 -81.49 -22.73
N ALA A 208 -71.69 -82.13 -22.60
CA ALA A 208 -70.47 -82.01 -23.45
C ALA A 208 -69.37 -80.91 -23.26
N ALA A 209 -68.14 -81.42 -23.02
CA ALA A 209 -66.85 -81.12 -23.69
C ALA A 209 -65.90 -79.93 -23.29
N ALA A 210 -64.81 -80.32 -22.58
CA ALA A 210 -63.39 -80.15 -22.96
C ALA A 210 -62.47 -78.95 -22.57
N ALA A 211 -61.20 -79.31 -22.30
CA ALA A 211 -59.90 -78.59 -22.46
C ALA A 211 -59.29 -77.68 -21.33
N VAL A 212 -58.43 -78.30 -20.51
CA VAL A 212 -57.05 -77.95 -20.03
C VAL A 212 -56.60 -76.47 -19.83
N GLY A 213 -55.92 -76.16 -18.71
CA GLY A 213 -54.87 -75.10 -18.68
C GLY A 213 -54.47 -74.45 -17.33
N ASN A 214 -53.35 -74.88 -16.74
CA ASN A 214 -52.50 -74.20 -15.74
C ASN A 214 -53.04 -73.94 -14.30
N GLY A 215 -52.13 -73.75 -13.33
CA GLY A 215 -52.43 -73.51 -11.91
C GLY A 215 -51.28 -72.77 -11.18
N GLY A 216 -51.60 -72.06 -10.09
CA GLY A 216 -50.65 -71.22 -9.34
C GLY A 216 -50.53 -71.58 -7.85
N ALA A 217 -49.43 -71.18 -7.23
CA ALA A 217 -49.08 -71.39 -5.82
C ALA A 217 -49.74 -70.35 -4.87
N PRO A 218 -49.78 -70.57 -3.53
CA PRO A 218 -50.71 -69.89 -2.63
C PRO A 218 -50.23 -68.53 -2.07
N VAL A 219 -51.14 -67.86 -1.36
CA VAL A 219 -50.96 -66.53 -0.75
C VAL A 219 -50.45 -66.64 0.69
N ALA A 220 -49.47 -65.82 1.06
CA ALA A 220 -48.91 -65.75 2.42
C ALA A 220 -49.87 -65.05 3.42
N ILE A 221 -49.88 -65.51 4.67
CA ILE A 221 -50.73 -64.96 5.74
C ILE A 221 -50.01 -63.79 6.42
N THR A 222 -50.61 -62.59 6.40
CA THR A 222 -50.16 -61.44 7.20
C THR A 222 -51.11 -61.23 8.37
N ALA A 223 -50.68 -61.54 9.60
CA ALA A 223 -51.44 -61.28 10.81
C ALA A 223 -51.14 -59.88 11.36
N PRO A 224 -52.14 -59.06 11.73
CA PRO A 224 -51.90 -57.76 12.33
C PRO A 224 -51.34 -57.90 13.75
N TYR A 225 -50.42 -57.00 14.11
CA TYR A 225 -49.80 -56.92 15.44
C TYR A 225 -50.39 -55.74 16.23
N THR A 226 -50.39 -55.84 17.56
CA THR A 226 -50.75 -54.74 18.46
C THR A 226 -49.96 -54.92 19.76
N PRO A 227 -48.94 -54.07 20.04
CA PRO A 227 -48.07 -54.27 21.20
C PRO A 227 -48.82 -54.00 22.51
N THR A 228 -48.68 -54.92 23.46
CA THR A 228 -49.02 -54.70 24.87
C THR A 228 -47.73 -54.69 25.70
N THR A 229 -47.58 -53.65 26.52
CA THR A 229 -46.55 -53.52 27.57
C THR A 229 -45.08 -53.65 27.13
N ASP A 230 -44.64 -52.76 26.24
CA ASP A 230 -43.23 -52.38 26.14
C ASP A 230 -43.07 -50.93 26.69
N PRO A 231 -42.19 -50.66 27.68
CA PRO A 231 -42.00 -49.32 28.23
C PRO A 231 -41.34 -48.32 27.27
N ASN A 232 -40.39 -48.78 26.44
CA ASN A 232 -39.63 -47.96 25.52
C ASN A 232 -40.43 -47.58 24.26
N ALA A 233 -41.47 -48.33 23.91
CA ALA A 233 -42.44 -47.98 22.85
C ALA A 233 -42.97 -46.54 22.97
N ASN A 234 -43.10 -46.03 24.20
CA ASN A 234 -43.59 -44.67 24.45
C ASN A 234 -42.59 -43.58 24.00
N ASN A 235 -41.29 -43.88 23.99
CA ASN A 235 -40.22 -43.03 23.45
C ASN A 235 -39.77 -43.50 22.05
N ALA A 236 -40.65 -44.03 21.21
CA ALA A 236 -40.33 -44.40 19.82
C ALA A 236 -41.02 -43.47 18.80
N GLY A 237 -40.40 -43.28 17.63
CA GLY A 237 -40.97 -42.46 16.54
C GLY A 237 -40.81 -40.94 16.69
N GLN A 238 -41.61 -40.18 15.94
CA GLN A 238 -41.36 -38.76 15.62
C GLN A 238 -41.29 -37.79 16.81
N ASN A 239 -41.86 -38.15 17.97
CA ASN A 239 -41.85 -37.32 19.18
C ASN A 239 -40.90 -37.84 20.28
N ALA A 240 -40.05 -38.82 19.95
CA ALA A 240 -39.07 -39.37 20.87
C ALA A 240 -37.91 -38.39 21.14
N PRO A 241 -37.31 -38.39 22.35
CA PRO A 241 -36.06 -37.68 22.62
C PRO A 241 -34.96 -38.09 21.62
N ASN A 242 -34.44 -37.11 20.88
CA ASN A 242 -33.39 -37.27 19.87
C ASN A 242 -32.68 -35.92 19.60
N GLU A 243 -32.22 -35.25 20.65
CA GLU A 243 -31.63 -33.91 20.57
C GLU A 243 -30.11 -33.97 20.84
N VAL A 244 -29.29 -33.47 19.91
CA VAL A 244 -27.87 -33.21 20.19
C VAL A 244 -27.72 -31.74 20.58
N LEU A 245 -27.46 -31.51 21.87
CA LEU A 245 -27.25 -30.19 22.43
C LEU A 245 -25.85 -29.69 22.04
N SER A 246 -25.77 -28.82 21.03
CA SER A 246 -24.56 -28.08 20.65
C SER A 246 -24.48 -26.70 21.33
N PHE A 247 -23.28 -26.15 21.42
CA PHE A 247 -23.02 -24.80 21.93
C PHE A 247 -22.65 -23.78 20.84
N ASP A 248 -22.73 -24.13 19.55
CA ASP A 248 -22.33 -23.28 18.42
C ASP A 248 -23.32 -22.16 18.06
N ASP A 249 -24.61 -22.47 17.96
CA ASP A 249 -25.65 -21.54 17.48
C ASP A 249 -26.00 -20.42 18.48
N ASN A 250 -25.31 -20.38 19.62
CA ASN A 250 -25.49 -19.43 20.71
C ASN A 250 -25.09 -17.97 20.37
N GLY A 251 -24.65 -17.69 19.14
CA GLY A 251 -24.17 -16.36 18.69
C GLY A 251 -22.84 -15.91 19.31
N ILE A 252 -22.39 -16.58 20.37
CA ILE A 252 -21.13 -16.32 21.08
C ILE A 252 -19.97 -16.83 20.21
N ARG A 253 -19.09 -15.93 19.77
CA ARG A 253 -17.89 -16.27 18.99
C ARG A 253 -16.63 -16.15 19.85
N PRO A 254 -16.18 -17.24 20.51
CA PRO A 254 -14.94 -17.26 21.29
C PRO A 254 -13.69 -17.14 20.40
N SER A 255 -12.54 -16.86 21.02
CA SER A 255 -11.28 -16.69 20.30
C SER A 255 -10.76 -17.99 19.72
N THR A 256 -10.37 -17.97 18.45
CA THR A 256 -9.66 -19.06 17.75
C THR A 256 -8.13 -18.98 17.91
N ASN A 257 -7.60 -18.05 18.72
CA ASN A 257 -6.17 -17.82 18.85
C ASN A 257 -5.50 -18.81 19.84
N ARG A 258 -4.98 -19.92 19.33
CA ARG A 258 -4.26 -20.94 20.11
C ARG A 258 -3.09 -20.40 20.94
N SER A 259 -2.37 -19.37 20.46
CA SER A 259 -1.20 -18.81 21.15
C SER A 259 -1.57 -17.83 22.27
N VAL A 260 -2.80 -17.32 22.27
CA VAL A 260 -3.36 -16.46 23.33
C VAL A 260 -4.82 -16.86 23.53
N PRO A 261 -5.08 -17.99 24.22
CA PRO A 261 -6.44 -18.41 24.51
C PRO A 261 -7.17 -17.35 25.34
N THR A 262 -8.44 -17.12 25.02
CA THR A 262 -9.36 -16.29 25.82
C THR A 262 -10.72 -16.95 25.89
N VAL A 263 -11.26 -17.02 27.10
CA VAL A 263 -12.63 -17.44 27.40
C VAL A 263 -13.63 -16.30 27.12
N ASN A 264 -14.82 -16.64 26.62
CA ASN A 264 -15.97 -15.75 26.70
C ASN A 264 -16.83 -16.19 27.89
N VAL A 265 -16.65 -15.57 29.07
CA VAL A 265 -17.52 -15.84 30.22
C VAL A 265 -18.88 -15.20 29.98
N VAL A 266 -19.96 -15.99 30.09
CA VAL A 266 -21.33 -15.54 29.80
C VAL A 266 -22.29 -15.80 30.96
N ASN A 267 -23.26 -14.89 31.09
CA ASN A 267 -24.40 -14.93 32.03
C ASN A 267 -25.73 -15.20 31.31
N ASN A 268 -25.68 -15.66 30.06
CA ASN A 268 -26.79 -16.23 29.31
C ASN A 268 -26.22 -17.23 28.29
N LEU A 269 -26.88 -18.37 28.10
CA LEU A 269 -26.51 -19.38 27.11
C LEU A 269 -27.81 -19.87 26.43
N PRO A 270 -28.10 -19.47 25.18
CA PRO A 270 -29.33 -19.85 24.49
C PRO A 270 -29.58 -21.38 24.50
N GLY A 271 -30.85 -21.78 24.63
CA GLY A 271 -31.24 -23.18 24.78
C GLY A 271 -31.06 -23.78 26.19
N PHE A 272 -30.36 -23.08 27.10
CA PHE A 272 -30.09 -23.52 28.48
C PHE A 272 -30.49 -22.47 29.52
N THR A 273 -30.68 -22.90 30.76
CA THR A 273 -30.78 -22.03 31.94
C THR A 273 -29.48 -22.11 32.73
N LEU A 274 -28.94 -20.97 33.19
CA LEU A 274 -27.74 -20.97 34.04
C LEU A 274 -28.11 -21.14 35.51
N ILE A 275 -27.51 -22.11 36.18
CA ILE A 275 -27.91 -22.55 37.52
C ILE A 275 -27.68 -21.43 38.54
N ASN A 276 -28.71 -21.10 39.32
CA ASN A 276 -28.71 -20.04 40.33
C ASN A 276 -28.23 -18.66 39.83
N GLY A 277 -28.42 -18.36 38.52
CA GLY A 277 -27.93 -17.11 37.92
C GLY A 277 -26.41 -17.02 37.77
N GLY A 278 -25.73 -18.16 37.82
CA GLY A 278 -24.28 -18.28 37.64
C GLY A 278 -23.82 -18.05 36.19
N LYS A 279 -22.57 -18.43 35.92
CA LYS A 279 -21.89 -18.23 34.64
C LYS A 279 -21.21 -19.49 34.15
N VAL A 280 -20.89 -19.52 32.87
CA VAL A 280 -20.03 -20.52 32.23
C VAL A 280 -19.07 -19.87 31.24
N GLY A 281 -17.99 -20.56 30.88
CA GLY A 281 -16.98 -20.06 29.96
C GLY A 281 -17.10 -20.72 28.59
N VAL A 282 -17.29 -19.94 27.52
CA VAL A 282 -17.32 -20.46 26.15
C VAL A 282 -15.93 -20.37 25.50
N PHE A 283 -15.50 -21.47 24.89
CA PHE A 283 -14.23 -21.69 24.23
C PHE A 283 -14.46 -22.13 22.79
N SER A 284 -13.54 -21.80 21.88
CA SER A 284 -13.61 -22.28 20.50
C SER A 284 -13.09 -23.71 20.41
N HIS A 285 -13.74 -24.57 19.62
CA HIS A 285 -13.23 -25.88 19.17
C HIS A 285 -11.75 -25.83 18.72
N ALA A 286 -11.31 -24.71 18.15
CA ALA A 286 -9.94 -24.51 17.72
C ALA A 286 -8.92 -24.56 18.87
N MET A 287 -9.34 -24.39 20.13
CA MET A 287 -8.49 -24.26 21.31
C MET A 287 -8.03 -25.61 21.88
N VAL A 288 -8.54 -26.73 21.38
CA VAL A 288 -8.16 -28.08 21.86
C VAL A 288 -6.69 -28.44 21.65
N ARG A 289 -6.02 -27.80 20.68
CA ARG A 289 -4.58 -27.94 20.43
C ARG A 289 -3.75 -26.88 21.15
N THR A 290 -4.18 -26.46 22.33
CA THR A 290 -3.43 -25.56 23.24
C THR A 290 -2.98 -26.33 24.48
N SER A 291 -2.05 -25.77 25.24
CA SER A 291 -1.67 -26.34 26.55
C SER A 291 -2.76 -26.21 27.64
N MET A 292 -4.01 -25.93 27.29
CA MET A 292 -5.14 -25.98 28.24
C MET A 292 -5.62 -27.41 28.52
N PHE A 293 -5.72 -28.23 27.47
CA PHE A 293 -6.28 -29.57 27.49
C PHE A 293 -5.17 -30.63 27.60
N ASP A 294 -5.52 -31.84 28.03
CA ASP A 294 -4.61 -32.98 27.94
C ASP A 294 -4.38 -33.37 26.47
N SER A 295 -3.11 -33.39 26.06
CA SER A 295 -2.69 -33.81 24.72
C SER A 295 -2.66 -35.33 24.54
N GLY A 296 -2.79 -36.12 25.61
CA GLY A 296 -2.88 -37.57 25.60
C GLY A 296 -4.30 -38.12 25.48
N ASP A 297 -5.34 -37.33 25.77
CA ASP A 297 -6.73 -37.75 25.55
C ASP A 297 -7.16 -37.50 24.10
N ASN A 298 -7.42 -38.58 23.37
CA ASN A 298 -7.92 -38.53 21.99
C ASN A 298 -9.24 -37.75 21.88
N LYS A 299 -10.09 -37.74 22.91
CA LYS A 299 -11.39 -37.05 22.93
C LYS A 299 -11.24 -35.54 22.97
N ASN A 300 -10.18 -35.03 23.60
CA ASN A 300 -9.87 -33.60 23.55
C ASN A 300 -9.70 -33.12 22.09
N TYR A 301 -9.21 -33.97 21.17
CA TYR A 301 -9.10 -33.61 19.74
C TYR A 301 -10.39 -33.80 18.93
N GLN A 302 -11.45 -34.39 19.50
CA GLN A 302 -12.70 -34.71 18.78
C GLN A 302 -13.71 -33.57 18.77
N ALA A 303 -13.54 -32.53 19.61
CA ALA A 303 -14.50 -31.43 19.73
C ALA A 303 -14.79 -30.74 18.38
N GLN A 304 -16.02 -30.92 17.89
CA GLN A 304 -16.45 -30.42 16.59
C GLN A 304 -16.92 -28.95 16.68
N GLY A 305 -17.49 -28.58 17.83
CA GLY A 305 -18.11 -27.29 18.12
C GLY A 305 -17.52 -26.55 19.32
N ASN A 306 -18.07 -25.36 19.61
CA ASN A 306 -17.76 -24.56 20.80
C ASN A 306 -17.76 -25.42 22.08
N VAL A 307 -16.73 -25.29 22.90
CA VAL A 307 -16.57 -26.02 24.15
C VAL A 307 -16.99 -25.13 25.32
N ILE A 308 -17.85 -25.62 26.22
CA ILE A 308 -18.22 -24.95 27.47
C ILE A 308 -17.33 -25.47 28.59
N ALA A 309 -16.66 -24.58 29.32
CA ALA A 309 -16.16 -24.86 30.66
C ALA A 309 -17.24 -24.52 31.68
N LEU A 310 -17.67 -25.54 32.42
CA LEU A 310 -18.63 -25.41 33.49
C LEU A 310 -17.97 -24.93 34.79
N GLY A 311 -16.64 -25.15 34.96
CA GLY A 311 -15.88 -24.83 36.17
C GLY A 311 -14.63 -23.96 35.94
N ARG A 312 -14.18 -23.30 37.00
CA ARG A 312 -12.93 -22.52 37.04
C ARG A 312 -12.35 -22.43 38.45
N ILE A 313 -11.09 -22.03 38.55
CA ILE A 313 -10.42 -21.60 39.79
C ILE A 313 -9.57 -20.35 39.54
N HIS A 314 -9.44 -19.48 40.54
CA HIS A 314 -8.64 -18.27 40.45
C HIS A 314 -7.18 -18.50 40.90
N GLY A 315 -6.21 -18.07 40.10
CA GLY A 315 -4.80 -18.15 40.47
C GLY A 315 -4.34 -19.60 40.70
N THR A 316 -4.04 -19.93 41.95
CA THR A 316 -3.74 -21.31 42.42
C THR A 316 -4.62 -21.73 43.60
N ASP A 317 -5.67 -20.97 43.92
CA ASP A 317 -6.61 -21.32 44.98
C ASP A 317 -7.65 -22.30 44.42
N THR A 318 -7.60 -23.56 44.87
CA THR A 318 -8.52 -24.61 44.43
C THR A 318 -9.94 -24.47 44.99
N ASN A 319 -10.23 -23.42 45.78
CA ASN A 319 -11.54 -23.16 46.39
C ASN A 319 -12.24 -21.92 45.78
N ASP A 320 -11.52 -21.02 45.10
CA ASP A 320 -12.10 -19.81 44.49
C ASP A 320 -12.63 -20.10 43.07
N HIS A 321 -13.81 -20.69 43.02
CA HIS A 321 -14.52 -21.01 41.77
C HIS A 321 -15.29 -19.83 41.17
N GLY A 322 -15.44 -18.74 41.92
CA GLY A 322 -16.38 -17.67 41.62
C GLY A 322 -17.82 -18.17 41.48
N ASP A 323 -18.51 -17.68 40.45
CA ASP A 323 -19.93 -17.86 40.16
C ASP A 323 -20.22 -18.94 39.09
N PHE A 324 -19.35 -19.95 38.97
CA PHE A 324 -19.45 -21.01 37.97
C PHE A 324 -20.27 -22.20 38.50
N ASN A 325 -21.58 -22.16 38.22
CA ASN A 325 -22.57 -23.09 38.78
C ASN A 325 -23.03 -24.18 37.80
N GLY A 326 -22.65 -24.10 36.52
CA GLY A 326 -23.11 -25.01 35.47
C GLY A 326 -24.44 -24.61 34.80
N ILE A 327 -24.97 -25.54 33.99
CA ILE A 327 -26.11 -25.32 33.07
C ILE A 327 -27.25 -26.32 33.30
N GLU A 328 -28.48 -25.92 32.97
CA GLU A 328 -29.71 -26.71 33.13
C GLU A 328 -30.53 -26.74 31.83
N LYS A 329 -31.08 -27.90 31.48
CA LYS A 329 -32.00 -28.14 30.36
C LYS A 329 -33.23 -28.89 30.88
N ALA A 330 -34.43 -28.49 30.45
CA ALA A 330 -35.65 -29.24 30.68
C ALA A 330 -35.93 -30.19 29.49
N LEU A 331 -36.42 -31.40 29.78
CA LEU A 331 -36.75 -32.43 28.80
C LEU A 331 -38.06 -33.13 29.18
N THR A 332 -39.02 -33.22 28.26
CA THR A 332 -40.22 -34.04 28.44
C THR A 332 -39.92 -35.49 28.08
N VAL A 333 -40.41 -36.44 28.88
CA VAL A 333 -40.13 -37.87 28.78
C VAL A 333 -41.39 -38.69 29.07
N ASN A 334 -41.43 -39.94 28.61
CA ASN A 334 -42.46 -40.88 29.07
C ASN A 334 -41.99 -41.63 30.34
N PRO A 335 -42.87 -41.91 31.31
CA PRO A 335 -42.49 -42.68 32.49
C PRO A 335 -42.12 -44.12 32.15
N ASN A 336 -41.28 -44.78 32.98
CA ASN A 336 -40.76 -46.15 32.79
C ASN A 336 -39.87 -46.35 31.53
N SER A 337 -39.69 -45.31 30.71
CA SER A 337 -38.83 -45.37 29.51
C SER A 337 -37.33 -45.26 29.83
N GLU A 338 -36.49 -45.66 28.87
CA GLU A 338 -35.04 -45.46 28.92
C GLU A 338 -34.60 -44.24 28.06
N LEU A 339 -33.57 -43.55 28.54
CA LEU A 339 -32.81 -42.52 27.83
C LEU A 339 -31.34 -42.88 27.75
N ILE A 340 -30.66 -42.43 26.69
CA ILE A 340 -29.21 -42.47 26.52
C ILE A 340 -28.66 -41.04 26.47
N PHE A 341 -27.67 -40.79 27.32
CA PHE A 341 -26.85 -39.59 27.34
C PHE A 341 -25.52 -39.89 26.65
N GLU A 342 -25.16 -39.15 25.60
CA GLU A 342 -23.91 -39.29 24.86
C GLU A 342 -23.06 -38.02 24.98
N PHE A 343 -22.04 -38.06 25.84
CA PHE A 343 -20.96 -37.05 25.91
C PHE A 343 -19.75 -37.57 26.72
N ASN A 344 -18.72 -36.76 26.89
CA ASN A 344 -17.67 -36.94 27.90
C ASN A 344 -17.20 -35.57 28.44
N THR A 345 -16.50 -35.56 29.57
CA THR A 345 -15.82 -34.35 30.05
C THR A 345 -14.39 -34.34 29.52
N MET A 346 -14.06 -33.29 28.78
CA MET A 346 -12.70 -32.98 28.33
C MET A 346 -11.84 -32.49 29.50
N THR A 347 -10.61 -33.01 29.60
CA THR A 347 -9.70 -32.82 30.75
C THR A 347 -8.71 -31.67 30.55
N THR A 348 -8.26 -31.06 31.66
CA THR A 348 -7.14 -30.11 31.68
C THR A 348 -5.81 -30.81 31.41
N LYS A 349 -4.78 -30.06 31.01
CA LYS A 349 -3.44 -30.56 30.66
C LYS A 349 -2.75 -31.49 31.68
N ASN A 350 -3.18 -31.48 32.93
CA ASN A 350 -2.69 -32.38 34.00
C ASN A 350 -3.61 -33.61 34.24
N GLY A 351 -4.52 -33.91 33.32
CA GLY A 351 -5.47 -35.03 33.39
C GLY A 351 -6.69 -34.82 34.31
N GLN A 352 -6.88 -33.62 34.86
CA GLN A 352 -7.94 -33.34 35.84
C GLN A 352 -9.21 -32.74 35.20
N GLY A 353 -10.32 -32.75 35.94
CA GLY A 353 -11.58 -32.11 35.56
C GLY A 353 -12.72 -33.10 35.28
N ALA A 354 -13.85 -32.84 35.92
CA ALA A 354 -15.02 -33.73 35.94
C ALA A 354 -16.32 -32.90 35.96
N THR A 355 -17.42 -33.49 35.50
CA THR A 355 -18.75 -32.86 35.43
C THR A 355 -19.77 -33.76 36.11
N ASN A 356 -20.56 -33.24 37.05
CA ASN A 356 -21.69 -33.98 37.60
C ASN A 356 -22.94 -33.74 36.75
N VAL A 357 -23.52 -34.82 36.22
CA VAL A 357 -24.88 -34.85 35.70
C VAL A 357 -25.81 -35.05 36.89
N ILE A 358 -26.71 -34.10 37.15
CA ILE A 358 -27.73 -34.23 38.19
C ILE A 358 -29.10 -34.20 37.50
N ILE A 359 -29.81 -35.32 37.53
CA ILE A 359 -31.14 -35.45 36.93
C ILE A 359 -32.18 -35.29 38.03
N LYS A 360 -33.06 -34.30 37.85
CA LYS A 360 -34.14 -33.96 38.77
C LYS A 360 -35.50 -34.19 38.12
N ASN A 361 -36.51 -34.48 38.93
CA ASN A 361 -37.89 -34.32 38.52
C ASN A 361 -38.14 -32.82 38.34
N ALA A 362 -38.58 -32.35 37.18
CA ALA A 362 -38.84 -30.93 36.98
C ALA A 362 -40.11 -30.45 37.72
N ASP A 363 -41.06 -31.36 37.99
CA ASP A 363 -42.35 -31.05 38.59
C ASP A 363 -42.27 -30.91 40.12
N THR A 364 -41.33 -31.63 40.78
CA THR A 364 -41.09 -31.55 42.24
C THR A 364 -39.73 -30.95 42.62
N ASN A 365 -38.80 -30.84 41.66
CA ASN A 365 -37.40 -30.42 41.82
C ASN A 365 -36.52 -31.35 42.68
N ASP A 366 -36.99 -32.56 43.01
CA ASP A 366 -36.21 -33.62 43.68
C ASP A 366 -35.12 -34.21 42.77
N THR A 367 -33.94 -34.51 43.31
CA THR A 367 -32.89 -35.27 42.59
C THR A 367 -33.28 -36.74 42.47
N ILE A 368 -33.40 -37.23 41.24
CA ILE A 368 -33.64 -38.64 40.91
C ILE A 368 -32.31 -39.40 40.82
N ALA A 369 -31.28 -38.78 40.24
CA ALA A 369 -29.97 -39.40 40.05
C ALA A 369 -28.84 -38.37 39.95
N GLU A 370 -27.63 -38.78 40.31
CA GLU A 370 -26.40 -38.02 40.11
C GLU A 370 -25.26 -38.92 39.64
N LYS A 371 -24.49 -38.47 38.65
CA LYS A 371 -23.36 -39.22 38.05
C LYS A 371 -22.22 -38.27 37.72
N THR A 372 -21.03 -38.52 38.27
CA THR A 372 -19.80 -37.88 37.79
C THR A 372 -19.42 -38.44 36.42
N VAL A 373 -19.12 -37.56 35.47
CA VAL A 373 -18.63 -37.83 34.12
C VAL A 373 -17.25 -37.19 33.95
N GLU A 374 -16.26 -38.03 33.68
CA GLU A 374 -14.87 -37.69 33.38
C GLU A 374 -14.57 -38.12 31.93
N GLY A 375 -13.36 -38.58 31.62
CA GLY A 375 -13.09 -39.37 30.42
C GLY A 375 -13.58 -40.81 30.61
N GLY A 376 -14.62 -41.24 29.88
CA GLY A 376 -15.16 -42.60 30.00
C GLY A 376 -15.87 -43.09 28.73
N PRO A 377 -16.66 -44.17 28.82
CA PRO A 377 -17.55 -44.59 27.74
C PRO A 377 -18.57 -43.49 27.41
N THR A 378 -18.99 -43.33 26.15
CA THR A 378 -19.85 -42.19 25.77
C THR A 378 -21.31 -42.39 26.17
N LEU A 379 -21.86 -43.58 25.87
CA LEU A 379 -23.28 -43.89 26.04
C LEU A 379 -23.60 -44.27 27.48
N ARG A 380 -24.47 -43.47 28.12
CA ARG A 380 -24.93 -43.65 29.51
C ARG A 380 -26.44 -43.76 29.61
N LEU A 381 -26.93 -44.87 30.15
CA LEU A 381 -28.36 -45.12 30.30
C LEU A 381 -28.93 -44.49 31.57
N PHE A 382 -30.09 -43.86 31.44
CA PHE A 382 -30.94 -43.43 32.54
C PHE A 382 -32.34 -44.04 32.38
N LYS A 383 -32.79 -44.76 33.41
CA LYS A 383 -34.16 -45.26 33.51
C LYS A 383 -35.06 -44.18 34.11
N VAL A 384 -36.08 -43.73 33.36
CA VAL A 384 -37.06 -42.75 33.83
C VAL A 384 -38.04 -43.43 34.81
N PRO A 385 -38.24 -42.92 36.04
CA PRO A 385 -39.20 -43.51 36.97
C PRO A 385 -40.67 -43.42 36.48
N ASP A 386 -41.48 -44.40 36.85
CA ASP A 386 -42.88 -44.59 36.46
C ASP A 386 -43.84 -43.42 36.76
N ASN A 387 -43.43 -42.47 37.60
CA ASN A 387 -44.19 -41.28 37.98
C ASN A 387 -43.62 -39.96 37.40
N VAL A 388 -42.55 -40.00 36.60
CA VAL A 388 -41.86 -38.79 36.10
C VAL A 388 -42.13 -38.56 34.62
N ARG A 389 -42.57 -37.34 34.27
CA ARG A 389 -42.86 -36.91 32.88
C ARG A 389 -42.01 -35.75 32.41
N ASN A 390 -41.48 -34.93 33.33
CA ASN A 390 -40.59 -33.82 33.01
C ASN A 390 -39.28 -34.00 33.78
N LEU A 391 -38.17 -34.05 33.06
CA LEU A 391 -36.81 -34.04 33.64
C LEU A 391 -36.23 -32.63 33.60
N LYS A 392 -35.48 -32.34 34.66
CA LYS A 392 -34.59 -31.19 34.80
C LYS A 392 -33.17 -31.72 34.88
N ILE A 393 -32.41 -31.56 33.81
CA ILE A 393 -31.07 -32.11 33.64
C ILE A 393 -30.07 -30.98 33.90
N GLN A 394 -29.24 -31.14 34.92
CA GLN A 394 -28.18 -30.19 35.28
C GLN A 394 -26.80 -30.78 34.96
N PHE A 395 -25.93 -29.95 34.40
CA PHE A 395 -24.50 -30.26 34.18
C PHE A 395 -23.68 -29.25 34.99
N VAL A 396 -23.12 -29.73 36.10
CA VAL A 396 -22.48 -28.93 37.16
C VAL A 396 -20.99 -29.26 37.22
N PRO A 397 -20.08 -28.28 37.41
CA PRO A 397 -18.67 -28.61 37.58
C PRO A 397 -18.42 -29.39 38.87
N LYS A 398 -17.68 -30.49 38.79
CA LYS A 398 -17.20 -31.21 39.98
C LYS A 398 -15.90 -30.56 40.45
N ASN A 399 -16.03 -29.63 41.39
CA ASN A 399 -14.94 -28.76 41.83
C ASN A 399 -13.84 -29.50 42.60
N ASP A 400 -14.20 -30.52 43.39
CA ASP A 400 -13.29 -31.39 44.14
C ASP A 400 -12.39 -32.28 43.27
N ALA A 401 -12.70 -32.42 41.98
CA ALA A 401 -11.83 -33.12 41.02
C ALA A 401 -10.54 -32.34 40.69
N ILE A 402 -10.44 -31.06 41.04
CA ILE A 402 -9.23 -30.24 40.83
C ILE A 402 -8.38 -30.24 42.11
N THR A 403 -7.65 -31.33 42.29
CA THR A 403 -6.76 -31.54 43.45
C THR A 403 -5.40 -30.85 43.31
N ASP A 404 -5.00 -30.45 42.09
CA ASP A 404 -3.77 -29.68 41.87
C ASP A 404 -3.92 -28.64 40.75
N ALA A 405 -3.82 -27.35 41.11
CA ALA A 405 -3.83 -26.26 40.15
C ALA A 405 -2.55 -26.16 39.30
N ARG A 406 -1.47 -26.87 39.64
CA ARG A 406 -0.21 -26.89 38.88
C ARG A 406 -0.39 -27.67 37.56
N GLY A 407 0.31 -27.23 36.51
CA GLY A 407 0.16 -27.79 35.15
C GLY A 407 -1.05 -27.26 34.37
N ILE A 408 -2.16 -26.93 35.03
CA ILE A 408 -3.33 -26.33 34.36
C ILE A 408 -2.97 -24.92 33.82
N TYR A 409 -3.31 -24.64 32.58
CA TYR A 409 -3.04 -23.36 31.93
C TYR A 409 -3.92 -22.23 32.49
N GLN A 410 -3.30 -21.13 32.90
CA GLN A 410 -3.97 -19.94 33.43
C GLN A 410 -4.18 -18.91 32.30
N LEU A 411 -5.40 -18.39 32.18
CA LEU A 411 -5.78 -17.40 31.19
C LEU A 411 -5.47 -15.96 31.66
N LYS A 412 -5.56 -15.01 30.73
CA LYS A 412 -5.24 -13.59 30.95
C LYS A 412 -6.26 -12.83 31.83
N ASP A 413 -7.35 -13.48 32.22
CA ASP A 413 -8.31 -13.01 33.22
C ASP A 413 -7.89 -13.37 34.67
N GLY A 414 -6.86 -14.21 34.83
CA GLY A 414 -6.36 -14.71 36.12
C GLY A 414 -6.86 -16.12 36.48
N TYR A 415 -7.76 -16.72 35.71
CA TYR A 415 -8.42 -17.99 36.04
C TYR A 415 -7.85 -19.18 35.24
N LYS A 416 -7.95 -20.37 35.82
CA LYS A 416 -7.80 -21.67 35.14
C LYS A 416 -9.19 -22.28 35.00
N TYR A 417 -9.47 -22.97 33.90
CA TYR A 417 -10.79 -23.51 33.56
C TYR A 417 -10.73 -25.04 33.42
N TYR A 418 -11.83 -25.72 33.75
CA TYR A 418 -11.98 -27.18 33.72
C TYR A 418 -13.47 -27.57 33.60
N SER A 419 -13.77 -28.88 33.62
CA SER A 419 -15.13 -29.41 33.39
C SER A 419 -15.63 -28.92 32.02
N PHE A 420 -14.89 -29.34 30.98
CA PHE A 420 -15.13 -28.92 29.61
C PHE A 420 -16.05 -29.92 28.89
N VAL A 421 -17.05 -29.44 28.14
CA VAL A 421 -17.97 -30.27 27.33
C VAL A 421 -18.23 -29.57 25.99
N ASP A 422 -18.26 -30.32 24.87
CA ASP A 422 -18.39 -29.79 23.50
C ASP A 422 -19.78 -30.01 22.88
N SER A 423 -20.42 -31.14 23.18
CA SER A 423 -21.78 -31.48 22.76
C SER A 423 -22.39 -32.52 23.70
N ILE A 424 -23.73 -32.61 23.74
CA ILE A 424 -24.45 -33.59 24.59
C ILE A 424 -25.62 -34.19 23.82
N GLY A 425 -25.48 -35.44 23.38
CA GLY A 425 -26.57 -36.23 22.80
C GLY A 425 -27.55 -36.71 23.85
N LEU A 426 -28.85 -36.54 23.59
CA LEU A 426 -29.98 -37.01 24.39
C LEU A 426 -30.94 -37.80 23.52
N HIS A 427 -30.89 -39.13 23.63
CA HIS A 427 -31.61 -40.07 22.77
C HIS A 427 -32.53 -40.97 23.61
N SER A 428 -33.56 -41.55 23.01
CA SER A 428 -34.34 -42.62 23.63
C SER A 428 -33.56 -43.94 23.66
N GLY A 429 -34.00 -44.88 24.51
CA GLY A 429 -33.61 -46.29 24.41
C GLY A 429 -34.03 -46.95 23.08
N SER A 430 -33.71 -48.24 22.94
CA SER A 430 -34.15 -49.05 21.81
C SER A 430 -35.59 -49.54 22.02
N HIS A 431 -36.29 -49.84 20.91
CA HIS A 431 -37.61 -50.45 20.94
C HIS A 431 -37.71 -51.47 19.80
N VAL A 432 -37.83 -52.76 20.13
CA VAL A 432 -37.76 -53.85 19.14
C VAL A 432 -39.07 -54.64 19.08
N PHE A 433 -39.58 -54.88 17.87
CA PHE A 433 -40.85 -55.57 17.63
C PHE A 433 -40.80 -56.50 16.40
N VAL A 434 -41.78 -57.40 16.27
CA VAL A 434 -41.98 -58.21 15.05
C VAL A 434 -42.65 -57.33 13.98
N GLU A 435 -41.94 -57.06 12.87
CA GLU A 435 -42.50 -56.33 11.73
C GLU A 435 -43.29 -57.27 10.78
N ARG A 436 -42.83 -58.53 10.62
CA ARG A 436 -43.46 -59.50 9.69
C ARG A 436 -43.09 -60.95 10.03
N ARG A 437 -43.96 -61.91 9.67
CA ARG A 437 -43.64 -63.34 9.56
C ARG A 437 -43.92 -63.85 8.14
N THR A 438 -43.19 -64.89 7.71
CA THR A 438 -43.40 -65.59 6.43
C THR A 438 -43.21 -67.09 6.62
N MET A 439 -44.20 -67.89 6.23
CA MET A 439 -44.22 -69.37 6.33
C MET A 439 -45.35 -69.95 5.45
N ASP A 440 -45.32 -71.26 5.19
CA ASP A 440 -46.42 -71.97 4.52
C ASP A 440 -47.64 -72.17 5.46
N PRO A 441 -48.88 -72.16 4.92
CA PRO A 441 -50.10 -72.37 5.71
C PRO A 441 -50.35 -73.84 6.10
N THR A 442 -49.61 -74.78 5.50
CA THR A 442 -49.73 -76.22 5.74
C THR A 442 -48.35 -76.86 5.90
N ALA A 443 -48.18 -77.72 6.91
CA ALA A 443 -46.98 -78.52 7.12
C ALA A 443 -47.26 -80.02 6.89
N THR A 444 -46.31 -80.74 6.27
CA THR A 444 -46.46 -82.19 6.03
C THR A 444 -45.78 -82.99 7.13
N ASN A 445 -46.44 -84.04 7.62
CA ASN A 445 -45.93 -84.98 8.60
C ASN A 445 -44.55 -85.51 8.20
N ASN A 446 -43.65 -85.68 9.17
CA ASN A 446 -42.27 -86.11 8.98
C ASN A 446 -41.40 -85.24 8.05
N LYS A 447 -41.89 -84.09 7.55
CA LYS A 447 -41.14 -83.10 6.73
C LYS A 447 -40.79 -81.82 7.49
N GLU A 448 -39.77 -81.14 7.00
CA GLU A 448 -39.39 -79.79 7.39
C GLU A 448 -40.23 -78.72 6.66
N PHE A 449 -40.38 -77.55 7.27
CA PHE A 449 -40.88 -76.31 6.68
C PHE A 449 -40.15 -75.11 7.29
N THR A 450 -40.07 -73.98 6.58
CA THR A 450 -39.31 -72.79 7.02
C THR A 450 -40.23 -71.73 7.61
N VAL A 451 -39.78 -71.07 8.67
CA VAL A 451 -40.40 -69.87 9.26
C VAL A 451 -39.37 -68.74 9.28
N THR A 452 -39.72 -67.60 8.68
CA THR A 452 -38.94 -66.37 8.73
C THR A 452 -39.67 -65.34 9.57
N THR A 453 -38.99 -64.76 10.56
CA THR A 453 -39.48 -63.64 11.39
C THR A 453 -38.59 -62.42 11.17
N SER A 454 -39.17 -61.30 10.72
CA SER A 454 -38.48 -60.01 10.60
C SER A 454 -38.70 -59.20 11.89
N LEU A 455 -37.62 -58.89 12.59
CA LEU A 455 -37.59 -58.11 13.86
C LEU A 455 -36.96 -56.74 13.60
N LYS A 456 -37.54 -55.65 14.11
CA LYS A 456 -37.09 -54.28 13.79
C LYS A 456 -36.93 -53.42 15.04
N ASN A 457 -35.84 -52.63 15.10
CA ASN A 457 -35.67 -51.56 16.09
C ASN A 457 -36.14 -50.22 15.52
N ASN A 458 -36.96 -49.47 16.25
CA ASN A 458 -37.34 -48.08 15.92
C ASN A 458 -37.27 -47.11 17.12
N GLY A 459 -36.48 -47.46 18.14
CA GLY A 459 -35.97 -46.50 19.13
C GLY A 459 -34.70 -45.81 18.63
N ASN A 460 -34.32 -44.68 19.22
CA ASN A 460 -33.19 -43.85 18.78
C ASN A 460 -31.81 -44.38 19.22
N SER A 461 -31.76 -45.39 20.10
CA SER A 461 -30.53 -46.14 20.42
C SER A 461 -30.60 -47.57 19.86
N GLY A 462 -29.44 -48.21 19.70
CA GLY A 462 -29.33 -49.59 19.28
C GLY A 462 -29.81 -50.56 20.37
N ALA A 463 -30.47 -51.66 19.99
CA ALA A 463 -30.73 -52.75 20.93
C ALA A 463 -29.48 -53.62 21.07
N SER A 464 -29.12 -53.97 22.30
CA SER A 464 -27.93 -54.78 22.60
C SER A 464 -28.04 -56.15 21.94
N LEU A 465 -26.99 -56.56 21.21
CA LEU A 465 -26.79 -57.93 20.75
C LEU A 465 -25.57 -58.56 21.46
N ASP A 466 -25.19 -58.04 22.63
CA ASP A 466 -24.25 -58.68 23.54
C ASP A 466 -24.79 -60.02 24.06
N THR A 467 -23.93 -60.88 24.60
CA THR A 467 -24.21 -62.30 24.85
C THR A 467 -25.38 -62.54 25.83
N ASN A 468 -26.50 -63.08 25.32
CA ASN A 468 -27.82 -63.23 25.97
C ASN A 468 -28.64 -61.95 26.21
N ASP A 469 -28.20 -60.75 25.82
CA ASP A 469 -29.04 -59.54 25.93
C ASP A 469 -30.20 -59.55 24.92
N PHE A 470 -29.94 -60.13 23.75
CA PHE A 470 -30.83 -60.60 22.69
C PHE A 470 -31.51 -61.94 22.99
N VAL A 471 -32.83 -62.06 23.20
CA VAL A 471 -33.50 -63.38 23.28
C VAL A 471 -34.85 -63.41 22.54
N TYR A 472 -35.01 -64.34 21.59
CA TYR A 472 -36.27 -64.59 20.89
C TYR A 472 -36.72 -66.04 21.12
N GLN A 473 -37.93 -66.24 21.65
CA GLN A 473 -38.45 -67.56 22.00
C GLN A 473 -39.74 -67.89 21.24
N VAL A 474 -39.89 -69.16 20.87
CA VAL A 474 -41.06 -69.69 20.16
C VAL A 474 -41.51 -71.00 20.83
N GLN A 475 -42.74 -71.00 21.34
CA GLN A 475 -43.41 -72.19 21.87
C GLN A 475 -44.03 -72.98 20.72
N LEU A 476 -43.48 -74.17 20.46
CA LEU A 476 -43.99 -75.09 19.44
C LEU A 476 -45.18 -75.92 19.98
N PRO A 477 -46.15 -76.28 19.11
CA PRO A 477 -47.23 -77.19 19.43
C PRO A 477 -46.80 -78.66 19.47
N GLU A 478 -47.72 -79.54 19.87
CA GLU A 478 -47.49 -80.99 19.92
C GLU A 478 -47.25 -81.61 18.54
N GLY A 479 -46.17 -82.39 18.40
CA GLY A 479 -45.78 -83.02 17.13
C GLY A 479 -45.11 -82.07 16.13
N VAL A 480 -44.65 -80.89 16.59
CA VAL A 480 -43.74 -80.01 15.84
C VAL A 480 -42.47 -79.82 16.65
N GLU A 481 -41.33 -80.03 16.01
CA GLU A 481 -39.98 -79.96 16.58
C GLU A 481 -39.13 -78.94 15.83
N TYR A 482 -38.06 -78.48 16.45
CA TYR A 482 -37.04 -77.66 15.81
C TYR A 482 -36.08 -78.53 14.98
N VAL A 483 -35.68 -78.06 13.80
CA VAL A 483 -34.57 -78.67 13.06
C VAL A 483 -33.26 -78.09 13.57
N ASN A 484 -32.44 -78.91 14.23
CA ASN A 484 -31.14 -78.47 14.74
C ASN A 484 -30.28 -77.83 13.64
N ASN A 485 -29.53 -76.79 14.01
CA ASN A 485 -28.65 -76.01 13.13
C ASN A 485 -29.36 -75.37 11.90
N SER A 486 -30.69 -75.21 11.93
CA SER A 486 -31.45 -74.60 10.82
C SER A 486 -31.58 -73.09 10.90
N LEU A 487 -31.20 -72.46 12.01
CA LEU A 487 -31.23 -71.00 12.16
C LEU A 487 -30.19 -70.34 11.24
N THR A 488 -30.66 -69.38 10.47
CA THR A 488 -29.85 -68.36 9.80
C THR A 488 -30.36 -66.98 10.20
N LYS A 489 -29.44 -66.02 10.33
CA LYS A 489 -29.73 -64.60 10.55
C LYS A 489 -29.48 -63.83 9.25
N ASP A 490 -30.19 -62.74 9.03
CA ASP A 490 -29.96 -61.82 7.91
C ASP A 490 -30.31 -60.39 8.33
N PHE A 491 -29.67 -59.39 7.73
CA PHE A 491 -29.92 -57.96 7.97
C PHE A 491 -30.36 -57.29 6.65
N PRO A 492 -31.59 -57.54 6.16
CA PRO A 492 -32.03 -57.11 4.83
C PRO A 492 -32.09 -55.59 4.62
N SER A 493 -31.95 -54.82 5.70
CA SER A 493 -31.62 -53.39 5.67
C SER A 493 -30.20 -53.19 6.22
N ASN A 494 -29.24 -52.81 5.37
CA ASN A 494 -27.81 -52.71 5.69
C ASN A 494 -27.53 -52.16 7.11
N ASN A 495 -27.11 -53.04 8.03
CA ASN A 495 -26.74 -52.69 9.42
C ASN A 495 -25.26 -52.25 9.48
N SER A 496 -24.92 -51.23 8.68
CA SER A 496 -23.55 -50.81 8.41
C SER A 496 -22.77 -50.43 9.69
N GLY A 497 -21.57 -50.97 9.84
CA GLY A 497 -20.66 -50.64 10.95
C GLY A 497 -20.83 -51.46 12.23
N VAL A 498 -21.55 -52.58 12.16
CA VAL A 498 -21.69 -53.55 13.26
C VAL A 498 -21.27 -54.94 12.78
N ASP A 499 -20.33 -55.55 13.50
CA ASP A 499 -19.98 -56.97 13.35
C ASP A 499 -20.66 -57.75 14.48
N VAL A 500 -21.30 -58.88 14.18
CA VAL A 500 -22.14 -59.65 15.11
C VAL A 500 -21.91 -61.14 14.91
N ASN A 501 -21.62 -61.86 15.98
CA ASN A 501 -21.45 -63.31 15.96
C ASN A 501 -22.77 -64.02 15.60
N ASP A 502 -22.71 -65.30 15.22
CA ASP A 502 -23.92 -66.07 14.91
C ASP A 502 -24.77 -66.36 16.14
N MET A 503 -26.08 -66.18 15.99
CA MET A 503 -27.06 -66.33 17.06
C MET A 503 -27.06 -67.79 17.54
N ASN A 504 -26.90 -67.99 18.85
CA ASN A 504 -27.02 -69.31 19.45
C ASN A 504 -28.50 -69.73 19.48
N VAL A 505 -28.78 -70.98 19.19
CA VAL A 505 -30.14 -71.52 19.21
C VAL A 505 -30.19 -72.79 20.04
N THR A 506 -31.04 -72.77 21.05
CA THR A 506 -31.30 -73.88 21.96
C THR A 506 -32.75 -74.33 21.80
N TYR A 507 -32.99 -75.63 21.70
CA TYR A 507 -34.33 -76.21 21.64
C TYR A 507 -34.54 -77.12 22.85
N ASP A 508 -35.45 -76.72 23.73
CA ASP A 508 -35.96 -77.59 24.78
C ASP A 508 -37.05 -78.47 24.18
N ALA A 509 -36.72 -79.72 23.90
CA ALA A 509 -37.67 -80.69 23.34
C ALA A 509 -38.74 -81.16 24.32
N ALA A 510 -38.53 -81.04 25.63
CA ALA A 510 -39.48 -81.47 26.65
C ALA A 510 -40.58 -80.41 26.84
N ASN A 511 -40.20 -79.13 26.92
CA ASN A 511 -41.14 -78.01 26.97
C ASN A 511 -41.59 -77.55 25.56
N ARG A 512 -40.91 -78.00 24.50
CA ARG A 512 -41.10 -77.62 23.08
C ARG A 512 -40.85 -76.13 22.81
N VAL A 513 -39.83 -75.56 23.44
CA VAL A 513 -39.49 -74.13 23.32
C VAL A 513 -38.18 -73.97 22.55
N ILE A 514 -38.23 -73.26 21.43
CA ILE A 514 -37.04 -72.69 20.78
C ILE A 514 -36.65 -71.44 21.55
N THR A 515 -35.37 -71.28 21.85
CA THR A 515 -34.78 -70.07 22.41
C THR A 515 -33.54 -69.69 21.60
N ILE A 516 -33.69 -68.65 20.77
CA ILE A 516 -32.63 -68.01 19.99
C ILE A 516 -32.05 -66.88 20.83
N LYS A 517 -30.72 -66.78 20.89
CA LYS A 517 -30.01 -65.78 21.68
C LYS A 517 -28.86 -65.12 20.92
N SER A 518 -28.59 -63.86 21.23
CA SER A 518 -27.36 -63.20 20.81
C SER A 518 -26.12 -63.74 21.52
N THR A 519 -24.98 -63.64 20.83
CA THR A 519 -23.67 -64.20 21.21
C THR A 519 -22.57 -63.13 21.24
N GLY A 520 -22.95 -61.85 21.27
CA GLY A 520 -22.03 -60.72 21.16
C GLY A 520 -21.42 -60.58 19.78
N GLY A 521 -20.24 -59.97 19.75
CA GLY A 521 -19.48 -59.66 18.54
C GLY A 521 -19.04 -58.22 18.52
N GLY A 522 -18.29 -57.85 17.47
CA GLY A 522 -17.86 -56.48 17.29
C GLY A 522 -16.64 -56.09 18.12
N THR A 523 -16.27 -54.82 17.98
CA THR A 523 -15.11 -54.22 18.66
C THR A 523 -15.54 -53.00 19.48
N ALA A 524 -14.63 -52.43 20.28
CA ALA A 524 -14.90 -51.20 21.02
C ALA A 524 -15.36 -50.01 20.14
N ASN A 525 -15.04 -50.03 18.83
CA ASN A 525 -15.46 -49.01 17.86
C ASN A 525 -16.74 -49.41 17.08
N SER A 526 -17.08 -50.70 17.06
CA SER A 526 -18.22 -51.29 16.33
C SER A 526 -18.90 -52.40 17.16
N PRO A 527 -19.54 -52.08 18.30
CA PRO A 527 -20.11 -53.08 19.21
C PRO A 527 -21.43 -53.69 18.69
N ALA A 528 -21.66 -54.98 18.96
CA ALA A 528 -22.81 -55.75 18.49
C ALA A 528 -24.16 -55.18 18.96
N ARG A 529 -24.90 -54.56 18.03
CA ARG A 529 -26.24 -54.00 18.29
C ARG A 529 -27.12 -53.95 17.04
N LEU A 530 -28.43 -54.06 17.23
CA LEU A 530 -29.43 -53.79 16.19
C LEU A 530 -29.68 -52.27 16.17
N MET A 531 -29.09 -51.58 15.19
CA MET A 531 -29.17 -50.11 15.09
C MET A 531 -30.61 -49.60 14.86
N PRO A 532 -30.89 -48.32 15.16
CA PRO A 532 -32.15 -47.66 14.81
C PRO A 532 -32.55 -47.85 13.34
N ASP A 533 -33.85 -48.07 13.11
CA ASP A 533 -34.50 -48.35 11.82
C ASP A 533 -33.93 -49.54 11.02
N LYS A 534 -33.25 -50.49 11.70
CA LYS A 534 -32.76 -51.74 11.08
C LYS A 534 -33.61 -52.95 11.41
N ILE A 535 -33.65 -53.87 10.46
CA ILE A 535 -34.34 -55.17 10.50
C ILE A 535 -33.32 -56.29 10.64
N LEU A 536 -33.62 -57.25 11.52
CA LEU A 536 -33.00 -58.55 11.68
C LEU A 536 -34.01 -59.64 11.30
N ASP A 537 -33.75 -60.35 10.21
CA ASP A 537 -34.48 -61.55 9.81
C ASP A 537 -33.89 -62.76 10.59
N LEU A 538 -34.75 -63.47 11.33
CA LEU A 538 -34.44 -64.80 11.88
C LEU A 538 -35.20 -65.86 11.05
N ARG A 539 -34.45 -66.71 10.33
CA ARG A 539 -35.02 -67.76 9.47
C ARG A 539 -34.61 -69.12 9.99
N TYR A 540 -35.58 -69.95 10.35
CA TYR A 540 -35.33 -71.27 10.92
C TYR A 540 -36.30 -72.31 10.36
N LYS A 541 -35.96 -73.60 10.49
CA LYS A 541 -36.83 -74.69 10.08
C LYS A 541 -37.46 -75.40 11.28
N LEU A 542 -38.70 -75.81 11.06
CA LEU A 542 -39.48 -76.67 11.94
C LEU A 542 -39.77 -77.97 11.22
N ARG A 543 -39.90 -79.07 11.96
CA ARG A 543 -40.28 -80.39 11.43
C ARG A 543 -41.54 -80.87 12.11
N VAL A 544 -42.52 -81.34 11.35
CA VAL A 544 -43.61 -82.13 11.93
C VAL A 544 -43.07 -83.53 12.20
N ASN A 545 -43.21 -84.06 13.41
CA ASN A 545 -42.70 -85.39 13.76
C ASN A 545 -43.84 -86.30 14.27
N ASN A 546 -44.04 -87.42 13.57
CA ASN A 546 -44.90 -88.55 13.93
C ASN A 546 -46.32 -88.20 14.41
N VAL A 547 -46.94 -87.16 13.84
CA VAL A 547 -48.34 -86.84 14.09
C VAL A 547 -49.21 -87.95 13.48
N PRO A 548 -50.10 -88.61 14.25
CA PRO A 548 -50.75 -89.85 13.79
C PRO A 548 -51.91 -89.62 12.82
N THR A 549 -52.55 -88.44 12.90
CA THR A 549 -53.69 -88.05 12.04
C THR A 549 -53.66 -86.53 11.77
N PRO A 550 -54.16 -86.04 10.62
CA PRO A 550 -54.11 -84.62 10.27
C PRO A 550 -54.84 -83.69 11.25
N ARG A 551 -54.24 -82.54 11.60
CA ARG A 551 -54.78 -81.58 12.58
C ARG A 551 -54.21 -80.16 12.43
N THR A 552 -54.98 -79.14 12.80
CA THR A 552 -54.50 -77.74 12.93
C THR A 552 -53.74 -77.55 14.24
N VAL A 553 -52.70 -76.71 14.24
CA VAL A 553 -51.87 -76.40 15.43
C VAL A 553 -51.59 -74.90 15.57
N THR A 554 -51.21 -74.45 16.78
CA THR A 554 -50.99 -73.03 17.14
C THR A 554 -49.60 -72.81 17.75
N PHE A 555 -48.98 -71.66 17.45
CA PHE A 555 -47.66 -71.22 17.92
C PHE A 555 -47.78 -69.90 18.70
N ASN A 556 -46.92 -69.70 19.70
CA ASN A 556 -46.83 -68.47 20.50
C ASN A 556 -45.36 -68.03 20.61
N GLU A 557 -45.08 -66.73 20.72
CA GLU A 557 -43.71 -66.21 20.75
C GLU A 557 -43.54 -65.08 21.77
N THR A 558 -42.30 -64.90 22.23
CA THR A 558 -41.87 -63.80 23.09
C THR A 558 -40.48 -63.31 22.68
N LEU A 559 -40.35 -62.00 22.46
CA LEU A 559 -39.09 -61.31 22.27
C LEU A 559 -38.64 -60.72 23.61
N THR A 560 -37.35 -60.69 23.89
CA THR A 560 -36.74 -59.98 25.01
C THR A 560 -35.44 -59.33 24.54
N TYR A 561 -35.24 -58.06 24.87
CA TYR A 561 -34.06 -57.30 24.47
C TYR A 561 -33.66 -56.27 25.52
N LYS A 562 -32.47 -55.66 25.39
CA LYS A 562 -32.03 -54.49 26.16
C LYS A 562 -31.67 -53.32 25.25
N THR A 563 -31.67 -52.10 25.78
CA THR A 563 -30.96 -50.96 25.15
C THR A 563 -29.45 -51.15 25.28
N TYR A 564 -28.71 -50.94 24.19
CA TYR A 564 -27.24 -50.91 24.23
C TYR A 564 -26.76 -49.64 24.93
N THR A 565 -25.91 -49.81 25.94
CA THR A 565 -25.25 -48.73 26.68
C THR A 565 -23.86 -49.19 27.12
N GLN A 566 -22.97 -48.26 27.44
CA GLN A 566 -21.60 -48.57 27.87
C GLN A 566 -21.35 -48.26 29.36
N ASP A 567 -22.16 -47.37 29.93
CA ASP A 567 -22.18 -46.98 31.34
C ASP A 567 -23.63 -46.64 31.76
N PHE A 568 -23.88 -46.35 33.03
CA PHE A 568 -25.22 -46.11 33.59
C PHE A 568 -25.26 -44.93 34.58
N ILE A 569 -26.37 -44.20 34.61
CA ILE A 569 -26.59 -43.03 35.47
C ILE A 569 -27.27 -43.42 36.78
N ASN A 570 -28.32 -44.24 36.75
CA ASN A 570 -29.08 -44.65 37.94
C ASN A 570 -29.25 -46.18 38.09
N SER A 571 -29.49 -46.89 36.99
CA SER A 571 -29.63 -48.35 36.95
C SER A 571 -28.97 -48.93 35.70
N ALA A 572 -28.58 -50.20 35.76
CA ALA A 572 -28.19 -50.93 34.57
C ALA A 572 -29.36 -51.04 33.57
N ALA A 573 -29.06 -51.33 32.30
CA ALA A 573 -30.07 -51.58 31.27
C ALA A 573 -30.96 -52.78 31.64
N GLU A 574 -32.27 -52.59 31.57
CA GLU A 574 -33.25 -53.64 31.89
C GLU A 574 -33.61 -54.45 30.64
N SER A 575 -34.11 -55.68 30.86
CA SER A 575 -34.63 -56.53 29.78
C SER A 575 -36.12 -56.32 29.60
N HIS A 576 -36.51 -55.85 28.41
CA HIS A 576 -37.90 -55.60 28.03
C HIS A 576 -38.44 -56.81 27.29
N THR A 577 -39.44 -57.49 27.85
CA THR A 577 -40.07 -58.68 27.27
C THR A 577 -41.41 -58.34 26.61
N VAL A 578 -41.52 -58.64 25.32
CA VAL A 578 -42.67 -58.34 24.46
C VAL A 578 -43.28 -59.64 23.95
N SER A 579 -44.57 -59.88 24.23
CA SER A 579 -45.30 -61.05 23.72
C SER A 579 -45.99 -60.74 22.40
N THR A 580 -46.06 -61.72 21.50
CA THR A 580 -46.53 -61.52 20.12
C THR A 580 -47.85 -62.26 19.84
N ASN A 581 -48.60 -61.80 18.82
CA ASN A 581 -49.89 -62.41 18.46
C ASN A 581 -49.68 -63.86 17.94
N PRO A 582 -50.36 -64.87 18.52
CA PRO A 582 -50.27 -66.28 18.10
C PRO A 582 -50.64 -66.52 16.63
N TYR A 583 -50.17 -67.62 16.05
CA TYR A 583 -50.46 -68.02 14.66
C TYR A 583 -50.67 -69.52 14.49
N THR A 584 -51.26 -69.95 13.36
CA THR A 584 -51.72 -71.34 13.14
C THR A 584 -51.26 -71.94 11.82
N ILE A 585 -51.07 -73.27 11.77
CA ILE A 585 -50.69 -74.07 10.58
C ILE A 585 -51.48 -75.39 10.57
N ASP A 586 -51.87 -75.89 9.39
CA ASP A 586 -52.53 -77.19 9.21
C ASP A 586 -51.55 -78.33 8.93
N ILE A 587 -51.66 -79.46 9.64
CA ILE A 587 -50.79 -80.65 9.45
C ILE A 587 -51.47 -81.70 8.57
N ILE A 588 -50.77 -82.18 7.53
CA ILE A 588 -51.21 -83.24 6.59
C ILE A 588 -50.28 -84.47 6.61
N MET A 589 -50.76 -85.68 6.27
CA MET A 589 -49.94 -86.91 6.31
C MET A 589 -48.87 -86.98 5.21
N ASN A 590 -47.79 -87.71 5.47
CA ASN A 590 -46.72 -87.92 4.50
C ASN A 590 -47.09 -89.04 3.52
N LYS A 591 -46.95 -88.78 2.23
CA LYS A 591 -47.19 -89.76 1.17
C LYS A 591 -45.96 -90.03 0.31
N ASP A 592 -44.86 -89.33 0.55
CA ASP A 592 -43.72 -89.28 -0.36
C ASP A 592 -43.10 -90.65 -0.62
N ALA A 593 -42.95 -91.51 0.38
CA ALA A 593 -42.36 -92.84 0.18
C ALA A 593 -43.25 -93.73 -0.71
N LEU A 594 -44.57 -93.70 -0.51
CA LEU A 594 -45.53 -94.45 -1.31
C LEU A 594 -45.71 -93.83 -2.72
N GLN A 595 -45.66 -92.50 -2.82
CA GLN A 595 -45.66 -91.77 -4.08
C GLN A 595 -44.38 -92.08 -4.87
N ALA A 596 -43.21 -92.04 -4.24
CA ALA A 596 -41.92 -92.30 -4.87
C ALA A 596 -41.77 -93.76 -5.32
N GLU A 597 -42.35 -94.72 -4.61
CA GLU A 597 -42.31 -96.14 -5.01
C GLU A 597 -43.33 -96.45 -6.13
N VAL A 598 -44.44 -95.69 -6.24
CA VAL A 598 -45.34 -95.70 -7.41
C VAL A 598 -44.72 -94.97 -8.59
N ASP A 599 -44.28 -93.74 -8.40
CA ASP A 599 -43.63 -92.92 -9.42
C ASP A 599 -42.23 -93.41 -9.75
N ARG A 600 -41.73 -94.45 -9.06
CA ARG A 600 -40.45 -95.09 -9.32
C ARG A 600 -40.35 -95.43 -10.79
N ARG A 601 -39.63 -94.58 -11.48
CA ARG A 601 -38.96 -94.90 -12.73
C ARG A 601 -37.90 -95.90 -12.32
N ILE A 602 -38.21 -97.19 -12.42
CA ILE A 602 -37.12 -98.12 -12.62
C ILE A 602 -36.54 -97.72 -13.97
N GLN A 603 -35.31 -97.23 -14.00
CA GLN A 603 -34.62 -97.25 -15.29
C GLN A 603 -34.40 -98.70 -15.64
N GLN A 604 -34.71 -99.05 -16.89
CA GLN A 604 -34.53 -100.40 -17.39
C GLN A 604 -33.04 -100.82 -17.49
N ALA A 605 -32.12 -99.90 -17.17
CA ALA A 605 -30.67 -100.08 -17.15
C ALA A 605 -30.08 -100.35 -15.75
N ASP A 606 -30.55 -99.67 -14.68
CA ASP A 606 -30.02 -99.79 -13.30
C ASP A 606 -30.07 -101.24 -12.73
N TYR A 607 -30.84 -102.12 -13.38
CA TYR A 607 -31.12 -103.47 -12.94
C TYR A 607 -30.98 -104.41 -14.13
N THR A 608 -30.47 -105.61 -13.89
CA THR A 608 -30.30 -106.61 -14.96
C THR A 608 -31.65 -106.84 -15.64
N PHE A 609 -31.69 -106.76 -16.97
CA PHE A 609 -32.94 -106.65 -17.75
C PHE A 609 -34.00 -107.72 -17.40
N ALA A 610 -33.57 -108.89 -16.94
CA ALA A 610 -34.42 -110.01 -16.52
C ALA A 610 -35.19 -109.77 -15.20
N SER A 611 -34.72 -108.90 -14.30
CA SER A 611 -35.35 -108.69 -12.99
C SER A 611 -36.53 -107.71 -13.01
N LEU A 612 -36.65 -106.89 -14.05
CA LEU A 612 -37.55 -105.72 -14.11
C LEU A 612 -39.05 -106.06 -14.06
N ASP A 613 -39.44 -107.20 -14.64
CA ASP A 613 -40.83 -107.48 -15.00
C ASP A 613 -41.75 -107.65 -13.77
N ILE A 614 -41.22 -108.24 -12.69
CA ILE A 614 -41.97 -108.64 -11.49
C ILE A 614 -42.51 -107.42 -10.70
N PHE A 615 -41.76 -106.30 -10.68
CA PHE A 615 -42.13 -105.11 -9.91
C PHE A 615 -43.42 -104.42 -10.40
N ASN A 616 -43.68 -104.46 -11.71
CA ASN A 616 -44.79 -103.73 -12.34
C ASN A 616 -46.18 -104.18 -11.86
N GLY A 617 -46.29 -105.37 -11.23
CA GLY A 617 -47.52 -105.85 -10.62
C GLY A 617 -47.99 -105.01 -9.42
N LEU A 618 -47.05 -104.57 -8.56
CA LEU A 618 -47.38 -103.97 -7.25
C LEU A 618 -47.78 -102.49 -7.34
N LYS A 619 -47.14 -101.75 -8.26
CA LYS A 619 -47.30 -100.32 -8.55
C LYS A 619 -48.76 -99.84 -8.69
N ARG A 620 -49.68 -100.71 -9.15
CA ARG A 620 -51.11 -100.39 -9.29
C ARG A 620 -51.89 -100.23 -7.98
N ARG A 621 -51.48 -100.87 -6.87
CA ARG A 621 -52.26 -100.82 -5.61
C ARG A 621 -52.11 -99.48 -4.90
N ALA A 622 -50.90 -98.96 -4.87
CA ALA A 622 -50.51 -97.78 -4.11
C ALA A 622 -51.06 -96.46 -4.68
N GLN A 623 -51.27 -96.36 -6.00
CA GLN A 623 -51.89 -95.18 -6.66
C GLN A 623 -53.17 -94.70 -5.98
N THR A 624 -54.05 -95.62 -5.58
CA THR A 624 -55.36 -95.32 -4.96
C THR A 624 -55.27 -94.47 -3.69
N ILE A 625 -54.18 -94.59 -2.93
CA ILE A 625 -53.98 -93.87 -1.65
C ILE A 625 -53.50 -92.44 -1.90
N LEU A 626 -52.86 -92.18 -3.05
CA LEU A 626 -52.22 -90.90 -3.35
C LEU A 626 -53.28 -89.84 -3.72
N ASP A 627 -54.30 -90.22 -4.48
CA ASP A 627 -55.34 -89.34 -5.00
C ASP A 627 -56.41 -88.84 -3.96
N GLU A 628 -56.31 -89.17 -2.65
CA GLU A 628 -57.28 -88.66 -1.62
C GLU A 628 -57.50 -87.14 -1.66
N ASN A 629 -56.47 -86.36 -2.00
CA ASN A 629 -56.57 -84.90 -2.13
C ASN A 629 -57.48 -84.48 -3.30
N ARG A 630 -57.42 -85.21 -4.43
CA ARG A 630 -58.31 -85.02 -5.59
C ARG A 630 -59.72 -85.55 -5.33
N ASN A 631 -59.84 -86.55 -4.45
CA ASN A 631 -61.09 -87.17 -4.05
C ASN A 631 -61.79 -86.45 -2.87
N ASN A 632 -61.38 -85.21 -2.55
CA ASN A 632 -62.04 -84.32 -1.59
C ASN A 632 -62.23 -84.88 -0.16
N VAL A 633 -61.39 -85.84 0.28
CA VAL A 633 -61.51 -86.45 1.61
C VAL A 633 -61.26 -85.39 2.71
N PRO A 634 -62.17 -85.20 3.69
CA PRO A 634 -61.99 -84.25 4.79
C PRO A 634 -60.72 -84.52 5.62
N LEU A 635 -60.16 -83.49 6.23
CA LEU A 635 -58.86 -83.56 6.92
C LEU A 635 -58.80 -84.69 7.97
N ASN A 636 -59.85 -84.82 8.78
CA ASN A 636 -60.03 -85.84 9.83
C ASN A 636 -60.54 -87.21 9.32
N LYS A 637 -60.55 -87.47 8.01
CA LYS A 637 -61.09 -88.69 7.37
C LYS A 637 -60.06 -89.43 6.48
N ARG A 638 -58.84 -88.91 6.38
CA ARG A 638 -57.75 -89.44 5.53
C ARG A 638 -57.02 -90.62 6.21
N VAL A 639 -56.37 -91.47 5.42
CA VAL A 639 -55.60 -92.61 5.97
C VAL A 639 -54.43 -92.17 6.87
N SER A 640 -54.10 -93.01 7.86
CA SER A 640 -52.99 -92.80 8.79
C SER A 640 -51.65 -93.28 8.23
N GLN A 641 -50.55 -92.80 8.82
CA GLN A 641 -49.18 -93.04 8.33
C GLN A 641 -48.86 -94.55 8.24
N ALA A 642 -49.18 -95.31 9.29
CA ALA A 642 -48.88 -96.74 9.36
C ALA A 642 -49.49 -97.59 8.22
N TYR A 643 -50.59 -97.14 7.60
CA TYR A 643 -51.20 -97.83 6.45
C TYR A 643 -50.48 -97.52 5.12
N ILE A 644 -49.87 -96.34 5.01
CA ILE A 644 -49.07 -95.89 3.86
C ILE A 644 -47.74 -96.66 3.86
N ASP A 645 -47.09 -96.75 5.01
CA ASP A 645 -45.75 -97.30 5.16
C ASP A 645 -45.72 -98.82 4.87
N SER A 646 -46.72 -99.57 5.35
CA SER A 646 -46.82 -101.03 5.16
C SER A 646 -46.97 -101.47 3.69
N LEU A 647 -47.54 -100.63 2.82
CA LEU A 647 -47.69 -100.95 1.40
C LEU A 647 -46.40 -100.66 0.61
N THR A 648 -45.59 -99.71 1.11
CA THR A 648 -44.33 -99.30 0.48
C THR A 648 -43.28 -100.41 0.55
N ASN A 649 -43.12 -101.07 1.70
CA ASN A 649 -42.09 -102.10 1.90
C ASN A 649 -42.21 -103.30 0.94
N GLN A 650 -43.44 -103.69 0.56
CA GLN A 650 -43.66 -104.83 -0.36
C GLN A 650 -43.06 -104.61 -1.76
N MET A 651 -42.85 -103.35 -2.17
CA MET A 651 -42.34 -103.01 -3.51
C MET A 651 -40.80 -102.97 -3.60
N GLN A 652 -40.11 -102.83 -2.47
CA GLN A 652 -38.70 -102.44 -2.44
C GLN A 652 -37.71 -103.59 -2.70
N HIS A 653 -38.14 -104.85 -2.57
CA HIS A 653 -37.24 -106.03 -2.49
C HIS A 653 -37.35 -106.99 -3.69
N THR A 654 -37.47 -106.48 -4.93
CA THR A 654 -37.84 -107.30 -6.11
C THR A 654 -36.86 -107.28 -7.29
N LEU A 655 -35.82 -106.43 -7.30
CA LEU A 655 -34.91 -106.25 -8.45
C LEU A 655 -33.44 -106.61 -8.14
N ILE A 656 -32.66 -106.95 -9.18
CA ILE A 656 -31.22 -107.31 -9.12
C ILE A 656 -30.40 -106.20 -9.81
N ARG A 657 -29.36 -105.68 -9.16
CA ARG A 657 -28.65 -104.44 -9.55
C ARG A 657 -27.39 -104.69 -10.37
N SER A 658 -27.14 -103.83 -11.36
CA SER A 658 -25.78 -103.56 -11.88
C SER A 658 -25.12 -102.36 -11.16
N VAL A 659 -25.94 -101.47 -10.59
CA VAL A 659 -25.56 -100.13 -10.11
C VAL A 659 -24.34 -100.07 -9.22
N ASP A 660 -24.05 -101.05 -8.36
CA ASP A 660 -22.98 -100.90 -7.35
C ASP A 660 -21.56 -100.99 -7.96
N ALA A 661 -21.41 -101.56 -9.15
CA ALA A 661 -20.16 -101.44 -9.94
C ALA A 661 -20.12 -100.12 -10.71
N GLU A 662 -21.23 -99.72 -11.33
CA GLU A 662 -21.35 -98.44 -12.05
C GLU A 662 -21.10 -97.25 -11.10
N ASN A 663 -21.63 -97.32 -9.87
CA ASN A 663 -21.40 -96.37 -8.77
C ASN A 663 -19.92 -96.27 -8.36
N ALA A 664 -19.15 -97.36 -8.42
CA ALA A 664 -17.73 -97.32 -8.09
C ALA A 664 -16.89 -96.64 -9.20
N VAL A 665 -17.35 -96.76 -10.45
CA VAL A 665 -16.78 -96.05 -11.61
C VAL A 665 -17.18 -94.57 -11.58
N ASN A 666 -18.47 -94.28 -11.41
CA ASN A 666 -19.00 -92.92 -11.23
C ASN A 666 -18.30 -92.19 -10.07
N LYS A 667 -18.18 -92.81 -8.90
CA LYS A 667 -17.47 -92.21 -7.76
C LYS A 667 -15.99 -91.91 -8.03
N LYS A 668 -15.36 -92.61 -8.98
CA LYS A 668 -13.98 -92.32 -9.41
C LYS A 668 -13.95 -91.17 -10.41
N VAL A 669 -14.96 -91.04 -11.28
CA VAL A 669 -15.20 -89.84 -12.11
C VAL A 669 -15.41 -88.63 -11.22
N ASP A 670 -16.38 -88.67 -10.30
CA ASP A 670 -16.70 -87.58 -9.35
C ASP A 670 -15.42 -87.04 -8.67
N GLN A 671 -14.53 -87.94 -8.21
CA GLN A 671 -13.26 -87.55 -7.58
C GLN A 671 -12.29 -86.81 -8.52
N MET A 672 -12.24 -87.18 -9.79
CA MET A 672 -11.33 -86.56 -10.76
C MET A 672 -11.91 -85.26 -11.31
N GLU A 673 -13.23 -85.18 -11.50
CA GLU A 673 -13.93 -83.93 -11.78
C GLU A 673 -13.78 -82.94 -10.61
N ASP A 674 -13.91 -83.38 -9.35
CA ASP A 674 -13.65 -82.56 -8.16
C ASP A 674 -12.22 -81.98 -8.19
N LEU A 675 -11.22 -82.79 -8.50
CA LEU A 675 -9.81 -82.34 -8.57
C LEU A 675 -9.55 -81.35 -9.71
N VAL A 676 -10.28 -81.46 -10.83
CA VAL A 676 -10.25 -80.47 -11.93
C VAL A 676 -10.97 -79.19 -11.51
N ASN A 677 -12.14 -79.30 -10.91
CA ASN A 677 -12.96 -78.17 -10.49
C ASN A 677 -12.30 -77.34 -9.37
N GLN A 678 -11.58 -77.97 -8.45
CA GLN A 678 -10.86 -77.34 -7.34
C GLN A 678 -9.51 -76.69 -7.74
N ASN A 679 -9.09 -76.79 -9.00
CA ASN A 679 -7.86 -76.15 -9.46
C ASN A 679 -8.15 -74.73 -9.99
N ASP A 680 -7.91 -73.72 -9.16
CA ASP A 680 -8.22 -72.31 -9.46
C ASP A 680 -7.29 -71.65 -10.50
N GLU A 681 -6.18 -72.29 -10.88
CA GLU A 681 -5.35 -71.83 -12.00
C GLU A 681 -5.88 -72.28 -13.38
N LEU A 682 -6.80 -73.27 -13.44
CA LEU A 682 -7.51 -73.62 -14.68
C LEU A 682 -8.67 -72.64 -14.93
N THR A 683 -8.88 -72.30 -16.20
CA THR A 683 -10.11 -71.62 -16.65
C THR A 683 -11.28 -72.59 -16.82
N ASP A 684 -12.50 -72.07 -16.89
CA ASP A 684 -13.73 -72.86 -17.05
C ASP A 684 -13.68 -73.76 -18.31
N GLU A 685 -13.07 -73.30 -19.41
CA GLU A 685 -12.90 -74.11 -20.62
C GLU A 685 -11.77 -75.15 -20.49
N GLU A 686 -10.67 -74.84 -19.77
CA GLU A 686 -9.63 -75.82 -19.45
C GLU A 686 -10.17 -76.94 -18.53
N LYS A 687 -11.08 -76.59 -17.60
CA LYS A 687 -11.81 -77.53 -16.74
C LYS A 687 -12.77 -78.40 -17.58
N GLN A 688 -13.59 -77.78 -18.42
CA GLN A 688 -14.57 -78.49 -19.26
C GLN A 688 -13.89 -79.50 -20.21
N ALA A 689 -12.76 -79.15 -20.82
CA ALA A 689 -12.02 -80.04 -21.70
C ALA A 689 -11.46 -81.28 -20.98
N ALA A 690 -10.99 -81.13 -19.73
CA ALA A 690 -10.51 -82.25 -18.93
C ALA A 690 -11.65 -83.17 -18.44
N ILE A 691 -12.77 -82.57 -18.01
CA ILE A 691 -13.99 -83.29 -17.62
C ILE A 691 -14.55 -84.14 -18.77
N GLN A 692 -14.53 -83.63 -20.01
CA GLN A 692 -15.03 -84.39 -21.16
C GLN A 692 -14.26 -85.70 -21.40
N VAL A 693 -12.93 -85.71 -21.23
CA VAL A 693 -12.12 -86.94 -21.38
C VAL A 693 -12.49 -88.00 -20.33
N ILE A 694 -12.73 -87.56 -19.09
CA ILE A 694 -13.14 -88.42 -17.97
C ILE A 694 -14.53 -89.05 -18.24
N GLU A 695 -15.48 -88.25 -18.74
CA GLU A 695 -16.80 -88.75 -19.17
C GLU A 695 -16.75 -89.70 -20.37
N GLU A 696 -15.85 -89.48 -21.34
CA GLU A 696 -15.71 -90.40 -22.48
C GLU A 696 -15.20 -91.78 -22.03
N HIS A 697 -14.18 -91.85 -21.14
CA HIS A 697 -13.71 -93.11 -20.56
C HIS A 697 -14.79 -93.83 -19.72
N LYS A 698 -15.55 -93.09 -18.91
CA LYS A 698 -16.66 -93.59 -18.07
C LYS A 698 -17.69 -94.40 -18.86
N ASN A 699 -18.12 -93.88 -20.00
CA ASN A 699 -19.22 -94.46 -20.78
C ASN A 699 -18.86 -95.83 -21.39
N GLU A 700 -17.60 -96.02 -21.83
CA GLU A 700 -17.11 -97.32 -22.31
C GLU A 700 -17.08 -98.38 -21.19
N ILE A 701 -16.73 -97.98 -19.96
CA ILE A 701 -16.68 -98.88 -18.80
C ILE A 701 -18.09 -99.35 -18.40
N ILE A 702 -19.06 -98.43 -18.31
CA ILE A 702 -20.43 -98.73 -17.87
C ILE A 702 -21.15 -99.67 -18.84
N GLY A 703 -20.99 -99.48 -20.15
CA GLY A 703 -21.62 -100.34 -21.17
C GLY A 703 -21.26 -101.82 -21.03
N ASN A 704 -20.06 -102.13 -20.52
CA ASN A 704 -19.59 -103.50 -20.30
C ASN A 704 -20.15 -104.17 -19.01
N ILE A 705 -20.86 -103.42 -18.15
CA ILE A 705 -21.42 -103.93 -16.88
C ILE A 705 -22.87 -104.44 -17.05
N GLY A 706 -23.68 -103.79 -17.90
CA GLY A 706 -25.13 -104.04 -18.00
C GLY A 706 -25.54 -105.42 -18.54
N ASP A 707 -24.67 -106.11 -19.29
CA ASP A 707 -24.95 -107.41 -19.93
C ASP A 707 -24.91 -108.62 -18.95
N GLN A 708 -24.69 -108.39 -17.66
CA GLN A 708 -24.50 -109.46 -16.67
C GLN A 708 -25.82 -109.97 -16.07
N THR A 709 -25.81 -111.24 -15.65
CA THR A 709 -26.97 -111.91 -15.00
C THR A 709 -26.66 -112.44 -13.60
N THR A 710 -25.46 -112.21 -13.09
CA THR A 710 -25.00 -112.55 -11.73
C THR A 710 -24.03 -111.49 -11.19
N ASP A 711 -23.95 -111.34 -9.88
CA ASP A 711 -23.19 -110.27 -9.21
C ASP A 711 -21.66 -110.40 -9.36
N ASP A 712 -21.15 -111.62 -9.59
CA ASP A 712 -19.71 -111.88 -9.80
C ASP A 712 -19.18 -111.26 -11.11
N GLY A 713 -19.96 -111.34 -12.20
CA GLY A 713 -19.57 -110.82 -13.51
C GLY A 713 -19.45 -109.29 -13.51
N VAL A 714 -20.39 -108.63 -12.84
CA VAL A 714 -20.47 -107.19 -12.59
C VAL A 714 -19.19 -106.69 -11.88
N THR A 715 -18.63 -107.49 -10.98
CA THR A 715 -17.48 -107.10 -10.15
C THR A 715 -16.18 -106.93 -10.94
N ARG A 716 -15.94 -107.72 -12.00
CA ARG A 716 -14.64 -107.75 -12.71
C ARG A 716 -14.37 -106.53 -13.59
N ILE A 717 -15.39 -106.04 -14.30
CA ILE A 717 -15.25 -104.90 -15.24
C ILE A 717 -14.94 -103.60 -14.48
N LYS A 718 -15.63 -103.41 -13.36
CA LYS A 718 -15.47 -102.32 -12.38
C LYS A 718 -14.01 -101.95 -12.08
N ASP A 719 -13.20 -102.93 -11.68
CA ASP A 719 -11.84 -102.69 -11.16
C ASP A 719 -10.86 -102.28 -12.26
N GLN A 720 -11.08 -102.71 -13.51
CA GLN A 720 -10.24 -102.32 -14.63
C GLN A 720 -10.49 -100.86 -15.04
N GLY A 721 -11.73 -100.39 -15.01
CA GLY A 721 -12.09 -99.01 -15.38
C GLY A 721 -11.55 -97.94 -14.42
N ILE A 722 -11.53 -98.23 -13.11
CA ILE A 722 -11.01 -97.33 -12.07
C ILE A 722 -9.51 -97.03 -12.26
N GLN A 723 -8.75 -97.96 -12.85
CA GLN A 723 -7.33 -97.79 -13.18
C GLN A 723 -7.13 -96.71 -14.26
N THR A 724 -7.92 -96.74 -15.34
CA THR A 724 -7.83 -95.78 -16.46
C THR A 724 -8.15 -94.36 -16.00
N LEU A 725 -9.28 -94.18 -15.33
CA LEU A 725 -9.75 -92.89 -14.79
C LEU A 725 -8.78 -92.24 -13.80
N SER A 726 -7.79 -92.98 -13.30
CA SER A 726 -6.75 -92.44 -12.40
C SER A 726 -5.58 -91.77 -13.13
N GLY A 727 -5.53 -91.81 -14.48
CA GLY A 727 -4.49 -91.18 -15.29
C GLY A 727 -4.84 -89.79 -15.86
N ASP A 728 -6.12 -89.42 -15.88
CA ASP A 728 -6.61 -88.21 -16.54
C ASP A 728 -6.37 -86.97 -15.66
N THR A 729 -5.30 -86.21 -15.92
CA THR A 729 -4.90 -85.04 -15.12
C THR A 729 -4.71 -83.77 -15.95
N ALA A 730 -5.33 -82.67 -15.52
CA ALA A 730 -5.28 -81.36 -16.19
C ALA A 730 -4.06 -80.50 -15.77
N THR A 731 -3.52 -79.70 -16.71
CA THR A 731 -2.42 -78.76 -16.47
C THR A 731 -2.82 -77.36 -16.94
N PRO A 732 -2.82 -76.33 -16.07
CA PRO A 732 -3.26 -74.98 -16.44
C PRO A 732 -2.23 -74.23 -17.28
N VAL A 733 -2.71 -73.52 -18.32
CA VAL A 733 -1.87 -72.81 -19.30
C VAL A 733 -2.28 -71.34 -19.41
N VAL A 734 -3.57 -71.01 -19.33
CA VAL A 734 -4.05 -69.66 -19.70
C VAL A 734 -3.76 -68.61 -18.62
N LYS A 735 -4.14 -68.83 -17.34
CA LYS A 735 -3.81 -67.89 -16.25
C LYS A 735 -2.29 -67.68 -16.05
N PRO A 736 -1.43 -68.72 -16.02
CA PRO A 736 0.01 -68.54 -15.88
C PRO A 736 0.64 -67.68 -16.98
N ASN A 737 0.23 -67.85 -18.25
CA ASN A 737 0.72 -67.07 -19.37
C ASN A 737 0.27 -65.60 -19.31
N ALA A 738 -0.98 -65.34 -18.92
CA ALA A 738 -1.47 -63.98 -18.70
C ALA A 738 -0.69 -63.26 -17.57
N LYS A 739 -0.49 -63.94 -16.43
CA LYS A 739 0.33 -63.44 -15.31
C LYS A 739 1.78 -63.17 -15.73
N LYS A 740 2.35 -63.96 -16.66
CA LYS A 740 3.69 -63.69 -17.22
C LYS A 740 3.71 -62.45 -18.11
N ALA A 741 2.73 -62.30 -19.02
CA ALA A 741 2.67 -61.17 -19.95
C ALA A 741 2.57 -59.81 -19.23
N ILE A 742 1.86 -59.77 -18.09
CA ILE A 742 1.78 -58.59 -17.21
C ILE A 742 3.16 -58.22 -16.65
N ARG A 743 3.89 -59.17 -16.03
CA ARG A 743 5.24 -58.94 -15.49
C ARG A 743 6.26 -58.54 -16.56
N ASP A 744 6.18 -59.17 -17.74
CA ASP A 744 7.02 -58.81 -18.90
C ASP A 744 6.77 -57.36 -19.37
N LYS A 745 5.53 -56.87 -19.28
CA LYS A 745 5.16 -55.49 -19.59
C LYS A 745 5.56 -54.51 -18.48
N ALA A 746 5.34 -54.86 -17.21
CA ALA A 746 5.75 -54.03 -16.08
C ALA A 746 7.28 -53.83 -16.03
N THR A 747 8.06 -54.89 -16.29
CA THR A 747 9.52 -54.82 -16.43
C THR A 747 9.94 -53.78 -17.46
N LYS A 748 9.34 -53.80 -18.66
CA LYS A 748 9.62 -52.83 -19.73
C LYS A 748 9.16 -51.41 -19.40
N GLN A 749 8.06 -51.25 -18.67
CA GLN A 749 7.64 -49.92 -18.20
C GLN A 749 8.63 -49.35 -17.17
N ARG A 750 9.19 -50.21 -16.31
CA ARG A 750 10.24 -49.87 -15.33
C ARG A 750 11.49 -49.31 -16.01
N GLU A 751 11.89 -49.90 -17.14
CA GLU A 751 12.99 -49.40 -17.99
C GLU A 751 12.66 -48.02 -18.59
N ILE A 752 11.44 -47.81 -19.09
CA ILE A 752 10.99 -46.52 -19.68
C ILE A 752 10.94 -45.42 -18.61
N ILE A 753 10.41 -45.71 -17.42
CA ILE A 753 10.37 -44.78 -16.28
C ILE A 753 11.79 -44.35 -15.88
N ASN A 754 12.70 -45.31 -15.68
CA ASN A 754 14.09 -45.02 -15.30
C ASN A 754 14.90 -44.31 -16.40
N ALA A 755 14.51 -44.44 -17.67
CA ALA A 755 15.15 -43.79 -18.81
C ALA A 755 14.51 -42.44 -19.21
N THR A 756 13.52 -41.95 -18.46
CA THR A 756 12.85 -40.67 -18.74
C THR A 756 13.84 -39.51 -18.50
N PRO A 757 14.11 -38.63 -19.49
CA PRO A 757 15.05 -37.52 -19.32
C PRO A 757 14.43 -36.33 -18.58
N ASP A 758 15.29 -35.48 -18.01
CA ASP A 758 14.93 -34.19 -17.37
C ASP A 758 13.99 -34.27 -16.13
N VAL A 759 13.71 -35.49 -15.68
CA VAL A 759 13.02 -35.84 -14.44
C VAL A 759 13.96 -35.78 -13.23
N THR A 760 13.40 -35.79 -12.02
CA THR A 760 14.13 -36.03 -10.76
C THR A 760 14.02 -37.48 -10.28
N GLU A 761 14.91 -37.90 -9.38
CA GLU A 761 14.86 -39.23 -8.74
C GLU A 761 13.53 -39.44 -7.96
N ASP A 762 13.00 -38.38 -7.34
CA ASP A 762 11.70 -38.39 -6.67
C ASP A 762 10.55 -38.63 -7.65
N GLU A 763 10.50 -37.88 -8.75
CA GLU A 763 9.47 -38.01 -9.80
C GLU A 763 9.55 -39.38 -10.54
N ILE A 764 10.72 -40.04 -10.55
CA ILE A 764 10.89 -41.44 -10.98
C ILE A 764 10.29 -42.40 -9.94
N GLN A 765 10.68 -42.29 -8.67
CA GLN A 765 10.27 -43.24 -7.63
C GLN A 765 8.75 -43.25 -7.42
N ASP A 766 8.12 -42.09 -7.56
CA ASP A 766 6.67 -41.91 -7.67
C ASP A 766 6.02 -42.81 -8.74
N ALA A 767 6.54 -42.77 -9.97
CA ALA A 767 6.03 -43.59 -11.07
C ALA A 767 6.34 -45.08 -10.87
N LEU A 768 7.46 -45.42 -10.24
CA LEU A 768 7.80 -46.80 -9.87
C LEU A 768 6.85 -47.39 -8.81
N ASN A 769 6.35 -46.57 -7.89
CA ASN A 769 5.38 -46.98 -6.86
C ASN A 769 4.00 -47.23 -7.47
N GLN A 770 3.52 -46.34 -8.35
CA GLN A 770 2.27 -46.57 -9.07
C GLN A 770 2.36 -47.81 -9.97
N LEU A 771 3.47 -47.97 -10.70
CA LEU A 771 3.73 -49.15 -11.53
C LEU A 771 3.66 -50.47 -10.74
N ALA A 772 4.19 -50.51 -9.51
CA ALA A 772 4.14 -51.71 -8.67
C ALA A 772 2.72 -52.01 -8.16
N THR A 773 1.89 -50.98 -7.97
CA THR A 773 0.47 -51.12 -7.62
C THR A 773 -0.31 -51.69 -8.80
N ASP A 774 -0.18 -51.06 -9.98
CA ASP A 774 -0.85 -51.49 -11.21
C ASP A 774 -0.41 -52.91 -11.67
N GLU A 775 0.84 -53.29 -11.44
CA GLU A 775 1.35 -54.65 -11.67
C GLU A 775 0.69 -55.68 -10.75
N THR A 776 0.39 -55.32 -9.50
CA THR A 776 -0.29 -56.19 -8.52
C THR A 776 -1.77 -56.34 -8.86
N ASP A 777 -2.48 -55.23 -9.02
CA ASP A 777 -3.91 -55.20 -9.38
C ASP A 777 -4.18 -55.98 -10.68
N ALA A 778 -3.29 -55.87 -11.68
CA ALA A 778 -3.39 -56.63 -12.93
C ALA A 778 -3.26 -58.16 -12.72
N ILE A 779 -2.37 -58.61 -11.83
CA ILE A 779 -2.17 -60.04 -11.53
C ILE A 779 -3.37 -60.60 -10.74
N ASP A 780 -3.94 -59.83 -9.81
CA ASP A 780 -5.09 -60.25 -9.02
C ASP A 780 -6.36 -60.32 -9.88
N ASN A 781 -6.58 -59.36 -10.78
CA ASN A 781 -7.67 -59.42 -11.77
C ASN A 781 -7.57 -60.67 -12.68
N VAL A 782 -6.36 -61.06 -13.11
CA VAL A 782 -6.15 -62.32 -13.87
C VAL A 782 -6.35 -63.57 -13.01
N THR A 783 -6.08 -63.50 -11.70
CA THR A 783 -6.32 -64.61 -10.78
C THR A 783 -7.82 -64.85 -10.58
N ASN A 784 -8.60 -63.78 -10.41
CA ASN A 784 -10.03 -63.81 -10.14
C ASN A 784 -10.92 -64.09 -11.38
N ALA A 785 -10.40 -63.93 -12.60
CA ALA A 785 -11.10 -64.30 -13.83
C ALA A 785 -11.36 -65.81 -13.90
N THR A 786 -12.52 -66.26 -14.44
CA THR A 786 -12.85 -67.70 -14.54
C THR A 786 -12.74 -68.24 -15.97
N THR A 787 -13.20 -67.51 -16.99
CA THR A 787 -13.09 -67.94 -18.40
C THR A 787 -11.78 -67.48 -19.06
N ASN A 788 -11.42 -68.13 -20.17
CA ASN A 788 -10.34 -67.68 -21.06
C ASN A 788 -10.55 -66.24 -21.55
N ALA A 789 -11.80 -65.84 -21.80
CA ALA A 789 -12.13 -64.50 -22.27
C ALA A 789 -11.95 -63.43 -21.18
N ASP A 790 -12.28 -63.77 -19.92
CA ASP A 790 -12.06 -62.88 -18.77
C ASP A 790 -10.57 -62.74 -18.46
N VAL A 791 -9.79 -63.84 -18.54
CA VAL A 791 -8.34 -63.81 -18.37
C VAL A 791 -7.67 -62.95 -19.45
N GLU A 792 -8.08 -63.09 -20.71
CA GLU A 792 -7.58 -62.26 -21.81
C GLU A 792 -7.94 -60.78 -21.62
N THR A 793 -9.16 -60.49 -21.13
CA THR A 793 -9.63 -59.13 -20.83
C THR A 793 -8.86 -58.51 -19.67
N ALA A 794 -8.70 -59.22 -18.56
CA ALA A 794 -7.93 -58.77 -17.39
C ALA A 794 -6.45 -58.52 -17.76
N LYS A 795 -5.84 -59.44 -18.52
CA LYS A 795 -4.47 -59.29 -19.04
C LYS A 795 -4.31 -58.02 -19.88
N ASN A 796 -5.22 -57.77 -20.82
CA ASN A 796 -5.13 -56.61 -21.72
C ASN A 796 -5.40 -55.29 -20.98
N ASN A 797 -6.36 -55.27 -20.04
CA ASN A 797 -6.61 -54.11 -19.18
C ASN A 797 -5.40 -53.80 -18.28
N GLY A 798 -4.77 -54.81 -17.69
CA GLY A 798 -3.54 -54.67 -16.91
C GLY A 798 -2.37 -54.12 -17.75
N ILE A 799 -2.12 -54.71 -18.93
CA ILE A 799 -1.08 -54.26 -19.87
C ILE A 799 -1.28 -52.80 -20.31
N ASN A 800 -2.53 -52.36 -20.50
CA ASN A 800 -2.86 -50.98 -20.84
C ASN A 800 -2.65 -50.02 -19.66
N THR A 801 -3.09 -50.40 -18.46
CA THR A 801 -2.97 -49.59 -17.24
C THR A 801 -1.49 -49.36 -16.89
N ILE A 802 -0.73 -50.45 -16.78
CA ILE A 802 0.74 -50.44 -16.64
C ILE A 802 1.39 -49.62 -17.75
N GLY A 803 0.86 -49.67 -18.97
CA GLY A 803 1.38 -48.91 -20.11
C GLY A 803 1.21 -47.40 -20.03
N ALA A 804 0.30 -46.90 -19.18
CA ALA A 804 0.03 -45.48 -19.00
C ALA A 804 0.89 -44.81 -17.91
N VAL A 805 1.56 -45.59 -17.05
CA VAL A 805 2.37 -45.06 -15.94
C VAL A 805 3.63 -44.37 -16.48
N VAL A 806 3.75 -43.06 -16.25
CA VAL A 806 4.88 -42.22 -16.68
C VAL A 806 5.23 -41.15 -15.62
N PRO A 807 6.52 -40.77 -15.49
CA PRO A 807 6.94 -39.73 -14.54
C PRO A 807 6.36 -38.36 -14.85
N GLN A 808 6.01 -37.61 -13.80
CA GLN A 808 5.47 -36.25 -13.93
C GLN A 808 6.60 -35.22 -13.93
N VAL A 809 7.27 -35.06 -15.08
CA VAL A 809 8.43 -34.17 -15.24
C VAL A 809 8.05 -32.69 -15.06
N THR A 810 8.20 -32.16 -13.84
CA THR A 810 7.66 -30.84 -13.46
C THR A 810 8.65 -29.93 -12.73
N HIS A 811 9.45 -30.45 -11.79
CA HIS A 811 10.29 -29.61 -10.91
C HIS A 811 11.36 -28.84 -11.66
N LYS A 812 12.20 -29.52 -12.45
CA LYS A 812 13.26 -28.86 -13.25
C LYS A 812 12.68 -27.82 -14.21
N LYS A 813 11.53 -28.10 -14.82
CA LYS A 813 10.83 -27.14 -15.68
C LYS A 813 10.41 -25.89 -14.90
N ALA A 814 9.71 -26.05 -13.77
CA ALA A 814 9.25 -24.93 -12.95
C ALA A 814 10.41 -24.07 -12.41
N ALA A 815 11.53 -24.70 -12.02
CA ALA A 815 12.74 -24.00 -11.59
C ALA A 815 13.37 -23.16 -12.72
N ARG A 816 13.51 -23.72 -13.94
CA ARG A 816 14.02 -22.97 -15.10
C ARG A 816 13.06 -21.85 -15.53
N ASP A 817 11.75 -22.07 -15.47
CA ASP A 817 10.76 -21.02 -15.77
C ASP A 817 10.90 -19.84 -14.79
N ALA A 818 11.09 -20.12 -13.49
CA ALA A 818 11.31 -19.09 -12.47
C ALA A 818 12.62 -18.29 -12.67
N ILE A 819 13.73 -18.97 -12.99
CA ILE A 819 15.01 -18.31 -13.32
C ILE A 819 14.85 -17.42 -14.56
N ASN A 820 14.25 -17.94 -15.64
CA ASN A 820 14.03 -17.16 -16.85
C ASN A 820 13.14 -15.93 -16.62
N GLN A 821 12.10 -16.05 -15.78
CA GLN A 821 11.25 -14.92 -15.39
C GLN A 821 12.01 -13.87 -14.56
N ALA A 822 12.85 -14.29 -13.61
CA ALA A 822 13.70 -13.39 -12.83
C ALA A 822 14.71 -12.66 -13.73
N THR A 823 15.37 -13.37 -14.64
CA THR A 823 16.29 -12.78 -15.62
C THR A 823 15.60 -11.80 -16.56
N ALA A 824 14.40 -12.11 -17.07
CA ALA A 824 13.63 -11.18 -17.90
C ALA A 824 13.29 -9.88 -17.15
N THR A 825 12.84 -10.03 -15.89
CA THR A 825 12.52 -8.90 -15.00
C THR A 825 13.75 -8.05 -14.71
N LYS A 826 14.88 -8.68 -14.37
CA LYS A 826 16.14 -7.99 -14.06
C LYS A 826 16.75 -7.30 -15.28
N ARG A 827 16.64 -7.92 -16.47
CA ARG A 827 17.02 -7.31 -17.76
C ARG A 827 16.24 -6.04 -18.05
N GLN A 828 14.92 -6.02 -17.76
CA GLN A 828 14.11 -4.81 -17.89
C GLN A 828 14.55 -3.72 -16.90
N GLN A 829 14.85 -4.07 -15.64
CA GLN A 829 15.36 -3.11 -14.64
C GLN A 829 16.69 -2.48 -15.08
N ILE A 830 17.65 -3.29 -15.54
CA ILE A 830 18.96 -2.83 -16.06
C ILE A 830 18.77 -1.87 -17.24
N ASN A 831 17.97 -2.25 -18.24
CA ASN A 831 17.74 -1.41 -19.42
C ASN A 831 17.04 -0.09 -19.08
N SER A 832 16.13 -0.10 -18.11
CA SER A 832 15.33 1.06 -17.70
C SER A 832 16.08 2.06 -16.82
N ASN A 833 17.27 1.72 -16.32
CA ASN A 833 18.09 2.66 -15.54
C ASN A 833 18.46 3.89 -16.41
N ARG A 834 18.13 5.10 -15.95
CA ARG A 834 18.44 6.37 -16.66
C ARG A 834 19.77 6.99 -16.25
N GLU A 835 20.28 6.67 -15.06
CA GLU A 835 21.58 7.12 -14.57
C GLU A 835 22.73 6.32 -15.19
N ALA A 836 22.45 5.12 -15.69
CA ALA A 836 23.41 4.27 -16.39
C ALA A 836 23.60 4.69 -17.86
N THR A 837 24.84 4.73 -18.32
CA THR A 837 25.18 4.75 -19.75
C THR A 837 25.00 3.37 -20.39
N GLN A 838 25.03 3.28 -21.72
CA GLN A 838 24.87 2.02 -22.42
C GLN A 838 26.03 1.05 -22.13
N GLU A 839 27.24 1.56 -21.91
CA GLU A 839 28.41 0.78 -21.48
C GLU A 839 28.20 0.19 -20.07
N GLU A 840 27.76 1.00 -19.11
CA GLU A 840 27.45 0.56 -17.73
C GLU A 840 26.30 -0.48 -17.72
N LYS A 841 25.31 -0.35 -18.60
CA LYS A 841 24.24 -1.36 -18.81
C LYS A 841 24.77 -2.65 -19.42
N ASN A 842 25.59 -2.57 -20.46
CA ASN A 842 26.11 -3.73 -21.16
C ASN A 842 26.96 -4.63 -20.24
N ALA A 843 27.71 -4.03 -19.31
CA ALA A 843 28.42 -4.77 -18.26
C ALA A 843 27.44 -5.59 -17.38
N ALA A 844 26.44 -4.94 -16.79
CA ALA A 844 25.44 -5.61 -15.95
C ALA A 844 24.59 -6.64 -16.71
N LEU A 845 24.32 -6.45 -18.01
CA LEU A 845 23.66 -7.44 -18.86
C LEU A 845 24.52 -8.69 -19.10
N ASN A 846 25.85 -8.53 -19.21
CA ASN A 846 26.78 -9.64 -19.34
C ASN A 846 26.84 -10.46 -18.04
N GLU A 847 27.00 -9.80 -16.89
CA GLU A 847 26.94 -10.44 -15.56
C GLU A 847 25.61 -11.20 -15.36
N LEU A 848 24.47 -10.56 -15.67
CA LEU A 848 23.16 -11.20 -15.61
C LEU A 848 23.08 -12.45 -16.48
N THR A 849 23.67 -12.42 -17.68
CA THR A 849 23.67 -13.56 -18.60
C THR A 849 24.52 -14.71 -18.05
N GLN A 850 25.68 -14.42 -17.46
CA GLN A 850 26.54 -15.41 -16.81
C GLN A 850 25.85 -16.05 -15.60
N ALA A 851 25.25 -15.25 -14.70
CA ALA A 851 24.49 -15.73 -13.55
C ALA A 851 23.27 -16.58 -13.97
N THR A 852 22.57 -16.20 -15.03
CA THR A 852 21.45 -16.97 -15.59
C THR A 852 21.91 -18.34 -16.09
N ASN A 853 22.98 -18.36 -16.89
CA ASN A 853 23.50 -19.61 -17.46
C ASN A 853 23.96 -20.57 -16.37
N HIS A 854 24.67 -20.07 -15.36
CA HIS A 854 25.12 -20.87 -14.22
C HIS A 854 23.93 -21.44 -13.42
N ALA A 855 22.90 -20.63 -13.14
CA ALA A 855 21.69 -21.10 -12.46
C ALA A 855 20.94 -22.20 -13.23
N LEU A 856 20.79 -22.04 -14.55
CA LEU A 856 20.16 -23.05 -15.42
C LEU A 856 21.00 -24.34 -15.49
N GLU A 857 22.33 -24.22 -15.49
CA GLU A 857 23.24 -25.36 -15.46
C GLU A 857 23.15 -26.15 -14.14
N GLN A 858 23.10 -25.47 -12.98
CA GLN A 858 22.89 -26.12 -11.69
C GLN A 858 21.53 -26.83 -11.60
N ILE A 859 20.44 -26.22 -12.11
CA ILE A 859 19.12 -26.87 -12.15
C ILE A 859 19.11 -28.12 -13.05
N ASN A 860 19.88 -28.12 -14.14
CA ASN A 860 20.00 -29.30 -15.01
C ASN A 860 20.80 -30.41 -14.32
N GLN A 861 21.86 -30.08 -13.57
CA GLN A 861 22.75 -31.01 -12.85
C GLN A 861 22.13 -31.64 -11.59
N ALA A 862 21.23 -30.93 -10.90
CA ALA A 862 20.48 -31.43 -9.75
C ALA A 862 19.76 -32.77 -10.03
N THR A 863 19.71 -33.72 -9.09
CA THR A 863 19.01 -35.01 -9.30
C THR A 863 17.75 -35.18 -8.46
N THR A 864 17.68 -34.62 -7.25
CA THR A 864 16.46 -34.61 -6.43
C THR A 864 15.66 -33.31 -6.57
N ASN A 865 14.38 -33.34 -6.16
CA ASN A 865 13.55 -32.14 -6.05
C ASN A 865 14.16 -31.09 -5.10
N ALA A 866 14.84 -31.53 -4.03
CA ALA A 866 15.51 -30.65 -3.09
C ALA A 866 16.70 -29.93 -3.72
N ASP A 867 17.52 -30.62 -4.53
CA ASP A 867 18.64 -30.02 -5.26
C ASP A 867 18.17 -29.01 -6.30
N VAL A 868 17.06 -29.31 -6.99
CA VAL A 868 16.42 -28.38 -7.94
C VAL A 868 15.94 -27.12 -7.23
N ASP A 869 15.34 -27.25 -6.04
CA ASP A 869 14.88 -26.11 -5.25
C ASP A 869 16.02 -25.27 -4.65
N ASN A 870 17.13 -25.90 -4.26
CA ASN A 870 18.36 -25.23 -3.84
C ASN A 870 18.98 -24.45 -5.02
N ALA A 871 19.20 -25.10 -6.17
CA ALA A 871 19.77 -24.46 -7.36
C ALA A 871 18.91 -23.29 -7.88
N LYS A 872 17.58 -23.43 -7.80
CA LYS A 872 16.62 -22.34 -8.04
C LYS A 872 16.81 -21.19 -7.04
N GLY A 873 16.95 -21.48 -5.76
CA GLY A 873 17.17 -20.48 -4.69
C GLY A 873 18.47 -19.70 -4.90
N ASP A 874 19.59 -20.40 -5.10
CA ASP A 874 20.90 -19.78 -5.29
C ASP A 874 21.00 -19.02 -6.62
N GLY A 875 20.39 -19.52 -7.69
CA GLY A 875 20.26 -18.81 -8.95
C GLY A 875 19.49 -17.48 -8.83
N LEU A 876 18.37 -17.48 -8.09
CA LEU A 876 17.63 -16.26 -7.78
C LEU A 876 18.45 -15.29 -6.91
N ASN A 877 19.18 -15.81 -5.92
CA ASN A 877 20.08 -15.02 -5.07
C ASN A 877 21.24 -14.39 -5.87
N ALA A 878 21.78 -15.07 -6.87
CA ALA A 878 22.84 -14.55 -7.74
C ALA A 878 22.33 -13.50 -8.76
N ILE A 879 21.11 -13.68 -9.28
CA ILE A 879 20.49 -12.74 -10.24
C ILE A 879 20.03 -11.44 -9.56
N ASN A 880 19.52 -11.51 -8.33
CA ASN A 880 18.88 -10.37 -7.66
C ASN A 880 19.78 -9.13 -7.37
N PRO A 881 21.07 -9.23 -6.98
CA PRO A 881 21.90 -8.05 -6.70
C PRO A 881 22.37 -7.30 -7.94
N ILE A 882 22.36 -7.92 -9.13
CA ILE A 882 22.98 -7.37 -10.34
C ILE A 882 22.32 -6.05 -10.75
N ALA A 883 23.11 -5.01 -11.03
CA ALA A 883 22.65 -3.69 -11.45
C ALA A 883 23.79 -2.92 -12.14
N PRO A 884 23.50 -1.91 -12.99
CA PRO A 884 24.55 -1.06 -13.55
C PRO A 884 25.27 -0.25 -12.47
N VAL A 885 26.60 -0.22 -12.52
CA VAL A 885 27.41 0.70 -11.71
C VAL A 885 27.39 2.06 -12.38
N THR A 886 26.64 3.02 -11.82
CA THR A 886 26.39 4.33 -12.45
C THR A 886 27.33 5.40 -11.91
N VAL A 887 28.43 5.67 -12.64
CA VAL A 887 29.48 6.62 -12.20
C VAL A 887 29.73 7.73 -13.22
N VAL A 888 29.59 7.46 -14.52
CA VAL A 888 30.00 8.41 -15.57
C VAL A 888 29.14 9.66 -15.58
N LYS A 889 27.81 9.52 -15.48
CA LYS A 889 26.90 10.67 -15.39
C LYS A 889 27.08 11.48 -14.10
N GLN A 890 27.41 10.83 -12.98
CA GLN A 890 27.60 11.52 -11.72
C GLN A 890 28.86 12.40 -11.75
N ALA A 891 30.00 11.82 -12.14
CA ALA A 891 31.26 12.55 -12.25
C ALA A 891 31.18 13.75 -13.21
N ALA A 892 30.39 13.65 -14.28
CA ALA A 892 30.14 14.77 -15.19
C ALA A 892 29.33 15.92 -14.55
N ARG A 893 28.29 15.59 -13.75
CA ARG A 893 27.52 16.60 -12.99
C ARG A 893 28.38 17.27 -11.92
N ASP A 894 29.22 16.50 -11.23
CA ASP A 894 30.13 17.01 -10.20
C ASP A 894 31.16 17.98 -10.80
N ALA A 895 31.73 17.64 -11.96
CA ALA A 895 32.65 18.52 -12.69
C ALA A 895 32.00 19.84 -13.15
N VAL A 896 30.78 19.78 -13.71
CA VAL A 896 30.01 20.97 -14.11
C VAL A 896 29.66 21.84 -12.90
N SER A 897 29.29 21.23 -11.77
CA SER A 897 29.00 21.95 -10.52
C SER A 897 30.24 22.63 -9.93
N HIS A 898 31.42 21.99 -10.03
CA HIS A 898 32.68 22.55 -9.54
C HIS A 898 33.12 23.78 -10.37
N ASP A 899 33.11 23.66 -11.70
CA ASP A 899 33.43 24.75 -12.62
C ASP A 899 32.48 25.95 -12.45
N ALA A 900 31.18 25.68 -12.33
CA ALA A 900 30.18 26.71 -12.04
C ALA A 900 30.41 27.43 -10.70
N GLN A 901 30.80 26.70 -9.65
CA GLN A 901 31.13 27.31 -8.35
C GLN A 901 32.37 28.20 -8.43
N GLN A 902 33.40 27.79 -9.18
CA GLN A 902 34.58 28.62 -9.44
C GLN A 902 34.18 29.89 -10.22
N HIS A 903 33.45 29.75 -11.32
CA HIS A 903 33.08 30.89 -12.16
C HIS A 903 32.10 31.84 -11.45
N ILE A 904 31.21 31.35 -10.59
CA ILE A 904 30.39 32.19 -9.70
C ILE A 904 31.26 32.98 -8.71
N ALA A 905 32.37 32.43 -8.21
CA ALA A 905 33.32 33.19 -7.38
C ALA A 905 34.05 34.27 -8.20
N GLU A 906 34.45 33.97 -9.44
CA GLU A 906 35.06 34.94 -10.37
C GLU A 906 34.10 36.09 -10.73
N ILE A 907 32.82 35.79 -10.97
CA ILE A 907 31.76 36.79 -11.21
C ILE A 907 31.55 37.66 -9.96
N ASN A 908 31.46 37.07 -8.76
CA ASN A 908 31.31 37.81 -7.50
C ASN A 908 32.52 38.70 -7.18
N ALA A 909 33.72 38.30 -7.60
CA ALA A 909 34.94 39.07 -7.38
C ALA A 909 35.14 40.24 -8.37
N ASN A 910 34.26 40.42 -9.36
CA ASN A 910 34.39 41.47 -10.37
C ASN A 910 34.11 42.88 -9.76
N PRO A 911 35.10 43.79 -9.70
CA PRO A 911 34.95 45.07 -9.01
C PRO A 911 34.27 46.16 -9.87
N ASP A 912 34.23 46.00 -11.19
CA ASP A 912 33.63 46.97 -12.13
C ASP A 912 32.13 46.69 -12.39
N ALA A 913 31.65 45.51 -12.01
CA ALA A 913 30.23 45.17 -11.99
C ALA A 913 29.60 45.52 -10.62
N THR A 914 28.37 46.03 -10.65
CA THR A 914 27.51 46.16 -9.46
C THR A 914 26.93 44.81 -9.00
N GLN A 915 26.46 44.71 -7.76
CA GLN A 915 25.84 43.49 -7.22
C GLN A 915 24.68 42.99 -8.09
N GLU A 916 23.87 43.88 -8.67
CA GLU A 916 22.78 43.51 -9.58
C GLU A 916 23.31 42.99 -10.94
N GLU A 917 24.37 43.59 -11.47
CA GLU A 917 25.04 43.13 -12.70
C GLU A 917 25.75 41.77 -12.50
N ARG A 918 26.29 41.52 -11.30
CA ARG A 918 26.86 40.22 -10.89
C ARG A 918 25.78 39.15 -10.71
N GLN A 919 24.69 39.45 -9.99
CA GLN A 919 23.59 38.51 -9.80
C GLN A 919 22.98 38.06 -11.13
N ALA A 920 22.77 38.99 -12.07
CA ALA A 920 22.24 38.68 -13.41
C ALA A 920 23.17 37.82 -14.29
N ALA A 921 24.44 37.65 -13.90
CA ALA A 921 25.36 36.67 -14.49
C ALA A 921 25.33 35.32 -13.73
N ILE A 922 25.31 35.35 -12.39
CA ILE A 922 25.16 34.16 -11.54
C ILE A 922 23.88 33.37 -11.88
N ASP A 923 22.77 34.07 -12.10
CA ASP A 923 21.49 33.44 -12.48
C ASP A 923 21.58 32.72 -13.84
N LYS A 924 22.38 33.23 -14.77
CA LYS A 924 22.65 32.57 -16.06
C LYS A 924 23.56 31.34 -15.89
N VAL A 925 24.56 31.38 -15.00
CA VAL A 925 25.37 30.20 -14.66
C VAL A 925 24.49 29.11 -14.06
N ASN A 926 23.62 29.45 -13.11
CA ASN A 926 22.68 28.51 -12.50
C ASN A 926 21.71 27.88 -13.53
N ALA A 927 21.24 28.68 -14.50
CA ALA A 927 20.44 28.17 -15.63
C ALA A 927 21.25 27.23 -16.54
N ALA A 928 22.51 27.57 -16.85
CA ALA A 928 23.40 26.74 -17.66
C ALA A 928 23.71 25.39 -16.99
N VAL A 929 23.99 25.37 -15.68
CA VAL A 929 24.14 24.13 -14.87
C VAL A 929 22.88 23.29 -14.91
N THR A 930 21.70 23.90 -14.82
CA THR A 930 20.41 23.19 -14.87
C THR A 930 20.17 22.52 -16.23
N ALA A 931 20.50 23.23 -17.33
CA ALA A 931 20.45 22.67 -18.68
C ALA A 931 21.50 21.57 -18.88
N ALA A 932 22.72 21.75 -18.37
CA ALA A 932 23.80 20.77 -18.44
C ALA A 932 23.44 19.47 -17.72
N ASN A 933 22.95 19.54 -16.49
CA ASN A 933 22.50 18.37 -15.72
C ASN A 933 21.37 17.60 -16.44
N THR A 934 20.44 18.33 -17.08
CA THR A 934 19.37 17.74 -17.90
C THR A 934 19.93 17.01 -19.13
N ASN A 935 20.91 17.60 -19.81
CA ASN A 935 21.55 17.01 -20.98
C ASN A 935 22.43 15.80 -20.60
N ILE A 936 23.15 15.83 -19.46
CA ILE A 936 23.92 14.69 -18.94
C ILE A 936 22.98 13.52 -18.60
N LEU A 937 21.80 13.80 -18.03
CA LEU A 937 20.79 12.75 -17.78
C LEU A 937 20.28 12.11 -19.08
N ASN A 938 20.15 12.89 -20.17
CA ASN A 938 19.66 12.42 -21.46
C ASN A 938 20.73 11.82 -22.41
N ALA A 939 22.02 12.04 -22.12
CA ALA A 939 23.13 11.37 -22.80
C ALA A 939 23.06 9.84 -22.64
N ASN A 940 23.40 9.06 -23.68
CA ASN A 940 23.21 7.60 -23.68
C ASN A 940 24.52 6.83 -23.49
N THR A 941 25.61 7.29 -24.11
CA THR A 941 26.94 6.69 -24.05
C THR A 941 27.87 7.49 -23.14
N ASN A 942 29.00 6.88 -22.77
CA ASN A 942 30.08 7.59 -22.07
C ASN A 942 30.60 8.80 -22.88
N ALA A 943 30.62 8.70 -24.21
CA ALA A 943 31.05 9.78 -25.10
C ALA A 943 30.07 10.96 -25.14
N ASP A 944 28.76 10.68 -25.18
CA ASP A 944 27.71 11.72 -25.12
C ASP A 944 27.83 12.54 -23.81
N VAL A 945 28.06 11.86 -22.68
CA VAL A 945 28.22 12.49 -21.37
C VAL A 945 29.44 13.41 -21.35
N GLU A 946 30.58 12.95 -21.88
CA GLU A 946 31.82 13.72 -21.94
C GLU A 946 31.69 14.96 -22.85
N GLN A 947 31.00 14.82 -23.99
CA GLN A 947 30.73 15.95 -24.89
C GLN A 947 29.79 16.99 -24.24
N VAL A 948 28.71 16.55 -23.59
CA VAL A 948 27.80 17.45 -22.88
C VAL A 948 28.52 18.18 -21.73
N LYS A 949 29.31 17.46 -20.93
CA LYS A 949 30.13 18.04 -19.85
C LYS A 949 31.06 19.14 -20.37
N THR A 950 31.76 18.87 -21.48
CA THR A 950 32.69 19.82 -22.10
C THR A 950 31.98 21.06 -22.62
N ASN A 951 30.86 20.89 -23.34
CA ASN A 951 30.05 21.99 -23.86
C ASN A 951 29.43 22.83 -22.72
N ALA A 952 29.03 22.20 -21.62
CA ALA A 952 28.48 22.88 -20.45
C ALA A 952 29.51 23.79 -19.77
N ILE A 953 30.72 23.28 -19.52
CA ILE A 953 31.83 24.04 -18.93
C ILE A 953 32.17 25.26 -19.82
N GLN A 954 32.33 25.06 -21.14
CA GLN A 954 32.58 26.17 -22.07
C GLN A 954 31.43 27.20 -22.09
N GLY A 955 30.17 26.74 -21.99
CA GLY A 955 29.00 27.61 -21.91
C GLY A 955 28.88 28.38 -20.60
N ILE A 956 29.39 27.83 -19.49
CA ILE A 956 29.44 28.46 -18.17
C ILE A 956 30.54 29.54 -18.13
N GLN A 957 31.76 29.20 -18.54
CA GLN A 957 32.92 30.09 -18.54
C GLN A 957 32.79 31.32 -19.47
N ALA A 958 31.80 31.33 -20.36
CA ALA A 958 31.47 32.46 -21.23
C ALA A 958 30.59 33.53 -20.55
N ILE A 959 30.09 33.30 -19.33
CA ILE A 959 29.05 34.12 -18.69
C ILE A 959 29.67 35.24 -17.84
N THR A 960 29.95 36.36 -18.48
CA THR A 960 30.48 37.56 -17.81
C THR A 960 29.37 38.52 -17.34
N PRO A 961 29.58 39.27 -16.23
CA PRO A 961 28.70 40.36 -15.83
C PRO A 961 28.89 41.57 -16.76
N ALA A 962 27.81 42.31 -17.03
CA ALA A 962 27.90 43.56 -17.75
C ALA A 962 28.42 44.65 -16.81
N THR A 963 29.59 45.24 -17.07
CA THR A 963 30.23 46.24 -16.19
C THR A 963 29.82 47.67 -16.53
N LYS A 964 28.51 47.92 -16.74
CA LYS A 964 28.03 49.13 -17.41
C LYS A 964 27.82 50.30 -16.46
N VAL A 965 27.19 50.08 -15.30
CA VAL A 965 26.69 51.19 -14.47
C VAL A 965 27.82 52.00 -13.83
N LYS A 966 28.90 51.36 -13.34
CA LYS A 966 30.11 52.07 -12.90
C LYS A 966 30.80 52.82 -14.05
N THR A 967 30.80 52.25 -15.26
CA THR A 967 31.41 52.85 -16.46
C THR A 967 30.68 54.13 -16.89
N ASP A 968 29.34 54.08 -17.02
CA ASP A 968 28.52 55.25 -17.35
C ASP A 968 28.67 56.37 -16.31
N ALA A 969 28.74 56.01 -15.02
CA ALA A 969 28.92 56.97 -13.93
C ALA A 969 30.30 57.67 -13.98
N LYS A 970 31.38 56.92 -14.25
CA LYS A 970 32.73 57.49 -14.47
C LYS A 970 32.73 58.50 -15.62
N ASN A 971 32.10 58.16 -16.75
CA ASN A 971 31.98 59.03 -17.92
C ASN A 971 31.18 60.32 -17.63
N ALA A 972 30.13 60.24 -16.79
CA ALA A 972 29.36 61.41 -16.37
C ALA A 972 30.18 62.38 -15.49
N ILE A 973 31.03 61.85 -14.61
CA ILE A 973 31.97 62.66 -13.81
C ILE A 973 32.98 63.37 -14.71
N ASP A 974 33.57 62.69 -15.70
CA ASP A 974 34.54 63.30 -16.62
C ASP A 974 33.93 64.45 -17.43
N LYS A 975 32.69 64.28 -17.93
CA LYS A 975 31.98 65.36 -18.64
C LYS A 975 31.63 66.54 -17.73
N SER A 976 31.33 66.28 -16.45
CA SER A 976 31.15 67.33 -15.44
C SER A 976 32.46 68.09 -15.19
N ALA A 977 33.58 67.38 -15.15
CA ALA A 977 34.91 67.95 -14.93
C ALA A 977 35.36 68.85 -16.09
N GLU A 978 35.21 68.38 -17.33
CA GLU A 978 35.50 69.16 -18.55
C GLU A 978 34.72 70.49 -18.56
N THR A 979 33.43 70.43 -18.21
CA THR A 979 32.56 71.61 -18.10
C THR A 979 33.07 72.60 -17.04
N GLN A 980 33.54 72.10 -15.89
CA GLN A 980 34.03 72.96 -14.81
C GLN A 980 35.44 73.52 -15.08
N HIS A 981 36.36 72.73 -15.63
CA HIS A 981 37.67 73.18 -16.11
C HIS A 981 37.51 74.40 -17.02
N ASN A 982 36.60 74.30 -17.99
CA ASN A 982 36.32 75.39 -18.93
C ASN A 982 35.67 76.61 -18.24
N THR A 983 34.99 76.43 -17.10
CA THR A 983 34.45 77.55 -16.31
C THR A 983 35.55 78.24 -15.50
N ILE A 984 36.48 77.48 -14.91
CA ILE A 984 37.64 77.98 -14.16
C ILE A 984 38.60 78.74 -15.08
N PHE A 985 38.99 78.14 -16.20
CA PHE A 985 40.01 78.68 -17.12
C PHE A 985 39.56 79.96 -17.85
N ASN A 986 38.26 80.08 -18.16
CA ASN A 986 37.70 81.29 -18.80
C ASN A 986 37.38 82.43 -17.81
N ASN A 987 37.65 82.26 -16.51
CA ASN A 987 37.45 83.34 -15.53
C ASN A 987 38.58 84.37 -15.63
N ASN A 988 38.32 85.46 -16.35
CA ASN A 988 39.27 86.55 -16.58
C ASN A 988 39.49 87.47 -15.35
N ASP A 989 38.68 87.36 -14.30
CA ASP A 989 38.86 88.12 -13.05
C ASP A 989 39.83 87.43 -12.07
N ALA A 990 40.11 86.15 -12.29
CA ALA A 990 41.16 85.40 -11.61
C ALA A 990 42.54 85.67 -12.25
N THR A 991 43.63 85.40 -11.53
CA THR A 991 44.95 85.17 -12.12
C THR A 991 45.17 83.68 -12.43
N LEU A 992 46.19 83.37 -13.25
CA LEU A 992 46.60 81.99 -13.55
C LEU A 992 46.93 81.18 -12.29
N GLU A 993 47.47 81.81 -11.25
CA GLU A 993 47.73 81.14 -9.97
C GLU A 993 46.42 80.84 -9.20
N GLU A 994 45.45 81.75 -9.21
CA GLU A 994 44.11 81.53 -8.62
C GLU A 994 43.31 80.46 -9.42
N GLN A 995 43.46 80.41 -10.75
CA GLN A 995 42.89 79.37 -11.61
C GLN A 995 43.52 78.00 -11.36
N GLN A 996 44.86 77.91 -11.24
CA GLN A 996 45.56 76.65 -10.96
C GLN A 996 45.17 76.06 -9.60
N ALA A 997 44.98 76.90 -8.57
CA ALA A 997 44.50 76.45 -7.27
C ALA A 997 43.09 75.82 -7.35
N ALA A 998 42.18 76.42 -8.11
CA ALA A 998 40.85 75.83 -8.35
C ALA A 998 40.91 74.57 -9.20
N GLN A 999 41.82 74.47 -10.17
CA GLN A 999 42.01 73.24 -10.96
C GLN A 999 42.47 72.07 -10.08
N GLN A 1000 43.39 72.30 -9.13
CA GLN A 1000 43.83 71.26 -8.19
C GLN A 1000 42.67 70.74 -7.32
N LEU A 1001 41.78 71.63 -6.88
CA LEU A 1001 40.56 71.24 -6.15
C LEU A 1001 39.58 70.45 -7.04
N LEU A 1002 39.46 70.82 -8.32
CA LEU A 1002 38.66 70.08 -9.30
C LEU A 1002 39.20 68.67 -9.54
N ASP A 1003 40.51 68.54 -9.78
CA ASP A 1003 41.17 67.24 -9.98
C ASP A 1003 40.99 66.34 -8.75
N GLN A 1004 41.10 66.90 -7.54
CA GLN A 1004 40.85 66.17 -6.29
C GLN A 1004 39.39 65.75 -6.12
N ALA A 1005 38.43 66.59 -6.50
CA ALA A 1005 37.00 66.26 -6.47
C ALA A 1005 36.67 65.13 -7.47
N VAL A 1006 37.25 65.16 -8.67
CA VAL A 1006 37.11 64.12 -9.70
C VAL A 1006 37.70 62.79 -9.24
N ALA A 1007 38.91 62.79 -8.67
CA ALA A 1007 39.54 61.60 -8.13
C ALA A 1007 38.68 60.98 -7.01
N THR A 1008 38.17 61.81 -6.10
CA THR A 1008 37.28 61.39 -5.00
C THR A 1008 35.96 60.81 -5.52
N ALA A 1009 35.34 61.45 -6.52
CA ALA A 1009 34.10 60.96 -7.13
C ALA A 1009 34.29 59.60 -7.82
N LYS A 1010 35.37 59.41 -8.58
CA LYS A 1010 35.71 58.13 -9.22
C LYS A 1010 36.05 57.05 -8.20
N GLN A 1011 36.74 57.38 -7.10
CA GLN A 1011 36.98 56.46 -6.00
C GLN A 1011 35.66 56.00 -5.35
N ASN A 1012 34.73 56.91 -5.10
CA ASN A 1012 33.42 56.58 -4.53
C ASN A 1012 32.59 55.70 -5.49
N ILE A 1013 32.61 55.95 -6.81
CA ILE A 1013 31.96 55.11 -7.82
C ILE A 1013 32.59 53.71 -7.90
N ASN A 1014 33.91 53.58 -7.71
CA ASN A 1014 34.56 52.27 -7.63
C ASN A 1014 34.13 51.50 -6.37
N ALA A 1015 34.07 52.18 -5.22
CA ALA A 1015 33.78 51.59 -3.91
C ALA A 1015 32.29 51.27 -3.67
N ALA A 1016 31.38 51.98 -4.34
CA ALA A 1016 29.96 51.65 -4.37
C ALA A 1016 29.72 50.24 -4.93
N ASP A 1017 28.82 49.45 -4.34
CA ASP A 1017 28.60 48.07 -4.76
C ASP A 1017 27.28 47.87 -5.53
N THR A 1018 26.25 48.63 -5.19
CA THR A 1018 24.94 48.60 -5.86
C THR A 1018 24.76 49.70 -6.90
N ASN A 1019 23.82 49.53 -7.84
CA ASN A 1019 23.45 50.58 -8.79
C ASN A 1019 23.02 51.89 -8.10
N GLN A 1020 22.36 51.78 -6.95
CA GLN A 1020 21.90 52.94 -6.18
C GLN A 1020 23.08 53.74 -5.60
N GLU A 1021 24.06 53.06 -4.99
CA GLU A 1021 25.25 53.73 -4.45
C GLU A 1021 26.10 54.35 -5.56
N VAL A 1022 26.21 53.69 -6.72
CA VAL A 1022 26.89 54.26 -7.90
C VAL A 1022 26.18 55.52 -8.38
N ALA A 1023 24.84 55.52 -8.44
CA ALA A 1023 24.07 56.69 -8.79
C ALA A 1023 24.28 57.85 -7.80
N GLN A 1024 24.24 57.57 -6.49
CA GLN A 1024 24.49 58.55 -5.43
C GLN A 1024 25.92 59.11 -5.46
N ALA A 1025 26.93 58.25 -5.64
CA ALA A 1025 28.34 58.67 -5.75
C ALA A 1025 28.57 59.56 -6.98
N LYS A 1026 27.91 59.26 -8.10
CA LYS A 1026 27.87 60.11 -9.30
C LYS A 1026 27.23 61.47 -9.01
N ASP A 1027 26.04 61.50 -8.42
CA ASP A 1027 25.30 62.76 -8.19
C ASP A 1027 25.99 63.66 -7.15
N GLN A 1028 26.59 63.09 -6.11
CA GLN A 1028 27.41 63.83 -5.15
C GLN A 1028 28.72 64.31 -5.77
N GLY A 1029 29.36 63.51 -6.62
CA GLY A 1029 30.56 63.88 -7.36
C GLY A 1029 30.33 65.08 -8.29
N THR A 1030 29.26 65.04 -9.10
CA THR A 1030 28.83 66.16 -9.95
C THR A 1030 28.55 67.43 -9.13
N GLN A 1031 27.84 67.33 -8.00
CA GLN A 1031 27.60 68.47 -7.11
C GLN A 1031 28.91 69.07 -6.56
N ASN A 1032 29.83 68.23 -6.09
CA ASN A 1032 31.12 68.66 -5.55
C ASN A 1032 32.01 69.31 -6.62
N ILE A 1033 31.88 68.92 -7.89
CA ILE A 1033 32.59 69.49 -9.03
C ILE A 1033 32.04 70.89 -9.39
N VAL A 1034 30.72 71.02 -9.56
CA VAL A 1034 30.10 72.24 -10.13
C VAL A 1034 30.25 73.48 -9.25
N VAL A 1035 30.47 73.32 -7.94
CA VAL A 1035 30.66 74.43 -6.99
C VAL A 1035 32.07 75.04 -6.99
N ILE A 1036 33.05 74.44 -7.67
CA ILE A 1036 34.46 74.86 -7.61
C ILE A 1036 34.69 76.06 -8.53
N GLN A 1037 35.07 77.21 -7.95
CA GLN A 1037 35.34 78.46 -8.67
C GLN A 1037 36.73 79.00 -8.27
N PRO A 1038 37.45 79.69 -9.17
CA PRO A 1038 38.71 80.35 -8.83
C PRO A 1038 38.48 81.58 -7.96
N ALA A 1039 39.46 81.91 -7.13
CA ALA A 1039 39.53 83.20 -6.47
C ALA A 1039 39.73 84.32 -7.52
N THR A 1040 39.28 85.54 -7.18
CA THR A 1040 39.39 86.74 -8.02
C THR A 1040 39.93 87.93 -7.21
N GLN A 1041 40.66 87.62 -6.14
CA GLN A 1041 40.99 88.55 -5.08
C GLN A 1041 42.16 89.45 -5.51
N VAL A 1042 43.16 88.89 -6.18
CA VAL A 1042 44.38 89.60 -6.58
C VAL A 1042 44.07 90.80 -7.48
N LYS A 1043 43.23 90.62 -8.50
CA LYS A 1043 42.78 91.73 -9.37
C LYS A 1043 41.85 92.68 -8.63
N THR A 1044 40.97 92.18 -7.78
CA THR A 1044 39.96 92.99 -7.07
C THR A 1044 40.61 93.96 -6.07
N ASP A 1045 41.51 93.47 -5.21
CA ASP A 1045 42.23 94.33 -4.27
C ASP A 1045 43.16 95.31 -4.99
N THR A 1046 43.81 94.87 -6.08
CA THR A 1046 44.66 95.74 -6.89
C THR A 1046 43.85 96.88 -7.54
N ARG A 1047 42.64 96.60 -8.04
CA ARG A 1047 41.71 97.64 -8.53
C ARG A 1047 41.28 98.60 -7.42
N ASN A 1048 41.10 98.12 -6.19
CA ASN A 1048 40.77 98.97 -5.04
C ASN A 1048 41.94 99.92 -4.71
N VAL A 1049 43.16 99.39 -4.54
CA VAL A 1049 44.36 100.18 -4.23
C VAL A 1049 44.63 101.29 -5.27
N VAL A 1050 44.48 100.99 -6.57
CA VAL A 1050 44.67 101.99 -7.63
C VAL A 1050 43.58 103.08 -7.60
N ASN A 1051 42.33 102.72 -7.31
CA ASN A 1051 41.25 103.70 -7.15
C ASN A 1051 41.45 104.59 -5.92
N ASP A 1052 41.89 104.03 -4.79
CA ASP A 1052 42.15 104.79 -3.56
C ASP A 1052 43.36 105.72 -3.70
N LYS A 1053 44.44 105.28 -4.34
CA LYS A 1053 45.57 106.18 -4.64
C LYS A 1053 45.18 107.33 -5.57
N ALA A 1054 44.27 107.09 -6.52
CA ALA A 1054 43.71 108.15 -7.36
C ALA A 1054 42.85 109.15 -6.57
N ARG A 1055 42.06 108.69 -5.60
CA ARG A 1055 41.29 109.56 -4.67
C ARG A 1055 42.22 110.43 -3.82
N GLU A 1056 43.29 109.83 -3.27
CA GLU A 1056 44.32 110.53 -2.49
C GLU A 1056 45.02 111.61 -3.34
N ALA A 1057 45.52 111.26 -4.53
CA ALA A 1057 46.22 112.19 -5.42
C ALA A 1057 45.32 113.36 -5.85
N ILE A 1058 44.06 113.10 -6.22
CA ILE A 1058 43.07 114.14 -6.55
C ILE A 1058 42.80 115.06 -5.34
N THR A 1059 42.80 114.52 -4.12
CA THR A 1059 42.64 115.32 -2.90
C THR A 1059 43.83 116.26 -2.69
N ASN A 1060 45.05 115.74 -2.83
CA ASN A 1060 46.29 116.51 -2.69
C ASN A 1060 46.42 117.61 -3.77
N ILE A 1061 46.05 117.31 -5.03
CA ILE A 1061 45.97 118.26 -6.14
C ILE A 1061 44.97 119.40 -5.84
N ASN A 1062 43.79 119.06 -5.33
CA ASN A 1062 42.80 120.09 -4.97
C ASN A 1062 43.29 120.98 -3.82
N ALA A 1063 44.05 120.42 -2.86
CA ALA A 1063 44.65 121.14 -1.76
C ALA A 1063 45.86 122.02 -2.13
N THR A 1064 46.43 121.89 -3.34
CA THR A 1064 47.60 122.69 -3.76
C THR A 1064 47.29 124.20 -3.73
N THR A 1065 48.03 124.94 -2.90
CA THR A 1065 47.94 126.40 -2.79
C THR A 1065 48.61 127.11 -3.96
N GLY A 1066 48.06 128.24 -4.40
CA GLY A 1066 48.62 129.03 -5.52
C GLY A 1066 48.29 128.49 -6.91
N ALA A 1067 48.01 127.19 -7.05
CA ALA A 1067 47.56 126.58 -8.30
C ALA A 1067 46.17 127.11 -8.72
N THR A 1068 45.97 127.41 -10.00
CA THR A 1068 44.66 127.76 -10.55
C THR A 1068 43.78 126.53 -10.78
N ARG A 1069 42.49 126.76 -11.02
CA ARG A 1069 41.50 125.72 -11.33
C ARG A 1069 41.88 124.93 -12.59
N GLU A 1070 42.44 125.59 -13.60
CA GLU A 1070 42.95 124.95 -14.82
C GLU A 1070 44.20 124.09 -14.53
N GLU A 1071 45.19 124.64 -13.83
CA GLU A 1071 46.42 123.91 -13.44
C GLU A 1071 46.09 122.65 -12.59
N LYS A 1072 45.06 122.73 -11.73
CA LYS A 1072 44.52 121.59 -10.96
C LYS A 1072 43.76 120.60 -11.84
N GLN A 1073 42.90 121.08 -12.74
CA GLN A 1073 42.08 120.19 -13.58
C GLN A 1073 42.93 119.39 -14.57
N GLU A 1074 44.02 119.94 -15.09
CA GLU A 1074 44.98 119.20 -15.92
C GLU A 1074 45.62 118.04 -15.14
N ALA A 1075 46.07 118.29 -13.90
CA ALA A 1075 46.59 117.27 -13.00
C ALA A 1075 45.54 116.20 -12.66
N ILE A 1076 44.28 116.59 -12.38
CA ILE A 1076 43.15 115.64 -12.15
C ILE A 1076 42.86 114.79 -13.39
N ASN A 1077 42.92 115.37 -14.58
CA ASN A 1077 42.75 114.65 -15.85
C ASN A 1077 43.89 113.65 -16.07
N ARG A 1078 45.12 114.01 -15.71
CA ARG A 1078 46.28 113.12 -15.77
C ARG A 1078 46.16 111.94 -14.80
N VAL A 1079 45.77 112.18 -13.54
CA VAL A 1079 45.49 111.10 -12.57
C VAL A 1079 44.41 110.15 -13.09
N ASN A 1080 43.29 110.67 -13.61
CA ASN A 1080 42.23 109.82 -14.14
C ASN A 1080 42.66 109.02 -15.38
N THR A 1081 43.53 109.57 -16.23
CA THR A 1081 44.08 108.86 -17.38
C THR A 1081 44.97 107.69 -16.94
N LEU A 1082 45.85 107.92 -15.96
CA LEU A 1082 46.74 106.89 -15.40
C LEU A 1082 45.94 105.80 -14.68
N LYS A 1083 44.95 106.18 -13.87
CA LYS A 1083 44.01 105.27 -13.20
C LYS A 1083 43.26 104.39 -14.21
N ASN A 1084 42.65 104.98 -15.23
CA ASN A 1084 41.86 104.24 -16.22
C ASN A 1084 42.72 103.29 -17.06
N ARG A 1085 43.97 103.69 -17.40
CA ARG A 1085 44.96 102.79 -18.02
C ARG A 1085 45.23 101.60 -17.10
N ALA A 1086 45.67 101.85 -15.87
CA ALA A 1086 46.00 100.78 -14.92
C ALA A 1086 44.84 99.81 -14.69
N LEU A 1087 43.60 100.30 -14.54
CA LEU A 1087 42.40 99.45 -14.42
C LEU A 1087 42.15 98.58 -15.66
N THR A 1088 42.49 99.07 -16.86
CA THR A 1088 42.42 98.30 -18.11
C THR A 1088 43.51 97.22 -18.14
N ASP A 1089 44.74 97.60 -17.82
CA ASP A 1089 45.91 96.72 -17.83
C ASP A 1089 45.77 95.59 -16.80
N ILE A 1090 45.26 95.88 -15.59
CA ILE A 1090 44.91 94.87 -14.56
C ILE A 1090 43.86 93.88 -15.09
N GLY A 1091 42.88 94.36 -15.86
CA GLY A 1091 41.83 93.53 -16.44
C GLY A 1091 42.39 92.47 -17.39
N VAL A 1092 43.22 92.87 -18.34
CA VAL A 1092 43.78 91.97 -19.39
C VAL A 1092 44.98 91.13 -18.94
N THR A 1093 45.62 91.49 -17.83
CA THR A 1093 46.84 90.81 -17.33
C THR A 1093 46.53 89.47 -16.65
N SER A 1094 47.37 88.45 -16.87
CA SER A 1094 47.06 87.07 -16.45
C SER A 1094 47.74 86.58 -15.16
N THR A 1095 48.86 87.15 -14.71
CA THR A 1095 49.62 86.63 -13.54
C THR A 1095 49.59 87.58 -12.35
N THR A 1096 49.66 87.01 -11.15
CA THR A 1096 49.77 87.76 -9.88
C THR A 1096 50.97 88.69 -9.86
N ALA A 1097 52.12 88.25 -10.40
CA ALA A 1097 53.33 89.06 -10.48
C ALA A 1097 53.14 90.32 -11.37
N MET A 1098 52.52 90.16 -12.54
CA MET A 1098 52.27 91.29 -13.45
C MET A 1098 51.19 92.24 -12.91
N VAL A 1099 50.12 91.73 -12.28
CA VAL A 1099 49.08 92.56 -11.63
C VAL A 1099 49.69 93.39 -10.50
N ASN A 1100 50.58 92.81 -9.68
CA ASN A 1100 51.34 93.54 -8.67
C ASN A 1100 52.27 94.61 -9.28
N SER A 1101 52.95 94.32 -10.39
CA SER A 1101 53.78 95.32 -11.09
C SER A 1101 52.96 96.52 -11.56
N ILE A 1102 51.79 96.27 -12.16
CA ILE A 1102 50.88 97.33 -12.63
C ILE A 1102 50.32 98.14 -11.46
N ARG A 1103 50.02 97.50 -10.32
CA ARG A 1103 49.64 98.20 -9.07
C ARG A 1103 50.71 99.22 -8.69
N ASP A 1104 51.96 98.78 -8.59
CA ASP A 1104 53.04 99.57 -8.02
C ASP A 1104 53.47 100.70 -8.98
N ASP A 1105 53.53 100.41 -10.29
CA ASP A 1105 53.72 101.42 -11.33
C ASP A 1105 52.59 102.47 -11.31
N ALA A 1106 51.33 102.04 -11.22
CA ALA A 1106 50.19 102.94 -11.17
C ALA A 1106 50.18 103.80 -9.91
N VAL A 1107 50.43 103.21 -8.73
CA VAL A 1107 50.50 103.92 -7.45
C VAL A 1107 51.59 104.99 -7.47
N ASN A 1108 52.78 104.66 -8.01
CA ASN A 1108 53.89 105.60 -8.15
C ASN A 1108 53.57 106.71 -9.16
N GLN A 1109 53.11 106.37 -10.37
CA GLN A 1109 52.81 107.35 -11.41
C GLN A 1109 51.65 108.28 -11.03
N ILE A 1110 50.64 107.78 -10.31
CA ILE A 1110 49.50 108.59 -9.81
C ILE A 1110 49.96 109.49 -8.66
N GLY A 1111 50.74 108.98 -7.71
CA GLY A 1111 51.25 109.75 -6.57
C GLY A 1111 52.21 110.89 -6.97
N ALA A 1112 52.90 110.75 -8.10
CA ALA A 1112 53.82 111.75 -8.64
C ALA A 1112 53.13 112.93 -9.36
N VAL A 1113 51.81 112.90 -9.61
CA VAL A 1113 51.11 114.00 -10.30
C VAL A 1113 50.89 115.19 -9.36
N GLN A 1114 51.32 116.37 -9.79
CA GLN A 1114 51.15 117.64 -9.07
C GLN A 1114 50.73 118.76 -10.05
N PRO A 1115 50.03 119.81 -9.61
CA PRO A 1115 49.72 120.98 -10.45
C PRO A 1115 50.98 121.77 -10.80
N HIS A 1116 51.08 122.23 -12.05
CA HIS A 1116 52.21 123.04 -12.51
C HIS A 1116 51.96 124.53 -12.20
N VAL A 1117 52.22 124.93 -10.96
CA VAL A 1117 51.87 126.25 -10.43
C VAL A 1117 52.78 127.36 -10.99
N THR A 1118 52.39 127.98 -12.10
CA THR A 1118 53.16 129.10 -12.68
C THR A 1118 52.34 130.34 -13.00
N LYS A 1119 51.03 130.24 -13.28
CA LYS A 1119 50.24 131.40 -13.72
C LYS A 1119 50.28 132.58 -12.74
N LYS A 1120 50.06 132.32 -11.44
CA LYS A 1120 50.14 133.35 -10.39
C LYS A 1120 51.56 133.87 -10.18
N GLN A 1121 52.57 133.00 -10.31
CA GLN A 1121 53.98 133.38 -10.15
C GLN A 1121 54.42 134.35 -11.25
N THR A 1122 54.11 134.02 -12.52
CA THR A 1122 54.40 134.89 -13.67
C THR A 1122 53.69 136.23 -13.55
N ALA A 1123 52.40 136.24 -13.22
CA ALA A 1123 51.63 137.47 -13.06
C ALA A 1123 52.16 138.37 -11.92
N THR A 1124 52.59 137.76 -10.81
CA THR A 1124 53.23 138.46 -9.69
C THR A 1124 54.57 139.07 -10.09
N GLY A 1125 55.39 138.33 -10.88
CA GLY A 1125 56.65 138.82 -11.42
C GLY A 1125 56.47 140.08 -12.28
N VAL A 1126 55.55 140.04 -13.26
CA VAL A 1126 55.27 141.18 -14.15
C VAL A 1126 54.88 142.44 -13.38
N LEU A 1127 54.10 142.32 -12.29
CA LEU A 1127 53.75 143.48 -11.46
C LEU A 1127 54.92 144.01 -10.62
N ASN A 1128 55.78 143.14 -10.08
CA ASN A 1128 56.97 143.56 -9.35
C ASN A 1128 57.97 144.31 -10.26
N ASP A 1129 58.19 143.81 -11.47
CA ASP A 1129 59.05 144.45 -12.47
C ASP A 1129 58.47 145.82 -12.89
N LEU A 1130 57.16 145.89 -13.14
CA LEU A 1130 56.46 147.13 -13.48
C LEU A 1130 56.52 148.16 -12.34
N ALA A 1131 56.26 147.75 -11.10
CA ALA A 1131 56.36 148.63 -9.94
C ALA A 1131 57.80 149.15 -9.77
N THR A 1132 58.80 148.31 -9.99
CA THR A 1132 60.21 148.70 -9.96
C THR A 1132 60.52 149.75 -11.01
N ALA A 1133 60.09 149.55 -12.26
CA ALA A 1133 60.23 150.54 -13.33
C ALA A 1133 59.50 151.85 -13.02
N LYS A 1134 58.27 151.78 -12.48
CA LYS A 1134 57.47 152.96 -12.14
C LYS A 1134 58.08 153.78 -11.00
N LYS A 1135 58.68 153.13 -9.99
CA LYS A 1135 59.45 153.82 -8.94
C LYS A 1135 60.70 154.50 -9.51
N GLN A 1136 61.34 153.96 -10.54
CA GLN A 1136 62.46 154.65 -11.21
C GLN A 1136 61.99 155.90 -11.97
N GLU A 1137 60.88 155.82 -12.72
CA GLU A 1137 60.25 156.96 -13.41
C GLU A 1137 59.92 158.10 -12.42
N ILE A 1138 59.26 157.78 -11.31
CA ILE A 1138 58.93 158.73 -10.23
C ILE A 1138 60.19 159.39 -9.66
N ASN A 1139 61.24 158.62 -9.38
CA ASN A 1139 62.49 159.15 -8.82
C ASN A 1139 63.24 160.07 -9.80
N GLN A 1140 63.23 159.76 -11.10
CA GLN A 1140 63.90 160.55 -12.14
C GLN A 1140 63.23 161.89 -12.46
N ASN A 1141 61.98 162.11 -12.02
CA ASN A 1141 61.27 163.37 -12.26
C ASN A 1141 61.97 164.56 -11.57
N THR A 1142 62.63 165.43 -12.33
CA THR A 1142 63.41 166.57 -11.78
C THR A 1142 62.55 167.76 -11.31
N ASN A 1143 61.27 167.79 -11.70
CA ASN A 1143 60.34 168.87 -11.34
C ASN A 1143 59.66 168.63 -9.99
N ALA A 1144 59.46 167.37 -9.60
CA ALA A 1144 58.93 167.00 -8.29
C ALA A 1144 60.00 167.03 -7.20
N THR A 1145 59.61 167.43 -5.98
CA THR A 1145 60.47 167.35 -4.79
C THR A 1145 60.52 165.93 -4.19
N THR A 1146 61.48 165.67 -3.30
CA THR A 1146 61.63 164.41 -2.57
C THR A 1146 60.34 163.99 -1.85
N GLU A 1147 59.63 164.94 -1.26
CA GLU A 1147 58.37 164.70 -0.56
C GLU A 1147 57.23 164.35 -1.54
N GLU A 1148 57.11 165.09 -2.64
CA GLU A 1148 56.13 164.83 -3.71
C GLU A 1148 56.36 163.46 -4.38
N LYS A 1149 57.63 163.03 -4.50
CA LYS A 1149 58.02 161.69 -4.95
C LYS A 1149 57.65 160.61 -3.95
N GLN A 1150 57.96 160.79 -2.67
CA GLN A 1150 57.76 159.73 -1.66
C GLN A 1150 56.27 159.34 -1.52
N VAL A 1151 55.35 160.30 -1.66
CA VAL A 1151 53.90 160.00 -1.71
C VAL A 1151 53.56 159.11 -2.89
N ALA A 1152 54.07 159.41 -4.10
CA ALA A 1152 53.85 158.58 -5.28
C ALA A 1152 54.53 157.20 -5.18
N LEU A 1153 55.72 157.10 -4.59
CA LEU A 1153 56.39 155.82 -4.32
C LEU A 1153 55.56 154.92 -3.39
N ASN A 1154 55.02 155.48 -2.30
CA ASN A 1154 54.16 154.76 -1.36
C ASN A 1154 52.88 154.26 -2.03
N GLN A 1155 52.29 155.05 -2.94
CA GLN A 1155 51.11 154.62 -3.70
C GLN A 1155 51.44 153.43 -4.62
N VAL A 1156 52.63 153.39 -5.24
CA VAL A 1156 53.05 152.24 -6.06
C VAL A 1156 53.14 150.97 -5.22
N ASP A 1157 53.66 151.04 -3.98
CA ASP A 1157 53.68 149.89 -3.07
C ASP A 1157 52.27 149.43 -2.66
N GLN A 1158 51.34 150.37 -2.41
CA GLN A 1158 49.96 150.04 -2.06
C GLN A 1158 49.18 149.37 -3.21
N GLU A 1159 49.28 149.90 -4.44
CA GLU A 1159 48.64 149.29 -5.60
C GLU A 1159 49.27 147.95 -5.97
N LEU A 1160 50.60 147.80 -5.84
CA LEU A 1160 51.30 146.53 -6.01
C LEU A 1160 50.80 145.47 -5.02
N ALA A 1161 50.76 145.79 -3.72
CA ALA A 1161 50.27 144.87 -2.68
C ALA A 1161 48.80 144.47 -2.93
N THR A 1162 47.97 145.42 -3.34
CA THR A 1162 46.56 145.19 -3.67
C THR A 1162 46.41 144.25 -4.89
N ALA A 1163 47.19 144.48 -5.95
CA ALA A 1163 47.14 143.66 -7.15
C ALA A 1163 47.71 142.25 -6.94
N ILE A 1164 48.77 142.08 -6.15
CA ILE A 1164 49.29 140.77 -5.74
C ILE A 1164 48.26 140.01 -4.89
N ASN A 1165 47.55 140.69 -3.98
CA ASN A 1165 46.46 140.08 -3.22
C ASN A 1165 45.33 139.57 -4.14
N ASN A 1166 44.95 140.37 -5.14
CA ASN A 1166 43.94 139.97 -6.14
C ASN A 1166 44.40 138.77 -6.99
N ILE A 1167 45.68 138.71 -7.41
CA ILE A 1167 46.27 137.54 -8.08
C ILE A 1167 46.23 136.31 -7.17
N ASN A 1168 46.54 136.46 -5.88
CA ASN A 1168 46.51 135.36 -4.92
C ASN A 1168 45.10 134.82 -4.69
N GLN A 1169 44.07 135.68 -4.68
CA GLN A 1169 42.66 135.30 -4.51
C GLN A 1169 41.98 134.78 -5.80
N ALA A 1170 42.48 135.13 -6.98
CA ALA A 1170 41.93 134.66 -8.26
C ALA A 1170 41.98 133.12 -8.37
N ASP A 1171 40.87 132.48 -8.73
CA ASP A 1171 40.79 131.01 -8.78
C ASP A 1171 41.23 130.44 -10.13
N THR A 1172 41.01 131.19 -11.22
CA THR A 1172 41.25 130.78 -12.61
C THR A 1172 42.38 131.57 -13.27
N ASN A 1173 42.93 131.00 -14.35
CA ASN A 1173 43.89 131.67 -15.22
C ASN A 1173 43.37 133.04 -15.73
N ALA A 1174 42.07 133.15 -16.02
CA ALA A 1174 41.43 134.37 -16.52
C ALA A 1174 41.31 135.46 -15.43
N GLU A 1175 40.95 135.08 -14.20
CA GLU A 1175 40.91 136.02 -13.06
C GLU A 1175 42.32 136.50 -12.69
N VAL A 1176 43.35 135.65 -12.83
CA VAL A 1176 44.76 136.06 -12.65
C VAL A 1176 45.20 137.06 -13.73
N ASP A 1177 44.86 136.83 -15.01
CA ASP A 1177 45.12 137.79 -16.08
C ASP A 1177 44.39 139.12 -15.84
N GLN A 1178 43.13 139.07 -15.37
CA GLN A 1178 42.36 140.27 -15.04
C GLN A 1178 42.99 141.04 -13.87
N ALA A 1179 43.40 140.36 -12.80
CA ALA A 1179 44.07 140.98 -11.67
C ALA A 1179 45.42 141.61 -12.07
N GLN A 1180 46.20 140.93 -12.92
CA GLN A 1180 47.44 141.46 -13.49
C GLN A 1180 47.19 142.72 -14.33
N GLN A 1181 46.19 142.71 -15.22
CA GLN A 1181 45.85 143.87 -16.06
C GLN A 1181 45.36 145.07 -15.24
N LEU A 1182 44.53 144.83 -14.21
CA LEU A 1182 44.05 145.88 -13.32
C LEU A 1182 45.21 146.49 -12.49
N GLY A 1183 46.08 145.65 -11.93
CA GLY A 1183 47.30 146.10 -11.24
C GLY A 1183 48.24 146.89 -12.15
N THR A 1184 48.45 146.42 -13.38
CA THR A 1184 49.24 147.12 -14.41
C THR A 1184 48.67 148.50 -14.72
N LYS A 1185 47.34 148.62 -14.80
CA LYS A 1185 46.67 149.91 -15.03
C LYS A 1185 46.78 150.85 -13.82
N ALA A 1186 46.61 150.33 -12.60
CA ALA A 1186 46.71 151.10 -11.37
C ALA A 1186 48.13 151.67 -11.16
N ILE A 1187 49.16 150.82 -11.23
CA ILE A 1187 50.57 151.22 -11.05
C ILE A 1187 50.99 152.26 -12.09
N ASN A 1188 50.65 152.06 -13.37
CA ASN A 1188 51.04 153.00 -14.44
C ASN A 1188 50.40 154.39 -14.32
N ALA A 1189 49.22 154.50 -13.70
CA ALA A 1189 48.50 155.77 -13.55
C ALA A 1189 49.13 156.72 -12.52
N ILE A 1190 50.01 156.23 -11.66
CA ILE A 1190 50.61 157.01 -10.56
C ILE A 1190 51.66 157.99 -11.12
N GLN A 1191 51.59 159.25 -10.72
CA GLN A 1191 52.54 160.31 -11.08
C GLN A 1191 52.82 161.21 -9.86
N PRO A 1192 53.99 161.85 -9.75
CA PRO A 1192 54.25 162.83 -8.71
C PRO A 1192 53.34 164.06 -8.85
N ASN A 1193 52.71 164.49 -7.77
CA ASN A 1193 51.90 165.72 -7.75
C ASN A 1193 52.81 166.94 -7.57
N ILE A 1194 53.30 167.50 -8.69
CA ILE A 1194 54.25 168.62 -8.70
C ILE A 1194 53.53 169.93 -8.39
N VAL A 1195 53.80 170.52 -7.22
CA VAL A 1195 53.20 171.80 -6.79
C VAL A 1195 54.25 172.80 -6.34
N LYS A 1196 55.31 172.36 -5.64
CA LYS A 1196 56.20 173.26 -4.89
C LYS A 1196 57.07 174.15 -5.77
N LYS A 1197 57.82 173.58 -6.74
CA LYS A 1197 58.66 174.38 -7.66
C LYS A 1197 57.85 175.39 -8.50
N PRO A 1198 56.71 175.02 -9.12
CA PRO A 1198 55.85 175.98 -9.83
C PRO A 1198 55.39 177.17 -8.96
N ALA A 1199 54.98 176.91 -7.71
CA ALA A 1199 54.52 177.97 -6.81
C ALA A 1199 55.63 178.97 -6.47
N ALA A 1200 56.82 178.48 -6.09
CA ALA A 1200 57.98 179.33 -5.81
C ALA A 1200 58.42 180.15 -7.04
N LEU A 1201 58.43 179.56 -8.24
CA LEU A 1201 58.76 180.27 -9.48
C LEU A 1201 57.74 181.38 -9.80
N ALA A 1202 56.46 181.20 -9.49
CA ALA A 1202 55.46 182.26 -9.65
C ALA A 1202 55.71 183.43 -8.69
N GLN A 1203 56.01 183.14 -7.43
CA GLN A 1203 56.30 184.13 -6.38
C GLN A 1203 57.52 185.00 -6.73
N ILE A 1204 58.62 184.39 -7.18
CA ILE A 1204 59.81 185.11 -7.68
C ILE A 1204 59.50 186.08 -8.82
N ASN A 1205 58.70 185.66 -9.79
CA ASN A 1205 58.34 186.55 -10.91
C ASN A 1205 57.44 187.71 -10.45
N GLN A 1206 56.67 187.56 -9.38
CA GLN A 1206 55.90 188.65 -8.77
C GLN A 1206 56.82 189.68 -8.10
N HIS A 1207 57.75 189.25 -7.23
CA HIS A 1207 58.72 190.14 -6.56
C HIS A 1207 59.58 190.91 -7.58
N TYR A 1208 60.15 190.21 -8.57
CA TYR A 1208 60.94 190.84 -9.65
C TYR A 1208 60.17 191.96 -10.36
N ASN A 1209 58.90 191.73 -10.72
CA ASN A 1209 58.11 192.72 -11.46
C ASN A 1209 57.79 193.96 -10.62
N ALA A 1210 57.57 193.80 -9.31
CA ALA A 1210 57.40 194.93 -8.39
C ALA A 1210 58.68 195.78 -8.31
N LYS A 1211 59.83 195.13 -8.13
CA LYS A 1211 61.12 195.82 -8.03
C LYS A 1211 61.54 196.51 -9.34
N LEU A 1212 61.24 195.90 -10.48
CA LEU A 1212 61.47 196.49 -11.80
C LEU A 1212 60.71 197.82 -11.98
N ALA A 1213 59.49 197.92 -11.44
CA ALA A 1213 58.72 199.17 -11.47
C ALA A 1213 59.37 200.25 -10.57
N GLU A 1214 59.88 199.88 -9.40
CA GLU A 1214 60.56 200.78 -8.47
C GLU A 1214 61.83 201.42 -9.08
N ILE A 1215 62.71 200.60 -9.68
CA ILE A 1215 63.95 201.08 -10.35
C ILE A 1215 63.64 202.06 -11.49
N ASN A 1216 62.56 201.85 -12.23
CA ASN A 1216 62.15 202.75 -13.31
C ASN A 1216 61.67 204.12 -12.78
N ALA A 1217 61.15 204.20 -11.55
CA ALA A 1217 60.53 205.39 -10.99
C ALA A 1217 61.53 206.45 -10.46
N THR A 1218 62.80 206.12 -10.25
CA THR A 1218 63.80 207.00 -9.62
C THR A 1218 63.91 208.38 -10.30
N PRO A 1219 63.67 209.51 -9.59
CA PRO A 1219 63.90 210.86 -10.12
C PRO A 1219 65.39 211.21 -10.25
N ASP A 1220 65.71 212.25 -11.01
CA ASP A 1220 67.05 212.81 -11.27
C ASP A 1220 68.13 211.84 -11.86
N ALA A 1221 67.88 210.52 -11.88
CA ALA A 1221 68.75 209.50 -12.48
C ALA A 1221 68.60 209.42 -14.01
N THR A 1222 69.70 209.15 -14.70
CA THR A 1222 69.76 208.94 -16.15
C THR A 1222 69.29 207.54 -16.57
N ASN A 1223 69.05 207.35 -17.88
CA ASN A 1223 68.65 206.06 -18.42
C ASN A 1223 69.73 204.99 -18.26
N ASP A 1224 71.01 205.36 -18.31
CA ASP A 1224 72.13 204.42 -18.20
C ASP A 1224 72.28 203.90 -16.76
N GLU A 1225 72.12 204.78 -15.76
CA GLU A 1225 72.10 204.43 -14.33
C GLU A 1225 70.92 203.47 -14.02
N LYS A 1226 69.74 203.69 -14.62
CA LYS A 1226 68.59 202.76 -14.49
C LYS A 1226 68.82 201.43 -15.19
N ASN A 1227 69.36 201.44 -16.41
CA ASN A 1227 69.63 200.21 -17.18
C ASN A 1227 70.65 199.30 -16.49
N ALA A 1228 71.64 199.86 -15.79
CA ALA A 1228 72.57 199.09 -14.98
C ALA A 1228 71.85 198.28 -13.89
N ALA A 1229 70.99 198.93 -13.10
CA ALA A 1229 70.21 198.29 -12.05
C ALA A 1229 69.22 197.22 -12.60
N ILE A 1230 68.57 197.49 -13.74
CA ILE A 1230 67.67 196.52 -14.41
C ILE A 1230 68.43 195.25 -14.86
N ASN A 1231 69.69 195.37 -15.27
CA ASN A 1231 70.51 194.22 -15.66
C ASN A 1231 70.86 193.33 -14.45
N THR A 1232 71.26 193.92 -13.32
CA THR A 1232 71.48 193.18 -12.06
C THR A 1232 70.22 192.44 -11.64
N LEU A 1233 69.07 193.14 -11.62
CA LEU A 1233 67.78 192.55 -11.26
C LEU A 1233 67.38 191.35 -12.15
N ASN A 1234 67.76 191.37 -13.44
CA ASN A 1234 67.55 190.23 -14.33
C ASN A 1234 68.47 189.05 -14.03
N GLN A 1235 69.73 189.30 -13.67
CA GLN A 1235 70.66 188.25 -13.25
C GLN A 1235 70.17 187.56 -11.96
N ASP A 1236 69.78 188.33 -10.95
CA ASP A 1236 69.26 187.79 -9.68
C ASP A 1236 68.01 186.93 -9.90
N ARG A 1237 67.04 187.39 -10.72
CA ARG A 1237 65.88 186.54 -11.07
C ARG A 1237 66.29 185.28 -11.83
N GLN A 1238 67.25 185.35 -12.75
CA GLN A 1238 67.66 184.17 -13.51
C GLN A 1238 68.38 183.15 -12.60
N GLN A 1239 69.21 183.62 -11.68
CA GLN A 1239 69.86 182.80 -10.67
C GLN A 1239 68.84 182.19 -9.69
N ALA A 1240 67.80 182.93 -9.29
CA ALA A 1240 66.67 182.43 -8.50
C ALA A 1240 65.92 181.27 -9.17
N ILE A 1241 65.60 181.44 -10.46
CA ILE A 1241 64.93 180.40 -11.27
C ILE A 1241 65.81 179.15 -11.35
N GLU A 1242 67.13 179.31 -11.49
CA GLU A 1242 68.07 178.20 -11.53
C GLU A 1242 68.19 177.50 -10.16
N SER A 1243 68.22 178.24 -9.05
CA SER A 1243 68.25 177.70 -7.69
C SER A 1243 66.98 176.90 -7.34
N ILE A 1244 65.80 177.41 -7.69
CA ILE A 1244 64.52 176.69 -7.46
C ILE A 1244 64.42 175.42 -8.33
N LYS A 1245 64.98 175.42 -9.55
CA LYS A 1245 65.09 174.19 -10.36
C LYS A 1245 66.02 173.17 -9.70
N GLN A 1246 67.15 173.59 -9.14
CA GLN A 1246 68.19 172.72 -8.57
C GLN A 1246 67.85 172.19 -7.16
N ALA A 1247 67.02 172.90 -6.40
CA ALA A 1247 66.48 172.43 -5.12
C ALA A 1247 65.78 171.07 -5.26
N ASN A 1248 65.93 170.16 -4.29
CA ASN A 1248 65.41 168.78 -4.39
C ASN A 1248 64.29 168.51 -3.39
N THR A 1249 64.30 169.17 -2.24
CA THR A 1249 63.28 169.10 -1.19
C THR A 1249 62.35 170.31 -1.20
N ASN A 1250 61.20 170.19 -0.57
CA ASN A 1250 60.29 171.31 -0.36
C ASN A 1250 60.95 172.49 0.39
N ALA A 1251 61.83 172.19 1.34
CA ALA A 1251 62.54 173.19 2.14
C ALA A 1251 63.61 173.95 1.34
N GLU A 1252 64.39 173.26 0.50
CA GLU A 1252 65.36 173.93 -0.40
C GLU A 1252 64.66 174.84 -1.42
N VAL A 1253 63.46 174.48 -1.88
CA VAL A 1253 62.66 175.33 -2.79
C VAL A 1253 62.22 176.61 -2.08
N ASP A 1254 61.72 176.52 -0.84
CA ASP A 1254 61.33 177.69 -0.06
C ASP A 1254 62.53 178.58 0.29
N GLN A 1255 63.68 177.97 0.61
CA GLN A 1255 64.89 178.73 0.92
C GLN A 1255 65.51 179.38 -0.32
N ALA A 1256 65.49 178.71 -1.48
CA ALA A 1256 65.89 179.30 -2.76
C ALA A 1256 64.97 180.48 -3.16
N ALA A 1257 63.67 180.37 -2.89
CA ALA A 1257 62.74 181.50 -3.08
C ALA A 1257 63.08 182.67 -2.15
N THR A 1258 63.21 182.40 -0.84
CA THR A 1258 63.49 183.42 0.18
C THR A 1258 64.80 184.17 -0.10
N VAL A 1259 65.89 183.47 -0.46
CA VAL A 1259 67.18 184.10 -0.78
C VAL A 1259 67.04 185.02 -2.00
N ALA A 1260 66.32 184.59 -3.01
CA ALA A 1260 66.13 185.36 -4.25
C ALA A 1260 65.26 186.61 -4.07
N GLU A 1261 64.22 186.57 -3.22
CA GLU A 1261 63.43 187.76 -2.87
C GLU A 1261 64.32 188.83 -2.21
N ASN A 1262 65.19 188.42 -1.26
CA ASN A 1262 66.14 189.33 -0.61
C ASN A 1262 67.16 189.93 -1.60
N ASN A 1263 67.67 189.15 -2.56
CA ASN A 1263 68.56 189.66 -3.60
C ASN A 1263 67.85 190.68 -4.51
N ILE A 1264 66.65 190.34 -4.99
CA ILE A 1264 65.80 191.21 -5.81
C ILE A 1264 65.57 192.55 -5.09
N ASP A 1265 65.17 192.51 -3.82
CA ASP A 1265 64.83 193.72 -3.06
C ASP A 1265 66.05 194.63 -2.75
N ALA A 1266 67.28 194.12 -2.88
CA ALA A 1266 68.51 194.87 -2.61
C ALA A 1266 68.96 195.86 -3.72
N VAL A 1267 68.41 195.75 -4.93
CA VAL A 1267 68.86 196.55 -6.10
C VAL A 1267 68.40 198.03 -6.02
N GLN A 1268 69.31 198.98 -6.32
CA GLN A 1268 69.09 200.45 -6.27
C GLN A 1268 69.80 201.21 -7.42
N VAL A 1269 69.71 202.54 -7.46
CA VAL A 1269 70.21 203.44 -8.54
C VAL A 1269 70.96 204.65 -7.96
N ASP A 1270 72.17 204.94 -8.44
CA ASP A 1270 73.05 206.04 -8.00
C ASP A 1270 72.97 207.30 -8.90
N VAL A 1271 73.26 208.52 -8.38
CA VAL A 1271 73.11 209.83 -9.07
C VAL A 1271 74.13 210.90 -8.60
N VAL A 1272 74.66 211.78 -9.49
CA VAL A 1272 75.72 212.78 -9.17
C VAL A 1272 75.52 214.18 -9.84
N LYS A 1273 76.03 215.29 -9.23
CA LYS A 1273 75.88 216.70 -9.68
C LYS A 1273 77.20 217.44 -10.02
N LYS A 1274 77.14 218.56 -10.77
CA LYS A 1274 78.30 219.30 -11.39
C LYS A 1274 78.67 220.65 -10.76
N THR A 1275 79.95 221.05 -10.94
CA THR A 1275 80.51 222.42 -10.79
C THR A 1275 81.52 222.71 -11.93
N SER A 1276 82.09 223.93 -12.02
CA SER A 1276 82.73 224.46 -13.25
C SER A 1276 84.19 224.95 -13.14
N SER A 1277 85.10 224.42 -13.98
CA SER A 1277 86.17 225.18 -14.68
C SER A 1277 87.05 224.31 -15.61
N ALA A 1278 87.62 224.98 -16.64
CA ALA A 1278 88.78 224.61 -17.47
C ALA A 1278 88.70 223.39 -18.44
N ARG A 1279 88.59 223.75 -19.74
CA ARG A 1279 88.92 223.00 -20.98
C ARG A 1279 88.43 221.55 -21.10
#